data_AF-A0A381TEY8-F1
#
_entry.id   AF-A0A381TEY8-F1
#
_cell.length_a   1.000
_cell.length_b   1.000
_cell.length_c   1.000
_cell.angle_alpha   90.00
_cell.angle_beta   90.00
_cell.angle_gamma   90.00
#
_symmetry.space_group_name_H-M   'P 1'
#
loop_
_entity.id
_entity.type
_entity.pdbx_description
1 polymer ?
#
loop_
_entity_poly.entity_id
_entity_poly.type
_entity_poly.pdbx_seq_one_letter_code
_entity_poly.pdbx_strand_id
1 'polypeptide(L)'
;MVGRSGALAAAIVLLFLLPLVSSTIMATQEAGGFDAEGNWSASVEHDVHPYWWLHWSRDKDANELDDRLEWLLEQPAELQQDWWKRAPPGSARVFVDYDHHPTDADVSALEALGVEVTFRFTYLDTVSATAPFEAVLDSESIRALPGVVMVEDLGLAEPNMHEAVPTMGVDQVWTDLGLDGTGSVIAILDTGVRGDHEGLNDMDDDPFTCLDDPPDPDPTDPNPPPVPADCDPKIIAFFDAVFTDEEQDPAESYDSGTHGSHVAGIAAGSGGGQTDPATGLRYVGAAPGAWLINILACCDGDIEDVMQGAQWAIDNKDKHGIDIVTSSLGEQQFEIHVDNDGNSAWSRQMDMVVEAGIITTLSAGNEFGGATFAGCNTIDSPGDAQLPVTVASLDKDLGLAIYSSRGYTSDLRVKPDVAVIGSSIMAPDAATQDGYTSKSGTSMATPLMAGIAALMIQANPDMTPTEFKDIVGAHSIEREIALLDDPGFNDCSLLETRPDNEFGYGQADPVAFVEAAGSIDRSLNVSMDILTLQEIGNESYIAGTSSGGALGLGVVEVKVGGGDWKGAADLSKNGDWATWRVKLDPHLESGNSTIYARLKVSDDSISPIDARRVILIDGQSASGVAEGLTSFGSYVFFVPFALVLALLGYIMVTERWDRKFQNARPAKSDESASFDINRYNLRKIPGALASARQSWVSGGSLVESKMRRYVSLCILYVAQGLPSGFANVAFVAFLVTNGIAVEQIAILFATVYLPWTFKFIWGPVIDMIRFPQFGIRRPWVLFAETGMIISLATLLFVPDLVASIQLVTILLFIHNLFASLQDVSVDALAVDILEPDEVATVNGLMFAAKRGGIIFGGAILGMMVVPFGIKSAIMVQLPLLILIMMLPLFLRERPGDRLFPWSKQEETEETWYAETEETIEAEAALSWEADHPEEFTKARWVATNLYEDRISPAAAILWVSIIFLLLWGLFAILNILSGDFTEDWGTTFGDVASPLKTIGLVTLSISVILLMAEWLGANISQIRNPLPVSSLATETAYNIVKGFSTRSSFILIFLCLLAELYLFTDPIVVDIFINEAGWSQTKYNAIVGGIVIACMMVGQVFGGMLGDRFGVREVSMIGFTLLALSNATLALLSDYWTNTNLMVSYLCIRAVINGVAWICVIAVAMRLTFSKAGGSQFTAYMSMFNLSAVMAYLFTGTMTQRFDYVTCLYIGAALTLFTVVLLWFIDPDEVDRVLEGRFGDGEDEFDGDLGERPEAWYEEDETVVTSS
;
A
#
# COMPACT_ATOMS: atom_id res chain seq x y z
N MET A 1 34.16 -16.55 40.82
CA MET A 1 35.03 -16.85 39.65
C MET A 1 35.85 -18.10 39.94
N VAL A 2 35.18 -19.24 39.94
CA VAL A 2 35.70 -20.62 40.06
C VAL A 2 34.53 -21.46 39.55
N GLY A 3 34.72 -22.41 38.63
CA GLY A 3 33.65 -23.37 38.29
C GLY A 3 33.15 -23.43 36.85
N ARG A 4 33.95 -23.09 35.84
CA ARG A 4 33.60 -23.37 34.43
C ARG A 4 34.58 -24.26 33.65
N SER A 5 35.60 -24.82 34.32
CA SER A 5 36.60 -25.69 33.67
C SER A 5 36.63 -27.13 34.21
N GLY A 6 35.87 -27.45 35.27
CA GLY A 6 35.85 -28.78 35.90
C GLY A 6 34.61 -29.64 35.54
N ALA A 7 33.47 -29.01 35.21
CA ALA A 7 32.24 -29.73 34.89
C ALA A 7 32.28 -30.42 33.51
N LEU A 8 33.02 -29.84 32.55
CA LEU A 8 33.13 -30.38 31.19
C LEU A 8 33.95 -31.68 31.11
N ALA A 9 34.82 -31.94 32.09
CA ALA A 9 35.69 -33.13 32.10
C ALA A 9 35.06 -34.36 32.77
N ALA A 10 34.03 -34.18 33.61
CA ALA A 10 33.36 -35.28 34.32
C ALA A 10 32.22 -35.92 33.51
N ALA A 11 31.52 -35.14 32.68
CA ALA A 11 30.41 -35.61 31.86
C ALA A 11 30.84 -36.57 30.73
N ILE A 12 32.06 -36.42 30.20
CA ILE A 12 32.57 -37.22 29.08
C ILE A 12 32.99 -38.65 29.52
N VAL A 13 33.20 -38.89 30.81
CA VAL A 13 33.67 -40.19 31.34
C VAL A 13 32.51 -41.14 31.69
N LEU A 14 31.32 -40.62 31.99
CA LEU A 14 30.15 -41.43 32.37
C LEU A 14 29.36 -41.98 31.16
N LEU A 15 29.54 -41.36 29.99
CA LEU A 15 28.84 -41.72 28.74
C LEU A 15 29.39 -42.97 28.02
N PHE A 16 30.40 -43.66 28.58
CA PHE A 16 31.11 -44.76 27.90
C PHE A 16 31.02 -46.14 28.60
N LEU A 17 30.20 -46.35 29.64
CA LEU A 17 30.33 -47.57 30.46
C LEU A 17 29.06 -48.38 30.81
N LEU A 18 27.89 -48.16 30.18
CA LEU A 18 26.65 -48.82 30.63
C LEU A 18 25.80 -49.64 29.63
N PRO A 19 26.29 -50.09 28.45
CA PRO A 19 25.63 -51.18 27.75
C PRO A 19 26.52 -52.42 27.74
N LEU A 20 26.56 -53.17 28.85
CA LEU A 20 27.13 -54.52 28.90
C LEU A 20 26.36 -55.33 29.95
N VAL A 21 25.81 -56.47 29.49
CA VAL A 21 25.29 -57.63 30.25
C VAL A 21 23.78 -57.57 30.56
N SER A 22 22.91 -58.52 30.22
CA SER A 22 22.83 -59.62 29.23
C SER A 22 21.43 -60.29 29.37
N SER A 23 20.95 -60.89 28.27
CA SER A 23 19.81 -61.80 28.06
C SER A 23 19.53 -62.94 29.08
N THR A 24 18.28 -63.45 29.17
CA THR A 24 17.83 -64.85 28.83
C THR A 24 16.39 -65.28 29.29
N ILE A 25 15.74 -66.05 28.40
CA ILE A 25 14.46 -66.83 28.26
C ILE A 25 13.93 -67.72 29.45
N MET A 26 12.59 -67.83 29.71
CA MET A 26 11.74 -69.09 29.77
C MET A 26 10.30 -69.04 30.42
N ALA A 27 9.33 -69.67 29.70
CA ALA A 27 8.14 -70.52 30.05
C ALA A 27 6.88 -70.01 30.84
N THR A 28 5.68 -70.21 30.24
CA THR A 28 4.33 -69.70 30.62
C THR A 28 3.51 -70.55 31.62
N GLN A 29 2.78 -69.86 32.48
CA GLN A 29 1.86 -70.33 33.54
C GLN A 29 0.52 -69.57 33.34
N GLU A 30 -0.65 -70.23 33.37
CA GLU A 30 -1.96 -69.53 33.26
C GLU A 30 -2.17 -68.60 34.47
N ALA A 31 -2.44 -67.31 34.22
CA ALA A 31 -2.52 -66.26 35.23
C ALA A 31 -3.91 -66.19 35.90
N GLY A 32 -3.93 -66.02 37.22
CA GLY A 32 -5.15 -65.90 38.02
C GLY A 32 -4.93 -66.23 39.51
N GLY A 33 -5.83 -65.73 40.36
CA GLY A 33 -5.68 -65.63 41.81
C GLY A 33 -6.98 -65.93 42.56
N PHE A 34 -7.00 -65.73 43.88
CA PHE A 34 -8.17 -66.01 44.73
C PHE A 34 -8.80 -64.71 45.24
N ASP A 35 -10.12 -64.60 45.11
CA ASP A 35 -10.91 -63.48 45.62
C ASP A 35 -10.96 -63.45 47.17
N ALA A 36 -11.56 -62.39 47.72
CA ALA A 36 -11.70 -62.16 49.16
C ALA A 36 -12.50 -63.26 49.91
N GLU A 37 -13.28 -64.08 49.20
CA GLU A 37 -13.98 -65.25 49.78
C GLU A 37 -13.20 -66.57 49.59
N GLY A 38 -12.08 -66.53 48.88
CA GLY A 38 -11.19 -67.66 48.64
C GLY A 38 -11.56 -68.50 47.42
N ASN A 39 -12.31 -67.95 46.45
CA ASN A 39 -12.61 -68.60 45.18
C ASN A 39 -11.62 -68.18 44.10
N TRP A 40 -11.22 -69.12 43.25
CA TRP A 40 -10.26 -68.83 42.17
C TRP A 40 -10.95 -68.09 41.02
N SER A 41 -10.37 -66.97 40.62
CA SER A 41 -10.77 -66.15 39.46
C SER A 41 -9.61 -66.07 38.48
N ALA A 42 -9.92 -66.20 37.18
CA ALA A 42 -8.91 -66.06 36.14
C ALA A 42 -8.56 -64.59 35.95
N SER A 43 -7.31 -64.31 35.63
CA SER A 43 -6.94 -63.00 35.10
C SER A 43 -7.63 -62.80 33.76
N VAL A 44 -8.24 -61.62 33.54
CA VAL A 44 -8.71 -61.24 32.19
C VAL A 44 -7.66 -60.41 31.44
N GLU A 45 -6.54 -60.10 32.09
CA GLU A 45 -5.41 -59.41 31.48
C GLU A 45 -4.58 -60.35 30.60
N HIS A 46 -3.90 -59.76 29.63
CA HIS A 46 -3.20 -60.49 28.58
C HIS A 46 -1.88 -61.11 29.07
N ASP A 47 -1.58 -62.35 28.67
CA ASP A 47 -0.39 -63.16 29.04
C ASP A 47 0.99 -62.54 28.68
N VAL A 48 1.04 -61.32 28.16
CA VAL A 48 2.27 -60.64 27.70
C VAL A 48 2.98 -59.90 28.85
N HIS A 49 2.25 -59.48 29.89
CA HIS A 49 2.82 -58.85 31.09
C HIS A 49 2.37 -59.54 32.40
N PRO A 50 2.55 -60.87 32.55
CA PRO A 50 2.15 -61.56 33.77
C PRO A 50 3.03 -61.08 34.93
N TYR A 51 2.40 -60.74 36.05
CA TYR A 51 3.06 -60.26 37.27
C TYR A 51 3.83 -58.94 37.10
N TRP A 52 3.35 -58.02 36.23
CA TRP A 52 4.00 -56.74 35.94
C TRP A 52 4.34 -55.93 37.20
N TRP A 53 3.49 -56.02 38.23
CA TRP A 53 3.66 -55.36 39.51
C TRP A 53 4.96 -55.72 40.23
N LEU A 54 5.54 -56.92 40.01
CA LEU A 54 6.84 -57.34 40.57
C LEU A 54 8.03 -56.53 40.01
N HIS A 55 7.83 -55.86 38.87
CA HIS A 55 8.85 -55.10 38.16
C HIS A 55 8.39 -53.66 37.91
N TRP A 56 7.35 -53.22 38.60
CA TRP A 56 6.79 -51.89 38.43
C TRP A 56 7.82 -50.84 38.81
N SER A 57 8.23 -50.03 37.83
CA SER A 57 9.35 -49.08 38.00
C SER A 57 9.09 -47.98 39.04
N ARG A 58 7.83 -47.85 39.48
CA ARG A 58 7.35 -46.86 40.46
C ARG A 58 7.05 -47.44 41.84
N ASP A 59 7.27 -48.73 42.06
CA ASP A 59 7.34 -49.33 43.39
C ASP A 59 8.80 -49.76 43.64
N LYS A 60 9.67 -48.79 43.97
CA LYS A 60 11.12 -49.06 44.11
C LYS A 60 11.47 -49.77 45.39
N ASP A 61 10.66 -49.63 46.44
CA ASP A 61 10.86 -50.31 47.72
C ASP A 61 10.11 -51.66 47.80
N ALA A 62 9.34 -52.00 46.76
CA ALA A 62 8.61 -53.26 46.58
C ALA A 62 7.56 -53.49 47.67
N ASN A 63 6.82 -52.43 48.02
CA ASN A 63 5.84 -52.42 49.09
C ASN A 63 4.37 -52.50 48.59
N GLU A 64 4.15 -52.77 47.30
CA GLU A 64 2.83 -52.92 46.65
C GLU A 64 2.01 -51.60 46.64
N LEU A 65 2.68 -50.46 46.80
CA LEU A 65 2.13 -49.11 46.68
C LEU A 65 3.01 -48.30 45.73
N ASP A 66 2.41 -47.51 44.83
CA ASP A 66 3.19 -46.58 43.99
C ASP A 66 3.92 -45.54 44.89
N ASP A 67 5.25 -45.49 44.83
CA ASP A 67 6.10 -44.54 45.58
C ASP A 67 5.66 -43.09 45.38
N ARG A 68 5.11 -42.77 44.20
CA ARG A 68 4.57 -41.44 43.88
C ARG A 68 3.28 -41.17 44.63
N LEU A 69 2.40 -42.16 44.73
CA LEU A 69 1.18 -42.08 45.54
C LEU A 69 1.56 -41.84 47.00
N GLU A 70 2.55 -42.57 47.52
CA GLU A 70 3.07 -42.36 48.87
C GLU A 70 3.60 -40.93 49.06
N TRP A 71 4.42 -40.43 48.14
CA TRP A 71 4.92 -39.06 48.18
C TRP A 71 3.79 -38.00 48.13
N LEU A 72 2.77 -38.20 47.28
CA LEU A 72 1.62 -37.29 47.14
C LEU A 72 0.80 -37.20 48.44
N LEU A 73 0.65 -38.31 49.16
CA LEU A 73 -0.02 -38.37 50.46
C LEU A 73 0.74 -37.64 51.56
N GLU A 74 2.04 -37.36 51.38
CA GLU A 74 2.85 -36.57 52.32
C GLU A 74 2.88 -35.06 51.99
N GLN A 75 2.31 -34.63 50.86
CA GLN A 75 2.33 -33.22 50.43
C GLN A 75 1.36 -32.33 51.22
N PRO A 76 1.52 -30.99 51.20
CA PRO A 76 0.58 -30.09 51.86
C PRO A 76 -0.86 -30.26 51.35
N ALA A 77 -1.86 -30.04 52.21
CA ALA A 77 -3.28 -30.27 51.91
C ALA A 77 -3.79 -29.51 50.67
N GLU A 78 -3.19 -28.37 50.34
CA GLU A 78 -3.47 -27.61 49.11
C GLU A 78 -3.08 -28.41 47.85
N LEU A 79 -1.88 -29.00 47.83
CA LEU A 79 -1.40 -29.82 46.70
C LEU A 79 -2.19 -31.13 46.58
N GLN A 80 -2.61 -31.71 47.70
CA GLN A 80 -3.43 -32.92 47.73
C GLN A 80 -4.84 -32.68 47.17
N GLN A 81 -5.46 -31.55 47.53
CA GLN A 81 -6.76 -31.15 46.96
C GLN A 81 -6.64 -30.79 45.48
N ASP A 82 -5.53 -30.18 45.05
CA ASP A 82 -5.28 -29.90 43.63
C ASP A 82 -5.02 -31.16 42.81
N TRP A 83 -4.41 -32.19 43.40
CA TRP A 83 -4.14 -33.46 42.71
C TRP A 83 -5.41 -34.31 42.58
N TRP A 84 -6.12 -34.52 43.69
CA TRP A 84 -7.38 -35.29 43.71
C TRP A 84 -8.60 -34.37 43.83
N LYS A 85 -8.76 -33.43 42.89
CA LYS A 85 -9.83 -32.40 42.89
C LYS A 85 -11.25 -32.93 43.11
N ARG A 86 -11.50 -34.18 42.68
CA ARG A 86 -12.82 -34.84 42.77
C ARG A 86 -12.97 -35.75 44.00
N ALA A 87 -11.92 -35.93 44.81
CA ALA A 87 -12.01 -36.67 46.05
C ALA A 87 -12.40 -35.76 47.22
N PRO A 88 -13.17 -36.27 48.21
CA PRO A 88 -13.38 -35.56 49.46
C PRO A 88 -12.04 -35.25 50.17
N PRO A 89 -11.91 -34.13 50.91
CA PRO A 89 -10.70 -33.81 51.63
C PRO A 89 -10.25 -34.95 52.56
N GLY A 90 -8.99 -35.38 52.44
CA GLY A 90 -8.43 -36.51 53.20
C GLY A 90 -8.63 -37.87 52.53
N SER A 91 -9.09 -37.91 51.27
CA SER A 91 -9.21 -39.12 50.45
C SER A 91 -8.45 -38.95 49.12
N ALA A 92 -7.89 -40.03 48.60
CA ALA A 92 -7.24 -40.12 47.30
C ALA A 92 -8.11 -40.91 46.33
N ARG A 93 -7.99 -40.64 45.03
CA ARG A 93 -8.50 -41.55 44.00
C ARG A 93 -7.35 -42.43 43.54
N VAL A 94 -7.57 -43.74 43.59
CA VAL A 94 -6.54 -44.75 43.37
C VAL A 94 -7.07 -45.84 42.43
N PHE A 95 -6.16 -46.53 41.76
CA PHE A 95 -6.43 -47.84 41.19
C PHE A 95 -6.01 -48.91 42.21
N VAL A 96 -6.83 -49.96 42.31
CA VAL A 96 -6.50 -51.14 43.10
C VAL A 96 -6.46 -52.31 42.12
N ASP A 97 -5.25 -52.79 41.88
CA ASP A 97 -4.95 -53.85 40.93
C ASP A 97 -4.91 -55.18 41.66
N TYR A 98 -5.37 -56.23 40.98
CA TYR A 98 -5.47 -57.59 41.49
C TYR A 98 -4.68 -58.57 40.61
N ASP A 99 -4.27 -59.71 41.17
CA ASP A 99 -3.69 -60.84 40.42
C ASP A 99 -4.74 -61.66 39.65
N HIS A 100 -6.00 -61.23 39.73
CA HIS A 100 -7.17 -61.87 39.15
C HIS A 100 -8.25 -60.84 38.86
N HIS A 101 -9.20 -61.18 38.01
CA HIS A 101 -10.29 -60.25 37.72
C HIS A 101 -11.16 -60.00 38.95
N PRO A 102 -11.29 -58.74 39.42
CA PRO A 102 -11.97 -58.43 40.67
C PRO A 102 -13.42 -58.91 40.66
N THR A 103 -13.87 -59.53 41.74
CA THR A 103 -15.22 -60.08 41.92
C THR A 103 -16.05 -59.24 42.89
N ASP A 104 -17.37 -59.42 42.91
CA ASP A 104 -18.25 -58.65 43.81
C ASP A 104 -17.86 -58.80 45.30
N ALA A 105 -17.18 -59.90 45.66
CA ALA A 105 -16.60 -60.10 46.98
C ALA A 105 -15.45 -59.13 47.27
N ASP A 106 -14.55 -58.89 46.30
CA ASP A 106 -13.41 -57.97 46.43
C ASP A 106 -13.88 -56.52 46.55
N VAL A 107 -14.90 -56.13 45.77
CA VAL A 107 -15.53 -54.80 45.89
C VAL A 107 -16.19 -54.62 47.25
N SER A 108 -16.93 -55.63 47.72
CA SER A 108 -17.55 -55.58 49.06
C SER A 108 -16.50 -55.49 50.18
N ALA A 109 -15.34 -56.13 50.01
CA ALA A 109 -14.23 -56.07 50.96
C ALA A 109 -13.58 -54.67 51.01
N LEU A 110 -13.39 -54.03 49.84
CA LEU A 110 -12.95 -52.63 49.76
C LEU A 110 -13.96 -51.67 50.41
N GLU A 111 -15.25 -51.82 50.12
CA GLU A 111 -16.31 -51.00 50.71
C GLU A 111 -16.37 -51.12 52.24
N ALA A 112 -16.08 -52.31 52.80
CA ALA A 112 -16.03 -52.52 54.25
C ALA A 112 -14.89 -51.74 54.94
N LEU A 113 -13.83 -51.37 54.21
CA LEU A 113 -12.72 -50.53 54.69
C LEU A 113 -13.01 -49.03 54.53
N GLY A 114 -14.21 -48.66 54.06
CA GLY A 114 -14.59 -47.26 53.81
C GLY A 114 -14.09 -46.71 52.49
N VAL A 115 -13.69 -47.58 51.56
CA VAL A 115 -13.28 -47.24 50.19
C VAL A 115 -14.50 -47.27 49.27
N GLU A 116 -14.73 -46.23 48.49
CA GLU A 116 -15.83 -46.17 47.53
C GLU A 116 -15.33 -46.62 46.15
N VAL A 117 -15.74 -47.80 45.69
CA VAL A 117 -15.39 -48.27 44.34
C VAL A 117 -16.21 -47.48 43.31
N THR A 118 -15.52 -46.68 42.50
CA THR A 118 -16.15 -45.78 41.53
C THR A 118 -16.38 -46.44 40.17
N PHE A 119 -15.52 -47.39 39.79
CA PHE A 119 -15.60 -48.08 38.51
C PHE A 119 -14.87 -49.43 38.56
N ARG A 120 -15.41 -50.46 37.93
CA ARG A 120 -14.74 -51.74 37.68
C ARG A 120 -14.45 -51.85 36.20
N PHE A 121 -13.20 -52.13 35.85
CA PHE A 121 -12.79 -52.34 34.46
C PHE A 121 -13.20 -53.73 34.00
N THR A 122 -13.61 -53.88 32.74
CA THR A 122 -14.08 -55.16 32.18
C THR A 122 -12.93 -56.04 31.69
N TYR A 123 -11.81 -55.43 31.28
CA TYR A 123 -10.69 -56.11 30.61
C TYR A 123 -9.35 -55.89 31.32
N LEU A 124 -9.39 -55.31 32.51
CA LEU A 124 -8.25 -55.20 33.42
C LEU A 124 -8.62 -55.86 34.73
N ASP A 125 -7.62 -56.35 35.44
CA ASP A 125 -7.78 -56.93 36.77
C ASP A 125 -7.76 -55.84 37.84
N THR A 126 -8.41 -54.71 37.56
CA THR A 126 -8.30 -53.46 38.33
C THR A 126 -9.67 -52.90 38.67
N VAL A 127 -9.76 -52.19 39.80
CA VAL A 127 -10.88 -51.30 40.11
C VAL A 127 -10.40 -49.88 40.38
N SER A 128 -11.16 -48.88 39.96
CA SER A 128 -10.94 -47.48 40.33
C SER A 128 -11.76 -47.15 41.56
N ALA A 129 -11.12 -46.60 42.60
CA ALA A 129 -11.77 -46.32 43.86
C ALA A 129 -11.36 -44.98 44.47
N THR A 130 -12.20 -44.44 45.34
CA THR A 130 -11.88 -43.30 46.21
C THR A 130 -11.64 -43.83 47.62
N ALA A 131 -10.41 -43.74 48.09
CA ALA A 131 -9.96 -44.32 49.35
C ALA A 131 -9.48 -43.22 50.32
N PRO A 132 -9.84 -43.29 51.62
CA PRO A 132 -9.26 -42.42 52.64
C PRO A 132 -7.73 -42.59 52.72
N PHE A 133 -6.97 -41.52 52.96
CA PHE A 133 -5.49 -41.58 53.03
C PHE A 133 -4.99 -42.61 54.05
N GLU A 134 -5.66 -42.73 55.20
CA GLU A 134 -5.34 -43.72 56.22
C GLU A 134 -5.47 -45.17 55.70
N ALA A 135 -6.46 -45.43 54.85
CA ALA A 135 -6.70 -46.76 54.29
C ALA A 135 -5.70 -47.16 53.20
N VAL A 136 -5.08 -46.18 52.53
CA VAL A 136 -4.04 -46.37 51.50
C VAL A 136 -2.67 -46.57 52.14
N LEU A 137 -2.32 -45.77 53.16
CA LEU A 137 -1.02 -45.84 53.83
C LEU A 137 -0.89 -47.06 54.77
N ASP A 138 -1.97 -47.50 55.41
CA ASP A 138 -1.92 -48.65 56.31
C ASP A 138 -1.70 -49.96 55.54
N SER A 139 -0.59 -50.64 55.81
CA SER A 139 -0.25 -51.92 55.18
C SER A 139 -1.20 -53.05 55.57
N GLU A 140 -1.96 -52.91 56.67
CA GLU A 140 -2.95 -53.89 57.13
C GLU A 140 -4.38 -53.61 56.58
N SER A 141 -4.53 -52.65 55.66
CA SER A 141 -5.81 -52.22 55.07
C SER A 141 -6.00 -52.74 53.64
N ILE A 142 -6.03 -51.86 52.60
CA ILE A 142 -6.33 -52.24 51.21
C ILE A 142 -5.33 -53.28 50.70
N ARG A 143 -4.04 -53.09 50.98
CA ARG A 143 -2.95 -54.00 50.57
C ARG A 143 -2.99 -55.36 51.26
N ALA A 144 -3.70 -55.50 52.39
CA ALA A 144 -3.85 -56.79 53.06
C ALA A 144 -5.01 -57.62 52.50
N LEU A 145 -5.80 -57.09 51.57
CA LEU A 145 -6.89 -57.82 50.94
C LEU A 145 -6.36 -58.93 50.03
N PRO A 146 -7.00 -60.11 50.00
CA PRO A 146 -6.57 -61.22 49.15
C PRO A 146 -6.54 -60.82 47.67
N GLY A 147 -5.41 -61.08 47.01
CA GLY A 147 -5.22 -60.89 45.58
C GLY A 147 -4.94 -59.47 45.13
N VAL A 148 -4.95 -58.45 46.02
CA VAL A 148 -4.46 -57.11 45.67
C VAL A 148 -2.95 -57.18 45.45
N VAL A 149 -2.48 -56.62 44.33
CA VAL A 149 -1.07 -56.67 43.92
C VAL A 149 -0.40 -55.31 43.85
N MET A 150 -1.17 -54.26 43.60
CA MET A 150 -0.68 -52.88 43.55
C MET A 150 -1.81 -51.92 43.89
N VAL A 151 -1.45 -50.81 44.55
CA VAL A 151 -2.32 -49.65 44.67
C VAL A 151 -1.63 -48.47 44.00
N GLU A 152 -2.19 -48.02 42.88
CA GLU A 152 -1.61 -46.96 42.05
C GLU A 152 -2.33 -45.63 42.23
N ASP A 153 -1.60 -44.52 42.03
CA ASP A 153 -2.25 -43.23 41.82
C ASP A 153 -2.98 -43.24 40.48
N LEU A 154 -4.14 -42.58 40.40
CA LEU A 154 -4.93 -42.47 39.16
C LEU A 154 -4.16 -41.80 38.01
N GLY A 155 -3.03 -41.15 38.29
CA GLY A 155 -2.24 -40.38 37.35
C GLY A 155 -2.98 -39.13 36.87
N LEU A 156 -2.24 -38.07 36.59
CA LEU A 156 -2.74 -37.00 35.73
C LEU A 156 -2.27 -37.31 34.31
N ALA A 157 -3.21 -37.48 33.36
CA ALA A 157 -2.89 -37.40 31.94
C ALA A 157 -2.47 -35.96 31.63
N GLU A 158 -1.26 -35.75 31.11
CA GLU A 158 -0.77 -34.40 30.80
C GLU A 158 -1.19 -33.96 29.38
N PRO A 159 -1.91 -32.83 29.25
CA PRO A 159 -2.63 -32.43 28.04
C PRO A 159 -1.88 -31.45 27.12
N ASN A 160 -1.25 -31.87 26.01
CA ASN A 160 -0.49 -30.92 25.16
C ASN A 160 -0.75 -31.07 23.65
N MET A 161 -1.79 -30.44 23.09
CA MET A 161 -1.91 -30.24 21.63
C MET A 161 -0.93 -29.19 21.09
N HIS A 162 -0.51 -28.26 21.96
CA HIS A 162 0.55 -27.30 21.65
C HIS A 162 1.92 -27.96 21.39
N GLU A 163 2.07 -29.28 21.62
CA GLU A 163 3.27 -30.04 21.29
C GLU A 163 3.14 -30.83 19.98
N ALA A 164 1.95 -31.35 19.63
CA ALA A 164 1.77 -32.23 18.47
C ALA A 164 2.03 -31.49 17.14
N VAL A 165 1.45 -30.29 17.01
CA VAL A 165 1.67 -29.41 15.85
C VAL A 165 3.16 -29.04 15.69
N PRO A 166 3.86 -28.53 16.73
CA PRO A 166 5.30 -28.24 16.61
C PRO A 166 6.20 -29.46 16.42
N THR A 167 5.86 -30.60 17.04
CA THR A 167 6.67 -31.83 16.92
C THR A 167 6.59 -32.42 15.52
N MET A 168 5.44 -32.28 14.84
CA MET A 168 5.28 -32.63 13.43
C MET A 168 5.79 -31.55 12.47
N GLY A 169 6.16 -30.35 12.95
CA GLY A 169 6.58 -29.24 12.10
C GLY A 169 5.46 -28.54 11.35
N VAL A 170 4.20 -28.70 11.78
CA VAL A 170 3.04 -28.02 11.18
C VAL A 170 3.10 -26.51 11.45
N ASP A 171 3.61 -26.10 12.60
CA ASP A 171 3.85 -24.70 12.96
C ASP A 171 4.86 -23.99 12.03
N GLN A 172 5.80 -24.75 11.46
CA GLN A 172 6.73 -24.25 10.45
C GLN A 172 6.01 -23.94 9.14
N VAL A 173 4.96 -24.68 8.76
CA VAL A 173 4.15 -24.34 7.60
C VAL A 173 3.45 -22.99 7.81
N TRP A 174 2.89 -22.76 9.01
CA TRP A 174 2.27 -21.48 9.35
C TRP A 174 3.27 -20.33 9.38
N THR A 175 4.43 -20.55 10.02
CA THR A 175 5.41 -19.49 10.29
C THR A 175 6.29 -19.19 9.08
N ASP A 176 6.72 -20.21 8.34
CA ASP A 176 7.65 -20.06 7.21
C ASP A 176 6.93 -19.87 5.88
N LEU A 177 5.76 -20.49 5.69
CA LEU A 177 5.02 -20.46 4.42
C LEU A 177 3.75 -19.60 4.48
N GLY A 178 3.25 -19.24 5.67
CA GLY A 178 2.04 -18.42 5.83
C GLY A 178 0.74 -19.14 5.46
N LEU A 179 0.78 -20.47 5.35
CA LEU A 179 -0.36 -21.30 4.96
C LEU A 179 -0.96 -21.92 6.21
N ASP A 180 -2.25 -21.76 6.44
CA ASP A 180 -3.00 -22.17 7.64
C ASP A 180 -4.26 -23.00 7.32
N GLY A 181 -4.46 -23.37 6.06
CA GLY A 181 -5.63 -24.07 5.54
C GLY A 181 -6.69 -23.17 4.90
N THR A 182 -6.46 -21.85 4.84
CA THR A 182 -7.44 -20.90 4.29
C THR A 182 -7.90 -21.27 2.89
N GLY A 183 -9.22 -21.42 2.73
CA GLY A 183 -9.86 -21.74 1.46
C GLY A 183 -9.97 -23.23 1.16
N SER A 184 -9.56 -24.12 2.07
CA SER A 184 -9.86 -25.55 1.99
C SER A 184 -11.09 -25.90 2.83
N VAL A 185 -11.79 -26.97 2.44
CA VAL A 185 -12.98 -27.47 3.15
C VAL A 185 -12.79 -28.92 3.58
N ILE A 186 -12.92 -29.17 4.89
CA ILE A 186 -12.79 -30.50 5.49
C ILE A 186 -14.16 -30.98 5.97
N ALA A 187 -14.65 -32.07 5.39
CA ALA A 187 -15.83 -32.78 5.86
C ALA A 187 -15.47 -33.83 6.92
N ILE A 188 -16.06 -33.68 8.10
CA ILE A 188 -15.88 -34.57 9.26
C ILE A 188 -17.01 -35.60 9.24
N LEU A 189 -16.70 -36.84 8.87
CA LEU A 189 -17.65 -37.96 8.88
C LEU A 189 -17.49 -38.74 10.19
N ASP A 190 -18.30 -38.39 11.20
CA ASP A 190 -18.09 -38.86 12.59
C ASP A 190 -19.38 -38.76 13.44
N THR A 191 -19.27 -38.62 14.77
CA THR A 191 -20.38 -38.48 15.75
C THR A 191 -21.04 -37.09 15.76
N GLY A 192 -20.69 -36.22 14.82
CA GLY A 192 -21.14 -34.84 14.77
C GLY A 192 -20.09 -33.83 15.27
N VAL A 193 -20.31 -32.54 15.00
CA VAL A 193 -19.41 -31.46 15.40
C VAL A 193 -20.22 -30.37 16.11
N ARG A 194 -19.82 -30.04 17.34
CA ARG A 194 -20.44 -28.98 18.12
C ARG A 194 -19.95 -27.60 17.64
N GLY A 195 -20.78 -26.90 16.88
CA GLY A 195 -20.41 -25.64 16.20
C GLY A 195 -20.26 -24.41 17.11
N ASP A 196 -20.89 -24.42 18.30
CA ASP A 196 -20.87 -23.30 19.27
C ASP A 196 -19.67 -23.33 20.23
N HIS A 197 -18.72 -24.26 20.03
CA HIS A 197 -17.54 -24.39 20.88
C HIS A 197 -16.49 -23.32 20.53
N GLU A 198 -15.93 -22.60 21.52
CA GLU A 198 -15.00 -21.48 21.28
C GLU A 198 -13.77 -21.87 20.43
N GLY A 199 -13.25 -23.08 20.64
CA GLY A 199 -12.16 -23.69 19.87
C GLY A 199 -12.48 -24.06 18.41
N LEU A 200 -13.74 -23.94 17.99
CA LEU A 200 -14.24 -24.20 16.63
C LEU A 200 -14.87 -22.94 16.02
N ASN A 201 -14.43 -21.75 16.47
CA ASN A 201 -14.83 -20.49 15.86
C ASN A 201 -14.18 -20.29 14.46
N ASP A 202 -14.82 -19.49 13.63
CA ASP A 202 -14.45 -19.14 12.26
C ASP A 202 -13.26 -18.16 12.15
N MET A 203 -12.81 -17.62 13.29
CA MET A 203 -11.68 -16.68 13.46
C MET A 203 -11.97 -15.23 13.07
N ASP A 204 -13.24 -14.85 12.90
CA ASP A 204 -13.59 -13.44 12.88
C ASP A 204 -13.54 -12.87 14.32
N ASP A 205 -12.92 -11.70 14.49
CA ASP A 205 -12.75 -11.07 15.82
C ASP A 205 -14.00 -10.23 16.19
N ASP A 206 -15.17 -10.50 15.60
CA ASP A 206 -16.39 -9.72 15.81
C ASP A 206 -17.44 -10.53 16.60
N PRO A 207 -17.48 -10.39 17.93
CA PRO A 207 -18.45 -11.11 18.76
C PRO A 207 -19.91 -10.69 18.56
N PHE A 208 -20.22 -9.77 17.63
CA PHE A 208 -21.55 -9.20 17.41
C PHE A 208 -21.95 -8.96 15.95
N THR A 209 -21.42 -9.73 14.98
CA THR A 209 -21.80 -9.65 13.56
C THR A 209 -23.31 -9.79 13.28
N CYS A 210 -24.11 -10.24 14.26
CA CYS A 210 -25.55 -10.44 14.09
C CYS A 210 -26.48 -9.65 15.04
N LEU A 211 -25.96 -8.86 15.99
CA LEU A 211 -26.80 -8.01 16.86
C LEU A 211 -26.14 -6.66 17.15
N ASP A 212 -26.72 -5.59 16.60
CA ASP A 212 -26.30 -4.18 16.81
C ASP A 212 -26.34 -3.71 18.29
N ASP A 213 -26.96 -4.47 19.21
CA ASP A 213 -26.99 -4.21 20.66
C ASP A 213 -27.39 -5.49 21.44
N PRO A 214 -26.45 -6.23 22.08
CA PRO A 214 -26.83 -7.26 23.05
C PRO A 214 -27.54 -6.60 24.25
N PRO A 215 -28.63 -7.19 24.80
CA PRO A 215 -29.27 -6.64 25.98
C PRO A 215 -28.33 -6.72 27.20
N ASP A 216 -28.15 -5.59 27.91
CA ASP A 216 -27.40 -5.54 29.16
C ASP A 216 -27.93 -6.61 30.14
N PRO A 217 -27.07 -7.51 30.68
CA PRO A 217 -27.52 -8.53 31.62
C PRO A 217 -28.07 -7.86 32.88
N ASP A 218 -29.29 -8.21 33.27
CA ASP A 218 -29.92 -7.71 34.50
C ASP A 218 -29.08 -8.17 35.70
N PRO A 219 -28.43 -7.25 36.45
CA PRO A 219 -27.54 -7.59 37.55
C PRO A 219 -28.27 -8.18 38.77
N THR A 220 -29.59 -8.36 38.70
CA THR A 220 -30.42 -8.95 39.76
C THR A 220 -30.95 -10.36 39.44
N ASP A 221 -30.67 -10.89 38.24
CA ASP A 221 -31.06 -12.24 37.84
C ASP A 221 -29.95 -13.25 38.19
N PRO A 222 -30.21 -14.26 39.04
CA PRO A 222 -29.23 -15.30 39.36
C PRO A 222 -28.97 -16.29 38.21
N ASN A 223 -29.75 -16.29 37.13
CA ASN A 223 -29.56 -17.11 35.92
C ASN A 223 -29.91 -16.30 34.64
N PRO A 224 -29.07 -15.34 34.21
CA PRO A 224 -29.34 -14.63 32.97
C PRO A 224 -29.35 -15.60 31.77
N PRO A 225 -30.22 -15.39 30.76
CA PRO A 225 -30.17 -16.17 29.53
C PRO A 225 -28.81 -15.99 28.84
N PRO A 226 -28.25 -17.03 28.20
CA PRO A 226 -27.00 -16.91 27.46
C PRO A 226 -27.16 -15.87 26.36
N VAL A 227 -26.13 -15.04 26.19
CA VAL A 227 -26.02 -14.11 25.04
C VAL A 227 -26.11 -14.98 23.78
N PRO A 228 -26.90 -14.60 22.76
CA PRO A 228 -27.01 -15.38 21.52
C PRO A 228 -25.62 -15.64 20.95
N ALA A 229 -25.33 -16.92 20.72
CA ALA A 229 -24.08 -17.38 20.15
C ALA A 229 -23.85 -16.73 18.78
N ASP A 230 -22.58 -16.53 18.47
CA ASP A 230 -22.04 -16.25 17.16
C ASP A 230 -22.84 -16.94 16.05
N CYS A 231 -23.34 -16.17 15.08
CA CYS A 231 -24.16 -16.71 13.99
C CYS A 231 -23.34 -16.98 12.72
N ASP A 232 -22.00 -16.95 12.77
CA ASP A 232 -21.12 -17.40 11.68
C ASP A 232 -20.20 -18.55 12.14
N PRO A 233 -20.73 -19.77 12.33
CA PRO A 233 -19.90 -20.90 12.74
C PRO A 233 -18.91 -21.28 11.64
N LYS A 234 -17.72 -21.77 12.02
CA LYS A 234 -16.74 -22.42 11.11
C LYS A 234 -17.34 -23.58 10.29
N ILE A 235 -18.52 -24.05 10.68
CA ILE A 235 -19.28 -25.10 10.02
C ILE A 235 -20.17 -24.48 8.94
N ILE A 236 -19.89 -24.78 7.68
CA ILE A 236 -20.62 -24.19 6.54
C ILE A 236 -21.76 -25.07 6.01
N ALA A 237 -21.80 -26.34 6.41
CA ALA A 237 -22.86 -27.30 6.09
C ALA A 237 -22.98 -28.37 7.18
N PHE A 238 -24.20 -28.84 7.45
CA PHE A 238 -24.48 -29.92 8.40
C PHE A 238 -25.45 -30.94 7.78
N PHE A 239 -25.02 -32.19 7.68
CA PHE A 239 -25.86 -33.32 7.26
C PHE A 239 -26.01 -34.31 8.42
N ASP A 240 -27.25 -34.63 8.77
CA ASP A 240 -27.59 -35.59 9.82
C ASP A 240 -28.16 -36.87 9.18
N ALA A 241 -27.29 -37.87 9.00
CA ALA A 241 -27.64 -39.17 8.43
C ALA A 241 -28.35 -40.10 9.44
N VAL A 242 -28.20 -39.84 10.74
CA VAL A 242 -28.61 -40.77 11.80
C VAL A 242 -30.09 -40.57 12.19
N PHE A 243 -30.51 -39.32 12.37
CA PHE A 243 -31.82 -39.01 12.92
C PHE A 243 -32.80 -38.43 11.90
N THR A 244 -32.31 -37.60 10.97
CA THR A 244 -33.19 -36.86 10.04
C THR A 244 -33.05 -37.24 8.58
N ASP A 245 -31.89 -37.78 8.17
CA ASP A 245 -31.53 -38.09 6.78
C ASP A 245 -31.72 -36.87 5.84
N GLU A 246 -31.36 -35.68 6.32
CA GLU A 246 -31.46 -34.43 5.56
C GLU A 246 -30.39 -33.40 5.99
N GLU A 247 -30.14 -32.42 5.12
CA GLU A 247 -29.26 -31.27 5.40
C GLU A 247 -29.99 -30.31 6.35
N GLN A 248 -29.35 -29.99 7.47
CA GLN A 248 -29.85 -29.11 8.51
C GLN A 248 -29.16 -27.74 8.48
N ASP A 249 -29.65 -26.79 9.26
CA ASP A 249 -29.00 -25.49 9.44
C ASP A 249 -27.62 -25.68 10.11
N PRO A 250 -26.51 -25.18 9.53
CA PRO A 250 -25.18 -25.31 10.12
C PRO A 250 -25.05 -24.69 11.52
N ALA A 251 -25.85 -23.66 11.83
CA ALA A 251 -25.88 -23.04 13.16
C ALA A 251 -26.47 -23.96 14.24
N GLU A 252 -27.23 -24.98 13.84
CA GLU A 252 -27.79 -25.99 14.73
C GLU A 252 -26.90 -27.25 14.83
N SER A 253 -25.67 -27.19 14.30
CA SER A 253 -24.73 -28.31 14.31
C SER A 253 -24.38 -28.78 15.72
N TYR A 254 -24.55 -30.08 15.95
CA TYR A 254 -24.29 -30.73 17.23
C TYR A 254 -23.44 -32.00 17.07
N ASP A 255 -22.89 -32.46 18.20
CA ASP A 255 -22.20 -33.74 18.34
C ASP A 255 -23.02 -34.63 19.27
N SER A 256 -23.46 -35.79 18.79
CA SER A 256 -24.28 -36.73 19.57
C SER A 256 -23.42 -37.55 20.56
N GLY A 257 -22.10 -37.59 20.32
CA GLY A 257 -21.11 -38.17 21.19
C GLY A 257 -20.19 -37.10 21.77
N THR A 258 -18.89 -37.28 21.55
CA THR A 258 -17.83 -36.29 21.85
C THR A 258 -16.62 -36.44 20.92
N HIS A 259 -16.71 -37.34 19.94
CA HIS A 259 -15.56 -37.77 19.16
C HIS A 259 -15.36 -36.85 17.96
N GLY A 260 -16.43 -36.57 17.20
CA GLY A 260 -16.36 -35.71 16.03
C GLY A 260 -15.94 -34.28 16.33
N SER A 261 -16.35 -33.67 17.45
CA SER A 261 -15.85 -32.32 17.84
C SER A 261 -14.35 -32.32 18.16
N HIS A 262 -13.84 -33.43 18.71
CA HIS A 262 -12.41 -33.59 19.00
C HIS A 262 -11.62 -33.74 17.70
N VAL A 263 -12.09 -34.59 16.78
CA VAL A 263 -11.55 -34.79 15.43
C VAL A 263 -11.53 -33.46 14.64
N ALA A 264 -12.64 -32.73 14.65
CA ALA A 264 -12.79 -31.43 13.99
C ALA A 264 -11.78 -30.40 14.51
N GLY A 265 -11.57 -30.36 15.84
CA GLY A 265 -10.60 -29.43 16.43
C GLY A 265 -9.15 -29.79 16.15
N ILE A 266 -8.81 -31.08 16.01
CA ILE A 266 -7.47 -31.49 15.56
C ILE A 266 -7.23 -31.04 14.12
N ALA A 267 -8.22 -31.22 13.25
CA ALA A 267 -8.12 -30.84 11.84
C ALA A 267 -8.04 -29.32 11.65
N ALA A 268 -8.98 -28.56 12.24
CA ALA A 268 -9.15 -27.13 11.94
C ALA A 268 -9.52 -26.24 13.15
N GLY A 269 -9.21 -26.65 14.37
CA GLY A 269 -9.53 -25.85 15.57
C GLY A 269 -8.78 -24.51 15.64
N SER A 270 -9.48 -23.44 16.03
CA SER A 270 -8.92 -22.09 16.23
C SER A 270 -8.01 -21.99 17.46
N GLY A 271 -8.20 -22.87 18.43
CA GLY A 271 -7.54 -22.79 19.74
C GLY A 271 -8.17 -21.79 20.72
N GLY A 272 -9.38 -21.30 20.44
CA GLY A 272 -10.19 -20.49 21.38
C GLY A 272 -10.70 -21.30 22.59
N GLY A 273 -11.05 -20.65 23.69
CA GLY A 273 -11.39 -21.32 24.96
C GLY A 273 -10.21 -21.48 25.91
N GLN A 274 -10.21 -22.59 26.66
CA GLN A 274 -9.20 -22.86 27.69
C GLN A 274 -7.81 -23.04 27.09
N THR A 275 -6.85 -22.33 27.68
CA THR A 275 -5.44 -22.47 27.34
C THR A 275 -4.74 -23.44 28.28
N ASP A 276 -3.57 -23.89 27.85
CA ASP A 276 -2.71 -24.72 28.67
C ASP A 276 -2.38 -24.03 30.00
N PRO A 277 -2.72 -24.63 31.16
CA PRO A 277 -2.60 -23.96 32.44
C PRO A 277 -1.15 -23.74 32.89
N ALA A 278 -0.18 -24.46 32.31
CA ALA A 278 1.24 -24.35 32.66
C ALA A 278 1.99 -23.34 31.77
N THR A 279 1.67 -23.32 30.48
CA THR A 279 2.39 -22.54 29.45
C THR A 279 1.60 -21.33 28.94
N GLY A 280 0.27 -21.34 29.10
CA GLY A 280 -0.65 -20.33 28.57
C GLY A 280 -0.87 -20.44 27.06
N LEU A 281 -0.37 -21.50 26.41
CA LEU A 281 -0.48 -21.70 24.96
C LEU A 281 -1.87 -22.23 24.58
N ARG A 282 -2.31 -21.88 23.37
CA ARG A 282 -3.59 -22.32 22.79
C ARG A 282 -3.45 -23.69 22.13
N TYR A 283 -4.54 -24.45 22.10
CA TYR A 283 -4.63 -25.76 21.45
C TYR A 283 -5.16 -25.62 20.01
N VAL A 284 -4.29 -25.15 19.11
CA VAL A 284 -4.63 -24.89 17.69
C VAL A 284 -4.56 -26.20 16.89
N GLY A 285 -5.55 -26.43 16.00
CA GLY A 285 -5.57 -27.55 15.06
C GLY A 285 -4.54 -27.39 13.94
N ALA A 286 -4.40 -28.37 13.05
CA ALA A 286 -3.39 -28.33 11.97
C ALA A 286 -3.68 -27.28 10.87
N ALA A 287 -4.94 -27.08 10.52
CA ALA A 287 -5.39 -26.16 9.49
C ALA A 287 -6.46 -25.20 10.06
N PRO A 288 -6.09 -24.28 10.99
CA PRO A 288 -7.06 -23.42 11.67
C PRO A 288 -7.86 -22.51 10.72
N GLY A 289 -7.36 -22.25 9.51
CA GLY A 289 -8.03 -21.48 8.47
C GLY A 289 -8.96 -22.30 7.55
N ALA A 290 -9.06 -23.62 7.71
CA ALA A 290 -9.97 -24.45 6.93
C ALA A 290 -11.44 -24.30 7.38
N TRP A 291 -12.37 -24.45 6.44
CA TRP A 291 -13.81 -24.57 6.74
C TRP A 291 -14.16 -26.01 7.10
N LEU A 292 -15.17 -26.19 7.94
CA LEU A 292 -15.64 -27.50 8.36
C LEU A 292 -17.03 -27.80 7.81
N ILE A 293 -17.27 -29.07 7.51
CA ILE A 293 -18.61 -29.60 7.26
C ILE A 293 -18.86 -30.73 8.24
N ASN A 294 -20.00 -30.68 8.92
CA ASN A 294 -20.41 -31.72 9.83
C ASN A 294 -21.23 -32.78 9.07
N ILE A 295 -20.74 -34.01 9.04
CA ILE A 295 -21.50 -35.17 8.56
C ILE A 295 -21.68 -36.12 9.75
N LEU A 296 -22.83 -36.02 10.41
CA LEU A 296 -23.21 -36.87 11.53
C LEU A 296 -23.66 -38.23 10.98
N ALA A 297 -22.86 -39.27 11.26
CA ALA A 297 -23.13 -40.61 10.75
C ALA A 297 -22.86 -41.75 11.76
N CYS A 298 -22.20 -41.52 12.90
CA CYS A 298 -21.73 -42.60 13.78
C CYS A 298 -22.08 -42.46 15.28
N CYS A 299 -21.78 -43.54 16.02
CA CYS A 299 -21.97 -43.89 17.44
C CYS A 299 -23.41 -43.95 17.96
N ASP A 300 -24.34 -43.33 17.25
CA ASP A 300 -25.79 -43.62 17.31
C ASP A 300 -26.32 -44.23 15.98
N GLY A 301 -25.55 -44.13 14.89
CA GLY A 301 -25.85 -44.71 13.56
C GLY A 301 -25.01 -45.95 13.21
N ASP A 302 -25.28 -46.57 12.06
CA ASP A 302 -24.62 -47.78 11.56
C ASP A 302 -23.80 -47.58 10.25
N ILE A 303 -23.26 -48.66 9.69
CA ILE A 303 -22.43 -48.63 8.47
C ILE A 303 -23.20 -48.01 7.29
N GLU A 304 -24.52 -48.22 7.20
CA GLU A 304 -25.36 -47.65 6.15
C GLU A 304 -25.36 -46.12 6.25
N ASP A 305 -25.52 -45.56 7.45
CA ASP A 305 -25.53 -44.13 7.71
C ASP A 305 -24.17 -43.48 7.35
N VAL A 306 -23.06 -44.17 7.64
CA VAL A 306 -21.71 -43.73 7.24
C VAL A 306 -21.54 -43.75 5.71
N MET A 307 -22.05 -44.78 5.03
CA MET A 307 -22.05 -44.81 3.57
C MET A 307 -22.95 -43.73 2.95
N GLN A 308 -24.08 -43.40 3.58
CA GLN A 308 -24.95 -42.30 3.16
C GLN A 308 -24.26 -40.94 3.35
N GLY A 309 -23.60 -40.72 4.48
CA GLY A 309 -22.79 -39.52 4.71
C GLY A 309 -21.67 -39.38 3.67
N ALA A 310 -20.97 -40.47 3.35
CA ALA A 310 -19.97 -40.49 2.28
C ALA A 310 -20.58 -40.20 0.90
N GLN A 311 -21.78 -40.70 0.61
CA GLN A 311 -22.50 -40.39 -0.64
C GLN A 311 -22.92 -38.92 -0.71
N TRP A 312 -23.41 -38.35 0.39
CA TRP A 312 -23.77 -36.94 0.47
C TRP A 312 -22.57 -36.04 0.19
N ALA A 313 -21.38 -36.41 0.69
CA ALA A 313 -20.13 -35.69 0.41
C ALA A 313 -19.79 -35.68 -1.09
N ILE A 314 -20.01 -36.79 -1.81
CA ILE A 314 -19.83 -36.86 -3.26
C ILE A 314 -20.83 -35.95 -3.98
N ASP A 315 -22.12 -36.06 -3.63
CA ASP A 315 -23.20 -35.36 -4.32
C ASP A 315 -23.15 -33.84 -4.13
N ASN A 316 -22.60 -33.38 -3.00
CA ASN A 316 -22.49 -31.96 -2.65
C ASN A 316 -21.07 -31.40 -2.74
N LYS A 317 -20.14 -32.16 -3.32
CA LYS A 317 -18.74 -31.75 -3.50
C LYS A 317 -18.62 -30.37 -4.14
N ASP A 318 -19.26 -30.15 -5.29
CA ASP A 318 -19.16 -28.89 -6.03
C ASP A 318 -19.98 -27.75 -5.38
N LYS A 319 -21.05 -28.11 -4.64
CA LYS A 319 -21.93 -27.15 -3.96
C LYS A 319 -21.23 -26.52 -2.76
N HIS A 320 -20.55 -27.32 -1.95
CA HIS A 320 -19.87 -26.87 -0.73
C HIS A 320 -18.34 -26.80 -0.86
N GLY A 321 -17.78 -27.13 -2.03
CA GLY A 321 -16.35 -27.12 -2.28
C GLY A 321 -15.57 -28.14 -1.46
N ILE A 322 -16.12 -29.35 -1.27
CA ILE A 322 -15.53 -30.38 -0.40
C ILE A 322 -14.20 -30.86 -1.01
N ASP A 323 -13.09 -30.55 -0.34
CA ASP A 323 -11.75 -30.95 -0.76
C ASP A 323 -11.31 -32.24 -0.07
N ILE A 324 -11.62 -32.35 1.23
CA ILE A 324 -11.13 -33.43 2.10
C ILE A 324 -12.29 -34.05 2.86
N VAL A 325 -12.32 -35.38 2.92
CA VAL A 325 -13.14 -36.15 3.86
C VAL A 325 -12.20 -36.86 4.83
N THR A 326 -12.48 -36.71 6.12
CA THR A 326 -11.79 -37.46 7.16
C THR A 326 -12.78 -38.33 7.91
N SER A 327 -12.45 -39.61 8.04
CA SER A 327 -13.26 -40.60 8.74
C SER A 327 -12.37 -41.38 9.69
N SER A 328 -12.60 -41.19 10.98
CA SER A 328 -11.85 -41.80 12.07
C SER A 328 -12.58 -43.00 12.69
N LEU A 329 -13.36 -43.69 11.85
CA LEU A 329 -14.26 -44.80 12.15
C LEU A 329 -13.75 -46.09 11.49
N GLY A 330 -14.02 -47.23 12.13
CA GLY A 330 -13.71 -48.58 11.62
C GLY A 330 -14.68 -49.63 12.17
N GLU A 331 -14.64 -50.84 11.62
CA GLU A 331 -15.47 -51.98 12.05
C GLU A 331 -14.97 -52.55 13.39
N GLN A 332 -15.45 -52.01 14.51
CA GLN A 332 -15.14 -52.59 15.83
C GLN A 332 -15.82 -53.96 16.03
N GLN A 333 -15.16 -55.03 15.59
CA GLN A 333 -15.62 -56.39 15.82
C GLN A 333 -14.49 -57.28 16.35
N PHE A 334 -14.75 -57.96 17.46
CA PHE A 334 -13.92 -59.01 18.06
C PHE A 334 -13.66 -60.24 17.14
N GLU A 335 -13.99 -60.15 15.84
CA GLU A 335 -13.70 -61.17 14.83
C GLU A 335 -12.47 -60.72 14.01
N ILE A 336 -11.39 -61.50 14.07
CA ILE A 336 -10.23 -61.30 13.20
C ILE A 336 -10.69 -61.59 11.76
N HIS A 337 -10.95 -60.54 10.99
CA HIS A 337 -11.26 -60.66 9.57
C HIS A 337 -9.98 -60.98 8.79
N VAL A 338 -9.89 -62.24 8.32
CA VAL A 338 -8.79 -62.71 7.45
C VAL A 338 -9.03 -62.30 5.99
N ASP A 339 -10.09 -61.53 5.73
CA ASP A 339 -10.58 -61.10 4.42
C ASP A 339 -10.65 -59.57 4.23
N ASN A 340 -9.96 -58.79 5.08
CA ASN A 340 -9.74 -57.34 4.91
C ASN A 340 -8.82 -57.06 3.70
N ASP A 341 -9.37 -57.19 2.49
CA ASP A 341 -8.69 -57.01 1.20
C ASP A 341 -9.14 -55.72 0.47
N GLY A 342 -9.93 -54.86 1.12
CA GLY A 342 -10.49 -53.63 0.56
C GLY A 342 -11.76 -53.82 -0.26
N ASN A 343 -12.32 -55.03 -0.38
CA ASN A 343 -13.54 -55.27 -1.16
C ASN A 343 -14.85 -55.06 -0.37
N SER A 344 -14.78 -54.69 0.91
CA SER A 344 -15.97 -54.41 1.72
C SER A 344 -16.82 -53.31 1.08
N ALA A 345 -18.12 -53.27 1.41
CA ALA A 345 -19.01 -52.24 0.89
C ALA A 345 -18.57 -50.83 1.34
N TRP A 346 -18.07 -50.74 2.58
CA TRP A 346 -17.53 -49.51 3.14
C TRP A 346 -16.25 -49.10 2.41
N SER A 347 -15.25 -49.99 2.27
CA SER A 347 -13.96 -49.65 1.64
C SER A 347 -14.15 -49.20 0.18
N ARG A 348 -15.04 -49.85 -0.58
CA ARG A 348 -15.38 -49.43 -1.94
C ARG A 348 -16.11 -48.09 -2.00
N GLN A 349 -16.94 -47.76 -1.01
CA GLN A 349 -17.58 -46.45 -0.94
C GLN A 349 -16.54 -45.35 -0.73
N MET A 350 -15.57 -45.57 0.16
CA MET A 350 -14.47 -44.63 0.40
C MET A 350 -13.54 -44.49 -0.82
N ASP A 351 -13.32 -45.57 -1.60
CA ASP A 351 -12.64 -45.46 -2.90
C ASP A 351 -13.43 -44.55 -3.87
N MET A 352 -14.76 -44.60 -3.87
CA MET A 352 -15.58 -43.71 -4.73
C MET A 352 -15.54 -42.25 -4.29
N VAL A 353 -15.37 -41.96 -2.99
CA VAL A 353 -15.13 -40.60 -2.51
C VAL A 353 -13.84 -40.05 -3.12
N VAL A 354 -12.78 -40.86 -3.18
CA VAL A 354 -11.51 -40.47 -3.83
C VAL A 354 -11.65 -40.28 -5.34
N GLU A 355 -12.35 -41.19 -6.03
CA GLU A 355 -12.62 -41.06 -7.47
C GLU A 355 -13.48 -39.84 -7.82
N ALA A 356 -14.33 -39.38 -6.89
CA ALA A 356 -15.06 -38.12 -7.02
C ALA A 356 -14.16 -36.88 -6.92
N GLY A 357 -12.87 -37.06 -6.64
CA GLY A 357 -11.88 -35.98 -6.52
C GLY A 357 -11.79 -35.40 -5.11
N ILE A 358 -12.20 -36.14 -4.07
CA ILE A 358 -12.10 -35.73 -2.66
C ILE A 358 -10.95 -36.49 -2.00
N ILE A 359 -10.02 -35.77 -1.38
CA ILE A 359 -8.94 -36.38 -0.61
C ILE A 359 -9.53 -37.07 0.60
N THR A 360 -9.30 -38.37 0.74
CA THR A 360 -9.88 -39.15 1.84
C THR A 360 -8.79 -39.68 2.76
N THR A 361 -8.91 -39.36 4.06
CA THR A 361 -8.03 -39.87 5.11
C THR A 361 -8.80 -40.80 6.03
N LEU A 362 -8.25 -41.99 6.27
CA LEU A 362 -8.87 -43.05 7.08
C LEU A 362 -7.93 -43.47 8.21
N SER A 363 -8.48 -43.87 9.34
CA SER A 363 -7.71 -44.45 10.45
C SER A 363 -7.23 -45.87 10.12
N ALA A 364 -5.99 -46.20 10.49
CA ALA A 364 -5.45 -47.55 10.34
C ALA A 364 -6.15 -48.59 11.23
N GLY A 365 -6.71 -48.15 12.37
CA GLY A 365 -7.28 -49.02 13.39
C GLY A 365 -6.45 -49.01 14.68
N ASN A 366 -7.08 -49.37 15.80
CA ASN A 366 -6.45 -49.43 17.12
C ASN A 366 -6.47 -50.86 17.71
N GLU A 367 -6.87 -51.83 16.90
CA GLU A 367 -7.18 -53.18 17.35
C GLU A 367 -5.96 -54.08 17.13
N PHE A 368 -5.44 -54.64 18.22
CA PHE A 368 -4.37 -55.64 18.20
C PHE A 368 -3.03 -55.22 17.56
N GLY A 369 -2.79 -53.92 17.34
CA GLY A 369 -1.59 -53.40 16.67
C GLY A 369 -0.26 -53.98 17.17
N GLY A 370 -0.05 -54.02 18.49
CA GLY A 370 1.15 -54.59 19.13
C GLY A 370 1.04 -56.06 19.55
N ALA A 371 -0.07 -56.73 19.22
CA ALA A 371 -0.33 -58.09 19.68
C ALA A 371 0.34 -59.14 18.76
N THR A 372 1.43 -59.74 19.23
CA THR A 372 2.20 -60.84 18.57
C THR A 372 1.35 -61.92 17.89
N PHE A 373 0.16 -62.24 18.43
CA PHE A 373 -0.67 -63.34 17.96
C PHE A 373 -1.55 -63.00 16.76
N ALA A 374 -1.83 -61.71 16.51
CA ALA A 374 -2.65 -61.24 15.40
C ALA A 374 -1.85 -61.15 14.08
N GLY A 375 -0.51 -61.13 14.17
CA GLY A 375 0.38 -61.03 13.02
C GLY A 375 0.26 -59.70 12.27
N CYS A 376 0.79 -59.68 11.04
CA CYS A 376 0.90 -58.47 10.22
C CYS A 376 -0.32 -58.28 9.31
N ASN A 377 -1.52 -58.28 9.90
CA ASN A 377 -2.79 -58.04 9.21
C ASN A 377 -3.83 -57.55 10.22
N THR A 378 -3.61 -56.35 10.76
CA THR A 378 -4.46 -55.72 11.79
C THR A 378 -5.11 -54.43 11.30
N ILE A 379 -4.93 -54.11 10.01
CA ILE A 379 -5.63 -53.00 9.35
C ILE A 379 -7.08 -53.42 9.13
N ASP A 380 -7.98 -52.58 9.60
CA ASP A 380 -9.41 -52.86 9.56
C ASP A 380 -10.13 -52.08 8.45
N SER A 381 -11.36 -52.47 8.11
CA SER A 381 -12.21 -51.74 7.17
C SER A 381 -12.74 -50.46 7.82
N PRO A 382 -12.70 -49.29 7.15
CA PRO A 382 -12.27 -49.05 5.77
C PRO A 382 -10.79 -48.70 5.56
N GLY A 383 -9.97 -48.74 6.61
CA GLY A 383 -8.53 -48.47 6.51
C GLY A 383 -7.78 -49.37 5.51
N ASP A 384 -8.36 -50.50 5.13
CA ASP A 384 -7.88 -51.39 4.08
C ASP A 384 -8.20 -50.92 2.64
N ALA A 385 -8.98 -49.85 2.43
CA ALA A 385 -9.33 -49.32 1.11
C ALA A 385 -8.10 -48.97 0.24
N GLN A 386 -8.24 -49.05 -1.09
CA GLN A 386 -7.09 -48.95 -1.99
C GLN A 386 -6.65 -47.50 -2.24
N LEU A 387 -7.61 -46.62 -2.51
CA LEU A 387 -7.34 -45.24 -2.95
C LEU A 387 -7.10 -44.27 -1.78
N PRO A 388 -7.90 -44.27 -0.69
CA PRO A 388 -7.67 -43.39 0.46
C PRO A 388 -6.29 -43.53 1.09
N VAL A 389 -5.86 -42.49 1.82
CA VAL A 389 -4.64 -42.49 2.64
C VAL A 389 -5.00 -42.98 4.04
N THR A 390 -4.42 -44.11 4.43
CA THR A 390 -4.62 -44.73 5.74
C THR A 390 -3.50 -44.29 6.69
N VAL A 391 -3.88 -43.80 7.87
CA VAL A 391 -2.96 -43.11 8.79
C VAL A 391 -2.73 -43.92 10.07
N ALA A 392 -1.46 -44.19 10.38
CA ALA A 392 -1.03 -44.78 11.65
C ALA A 392 -0.76 -43.72 12.72
N SER A 393 -0.81 -44.15 13.99
CA SER A 393 -0.62 -43.28 15.16
C SER A 393 0.79 -43.39 15.70
N LEU A 394 1.43 -42.25 15.90
CA LEU A 394 2.71 -42.11 16.60
C LEU A 394 2.49 -41.55 18.01
N ASP A 395 3.38 -41.93 18.92
CA ASP A 395 3.59 -41.27 20.19
C ASP A 395 4.35 -39.95 20.00
N LYS A 396 4.39 -39.12 21.05
CA LYS A 396 5.05 -37.81 21.01
C LYS A 396 6.57 -37.87 20.85
N ASP A 397 7.19 -38.99 21.21
CA ASP A 397 8.61 -39.27 20.92
C ASP A 397 8.83 -39.76 19.47
N LEU A 398 7.78 -39.71 18.66
CA LEU A 398 7.71 -40.17 17.27
C LEU A 398 7.85 -41.69 17.14
N GLY A 399 7.81 -42.45 18.23
CA GLY A 399 7.68 -43.90 18.19
C GLY A 399 6.31 -44.30 17.64
N LEU A 400 6.20 -45.50 17.04
CA LEU A 400 4.90 -46.04 16.66
C LEU A 400 4.10 -46.35 17.94
N ALA A 401 2.88 -45.84 18.04
CA ALA A 401 2.04 -46.10 19.20
C ALA A 401 1.71 -47.60 19.26
N ILE A 402 1.82 -48.19 20.45
CA ILE A 402 1.67 -49.65 20.64
C ILE A 402 0.33 -50.21 20.11
N TYR A 403 -0.73 -49.39 20.16
CA TYR A 403 -2.07 -49.76 19.71
C TYR A 403 -2.27 -49.58 18.18
N SER A 404 -1.38 -48.88 17.48
CA SER A 404 -1.56 -48.57 16.06
C SER A 404 -1.57 -49.86 15.24
N SER A 405 -2.64 -50.07 14.47
CA SER A 405 -2.75 -51.20 13.55
C SER A 405 -1.63 -51.20 12.50
N ARG A 406 -1.17 -52.41 12.16
CA ARG A 406 -0.09 -52.71 11.23
C ARG A 406 -0.61 -53.57 10.08
N GLY A 407 -0.20 -53.27 8.86
CA GLY A 407 -0.49 -54.09 7.69
C GLY A 407 0.38 -55.34 7.64
N TYR A 408 0.37 -56.09 6.55
CA TYR A 408 -0.31 -55.90 5.28
C TYR A 408 -1.83 -56.11 5.35
N THR A 409 -2.56 -55.67 4.33
CA THR A 409 -3.94 -56.14 4.11
C THR A 409 -3.96 -57.62 3.74
N SER A 410 -5.15 -58.23 3.73
CA SER A 410 -5.32 -59.66 3.42
C SER A 410 -4.92 -60.04 1.98
N ASP A 411 -4.90 -59.07 1.05
CA ASP A 411 -4.39 -59.19 -0.32
C ASP A 411 -2.92 -58.77 -0.50
N LEU A 412 -2.18 -58.59 0.60
CA LEU A 412 -0.76 -58.24 0.65
C LEU A 412 -0.41 -56.82 0.17
N ARG A 413 -1.34 -55.87 0.22
CA ARG A 413 -1.02 -54.44 0.01
C ARG A 413 -0.43 -53.85 1.28
N VAL A 414 0.52 -52.92 1.10
CA VAL A 414 1.12 -52.19 2.22
C VAL A 414 0.14 -51.13 2.70
N LYS A 415 -0.19 -51.20 4.00
CA LYS A 415 -0.94 -50.21 4.77
C LYS A 415 -0.36 -50.21 6.20
N PRO A 416 -0.38 -49.11 6.96
CA PRO A 416 -0.84 -47.76 6.60
C PRO A 416 -0.03 -47.14 5.45
N ASP A 417 -0.48 -46.02 4.89
CA ASP A 417 0.30 -45.27 3.89
C ASP A 417 1.28 -44.29 4.57
N VAL A 418 0.92 -43.74 5.73
CA VAL A 418 1.73 -42.73 6.45
C VAL A 418 1.48 -42.79 7.96
N ALA A 419 2.43 -42.35 8.77
CA ALA A 419 2.29 -42.26 10.23
C ALA A 419 2.34 -40.81 10.74
N VAL A 420 1.45 -40.48 11.68
CA VAL A 420 1.26 -39.14 12.25
C VAL A 420 1.01 -39.24 13.77
N ILE A 421 1.37 -38.22 14.56
CA ILE A 421 1.12 -38.20 16.01
C ILE A 421 -0.38 -38.32 16.31
N GLY A 422 -0.75 -39.27 17.17
CA GLY A 422 -2.14 -39.52 17.58
C GLY A 422 -2.32 -39.84 19.06
N SER A 423 -1.25 -39.83 19.86
CA SER A 423 -1.30 -40.13 21.30
C SER A 423 -1.41 -38.87 22.17
N SER A 424 -2.35 -38.87 23.11
CA SER A 424 -2.56 -37.81 24.13
C SER A 424 -2.80 -36.41 23.53
N ILE A 425 -3.68 -36.33 22.52
CA ILE A 425 -3.98 -35.12 21.76
C ILE A 425 -5.11 -34.34 22.44
N MET A 426 -4.87 -33.05 22.70
CA MET A 426 -5.88 -32.14 23.22
C MET A 426 -6.71 -31.53 22.10
N ALA A 427 -8.03 -31.60 22.22
CA ALA A 427 -8.92 -30.92 21.29
C ALA A 427 -10.23 -30.57 22.01
N PRO A 428 -11.11 -29.76 21.38
CA PRO A 428 -12.39 -29.35 21.92
C PRO A 428 -13.17 -30.51 22.53
N ASP A 429 -13.67 -30.29 23.75
CA ASP A 429 -14.56 -31.24 24.42
C ASP A 429 -16.02 -30.83 24.20
N ALA A 430 -16.75 -31.63 23.43
CA ALA A 430 -18.16 -31.41 23.14
C ALA A 430 -19.02 -31.27 24.40
N ALA A 431 -18.60 -31.82 25.55
CA ALA A 431 -19.30 -31.71 26.83
C ALA A 431 -19.23 -30.30 27.44
N THR A 432 -18.33 -29.44 26.96
CA THR A 432 -18.10 -28.07 27.44
C THR A 432 -18.21 -27.07 26.29
N GLN A 433 -18.35 -25.77 26.59
CA GLN A 433 -18.40 -24.73 25.57
C GLN A 433 -17.01 -24.17 25.23
N ASP A 434 -16.10 -24.18 26.20
CA ASP A 434 -14.75 -23.61 26.12
C ASP A 434 -13.64 -24.61 26.51
N GLY A 435 -13.98 -25.83 26.91
CA GLY A 435 -13.06 -26.79 27.49
C GLY A 435 -12.42 -27.74 26.48
N TYR A 436 -11.29 -28.33 26.88
CA TYR A 436 -10.54 -29.25 26.03
C TYR A 436 -10.34 -30.59 26.75
N THR A 437 -10.27 -31.68 25.98
CA THR A 437 -10.05 -33.03 26.50
C THR A 437 -8.99 -33.79 25.71
N SER A 438 -8.32 -34.74 26.36
CA SER A 438 -7.23 -35.53 25.78
C SER A 438 -7.73 -36.91 25.33
N LYS A 439 -7.40 -37.30 24.09
CA LYS A 439 -7.69 -38.63 23.55
C LYS A 439 -6.45 -39.20 22.82
N SER A 440 -6.36 -40.53 22.73
CA SER A 440 -5.31 -41.25 22.01
C SER A 440 -5.92 -42.24 21.03
N GLY A 441 -5.43 -42.27 19.79
CA GLY A 441 -5.86 -43.22 18.78
C GLY A 441 -5.38 -42.87 17.38
N THR A 442 -5.44 -43.82 16.45
CA THR A 442 -5.37 -43.52 15.00
C THR A 442 -6.46 -42.52 14.59
N SER A 443 -7.59 -42.53 15.29
CA SER A 443 -8.66 -41.53 15.19
C SER A 443 -8.23 -40.09 15.49
N MET A 444 -7.12 -39.85 16.19
CA MET A 444 -6.55 -38.52 16.39
C MET A 444 -5.45 -38.22 15.36
N ALA A 445 -4.75 -39.24 14.87
CA ALA A 445 -3.73 -39.10 13.82
C ALA A 445 -4.35 -38.77 12.45
N THR A 446 -5.49 -39.38 12.11
CA THR A 446 -6.21 -39.19 10.85
C THR A 446 -6.65 -37.73 10.61
N PRO A 447 -7.35 -37.04 11.55
CA PRO A 447 -7.70 -35.63 11.36
C PRO A 447 -6.47 -34.71 11.34
N LEU A 448 -5.37 -35.09 12.01
CA LEU A 448 -4.13 -34.33 11.91
C LEU A 448 -3.56 -34.40 10.49
N MET A 449 -3.60 -35.58 9.85
CA MET A 449 -3.27 -35.74 8.43
C MET A 449 -4.26 -35.02 7.51
N ALA A 450 -5.55 -34.98 7.85
CA ALA A 450 -6.55 -34.22 7.11
C ALA A 450 -6.26 -32.70 7.16
N GLY A 451 -5.83 -32.19 8.31
CA GLY A 451 -5.35 -30.81 8.43
C GLY A 451 -4.09 -30.56 7.59
N ILE A 452 -3.14 -31.50 7.57
CA ILE A 452 -1.97 -31.41 6.68
C ILE A 452 -2.38 -31.41 5.20
N ALA A 453 -3.36 -32.23 4.82
CA ALA A 453 -3.91 -32.23 3.46
C ALA A 453 -4.56 -30.90 3.11
N ALA A 454 -5.24 -30.23 4.06
CA ALA A 454 -5.80 -28.90 3.87
C ALA A 454 -4.72 -27.84 3.61
N LEU A 455 -3.57 -27.92 4.29
CA LEU A 455 -2.41 -27.07 4.00
C LEU A 455 -1.86 -27.33 2.58
N MET A 456 -1.83 -28.58 2.14
CA MET A 456 -1.41 -28.94 0.77
C MET A 456 -2.40 -28.43 -0.28
N ILE A 457 -3.71 -28.50 -0.01
CA ILE A 457 -4.75 -27.93 -0.88
C ILE A 457 -4.64 -26.41 -0.95
N GLN A 458 -4.35 -25.72 0.16
CA GLN A 458 -4.09 -24.28 0.10
C GLN A 458 -2.86 -23.96 -0.77
N ALA A 459 -1.80 -24.77 -0.70
CA ALA A 459 -0.62 -24.62 -1.55
C ALA A 459 -0.88 -24.97 -3.02
N ASN A 460 -1.84 -25.85 -3.30
CA ASN A 460 -2.27 -26.19 -4.65
C ASN A 460 -3.78 -26.53 -4.70
N PRO A 461 -4.64 -25.53 -4.95
CA PRO A 461 -6.10 -25.71 -4.97
C PRO A 461 -6.62 -26.59 -6.10
N ASP A 462 -5.77 -26.98 -7.05
CA ASP A 462 -6.12 -27.86 -8.17
C ASP A 462 -5.56 -29.29 -8.00
N MET A 463 -4.98 -29.58 -6.82
CA MET A 463 -4.35 -30.86 -6.53
C MET A 463 -5.36 -32.01 -6.54
N THR A 464 -5.02 -33.07 -7.25
CA THR A 464 -5.84 -34.28 -7.31
C THR A 464 -5.51 -35.23 -6.13
N PRO A 465 -6.45 -36.10 -5.72
CA PRO A 465 -6.16 -37.09 -4.68
C PRO A 465 -5.01 -38.05 -5.02
N THR A 466 -4.80 -38.34 -6.31
CA THR A 466 -3.67 -39.14 -6.78
C THR A 466 -2.34 -38.41 -6.55
N GLU A 467 -2.25 -37.14 -6.92
CA GLU A 467 -1.06 -36.32 -6.68
C GLU A 467 -0.77 -36.17 -5.18
N PHE A 468 -1.80 -35.97 -4.36
CA PHE A 468 -1.69 -35.98 -2.90
C PHE A 468 -1.04 -37.27 -2.39
N LYS A 469 -1.55 -38.43 -2.83
CA LYS A 469 -1.02 -39.74 -2.42
C LYS A 469 0.40 -39.99 -2.93
N ASP A 470 0.72 -39.56 -4.15
CA ASP A 470 2.07 -39.65 -4.74
C ASP A 470 3.07 -38.78 -3.95
N ILE A 471 2.68 -37.58 -3.53
CA ILE A 471 3.51 -36.69 -2.70
C ILE A 471 3.77 -37.31 -1.33
N VAL A 472 2.73 -37.80 -0.66
CA VAL A 472 2.85 -38.51 0.62
C VAL A 472 3.84 -39.68 0.47
N GLY A 473 3.70 -40.45 -0.61
CA GLY A 473 4.57 -41.59 -0.89
C GLY A 473 6.03 -41.20 -1.10
N ALA A 474 6.29 -40.13 -1.87
CA ALA A 474 7.64 -39.70 -2.22
C ALA A 474 8.36 -38.95 -1.09
N HIS A 475 7.64 -38.13 -0.31
CA HIS A 475 8.23 -37.13 0.58
C HIS A 475 8.15 -37.48 2.07
N SER A 476 7.52 -38.59 2.46
CA SER A 476 7.49 -39.03 3.87
C SER A 476 8.91 -39.27 4.41
N ILE A 477 9.13 -38.92 5.69
CA ILE A 477 10.41 -39.16 6.37
C ILE A 477 10.56 -40.66 6.59
N GLU A 478 11.55 -41.26 5.92
CA GLU A 478 11.90 -42.66 6.11
C GLU A 478 12.32 -42.91 7.56
N ARG A 479 11.71 -43.91 8.19
CA ARG A 479 12.05 -44.34 9.55
C ARG A 479 12.85 -45.64 9.45
N GLU A 480 13.95 -45.73 10.19
CA GLU A 480 14.71 -46.96 10.26
C GLU A 480 13.90 -48.01 11.02
N ILE A 481 13.63 -49.15 10.37
CA ILE A 481 13.05 -50.31 11.02
C ILE A 481 14.06 -50.83 12.03
N ALA A 482 13.77 -50.65 13.32
CA ALA A 482 14.58 -51.17 14.40
C ALA A 482 14.34 -52.67 14.57
N LEU A 483 14.94 -53.47 13.69
CA LEU A 483 14.92 -54.93 13.74
C LEU A 483 15.34 -55.40 15.15
N LEU A 484 14.40 -56.03 15.87
CA LEU A 484 14.53 -56.69 17.18
C LEU A 484 14.34 -55.83 18.45
N ASP A 485 13.87 -54.58 18.36
CA ASP A 485 13.50 -53.76 19.55
C ASP A 485 11.98 -53.58 19.76
N ASP A 486 11.12 -54.06 18.84
CA ASP A 486 9.69 -54.19 19.11
C ASP A 486 9.44 -55.42 20.01
N PRO A 487 8.93 -55.24 21.26
CA PRO A 487 8.57 -56.35 22.13
C PRO A 487 7.51 -57.30 21.50
N GLY A 488 6.84 -56.84 20.43
CA GLY A 488 5.75 -57.53 19.74
C GLY A 488 6.13 -58.46 18.57
N PHE A 489 7.39 -58.62 18.14
CA PHE A 489 7.77 -59.48 16.99
C PHE A 489 6.85 -59.38 15.73
N ASN A 490 6.18 -58.23 15.53
CA ASN A 490 5.17 -58.01 14.49
C ASN A 490 5.72 -57.22 13.27
N ASP A 491 7.03 -57.00 13.23
CA ASP A 491 7.73 -56.50 12.06
C ASP A 491 7.82 -57.59 10.97
N CYS A 492 6.90 -57.53 10.00
CA CYS A 492 6.90 -58.40 8.81
C CYS A 492 7.68 -57.82 7.63
N SER A 493 8.39 -56.71 7.79
CA SER A 493 9.09 -56.00 6.73
C SER A 493 10.43 -56.66 6.35
N LEU A 494 10.44 -57.99 6.23
CA LEU A 494 11.61 -58.82 5.92
C LEU A 494 12.18 -58.62 4.49
N LEU A 495 11.51 -57.84 3.63
CA LEU A 495 11.84 -57.72 2.20
C LEU A 495 11.92 -56.28 1.67
N GLU A 496 11.24 -55.30 2.27
CA GLU A 496 11.19 -53.92 1.79
C GLU A 496 11.32 -52.96 2.98
N THR A 497 12.14 -51.90 2.85
CA THR A 497 12.34 -50.89 3.90
C THR A 497 11.43 -49.67 3.71
N ARG A 498 10.79 -49.54 2.53
CA ARG A 498 9.84 -48.47 2.20
C ARG A 498 9.07 -48.81 0.90
N PRO A 499 7.73 -48.78 0.89
CA PRO A 499 6.86 -48.64 2.05
C PRO A 499 6.88 -49.91 2.92
N ASP A 500 6.76 -49.75 4.23
CA ASP A 500 6.75 -50.83 5.23
C ASP A 500 5.35 -51.00 5.86
N ASN A 501 5.15 -52.09 6.60
CA ASN A 501 3.82 -52.43 7.14
C ASN A 501 3.44 -51.72 8.45
N GLU A 502 4.33 -50.90 9.00
CA GLU A 502 4.18 -50.21 10.28
C GLU A 502 4.04 -48.69 10.10
N PHE A 503 4.97 -48.07 9.38
CA PHE A 503 5.00 -46.64 9.08
C PHE A 503 4.56 -46.31 7.65
N GLY A 504 4.32 -47.32 6.80
CA GLY A 504 3.94 -47.09 5.40
C GLY A 504 5.10 -46.47 4.63
N TYR A 505 4.87 -45.34 3.98
CA TYR A 505 5.93 -44.57 3.33
C TYR A 505 6.83 -43.82 4.34
N GLY A 506 6.43 -43.73 5.61
CA GLY A 506 7.19 -43.12 6.69
C GLY A 506 6.36 -42.17 7.57
N GLN A 507 7.06 -41.37 8.37
CA GLN A 507 6.43 -40.29 9.14
C GLN A 507 6.03 -39.14 8.20
N ALA A 508 4.85 -38.55 8.40
CA ALA A 508 4.45 -37.38 7.63
C ALA A 508 5.40 -36.20 7.84
N ASP A 509 5.74 -35.51 6.76
CA ASP A 509 6.52 -34.27 6.76
C ASP A 509 5.66 -33.15 6.17
N PRO A 510 4.93 -32.39 7.01
CA PRO A 510 4.03 -31.35 6.55
C PRO A 510 4.72 -30.31 5.66
N VAL A 511 5.97 -29.95 6.00
CA VAL A 511 6.72 -28.95 5.24
C VAL A 511 7.07 -29.49 3.85
N ALA A 512 7.65 -30.69 3.78
CA ALA A 512 8.02 -31.29 2.50
C ALA A 512 6.78 -31.58 1.62
N PHE A 513 5.66 -31.98 2.23
CA PHE A 513 4.41 -32.23 1.54
C PHE A 513 3.83 -30.97 0.90
N VAL A 514 3.76 -29.87 1.66
CA VAL A 514 3.23 -28.59 1.19
C VAL A 514 4.12 -27.98 0.12
N GLU A 515 5.45 -28.07 0.28
CA GLU A 515 6.41 -27.61 -0.73
C GLU A 515 6.28 -28.39 -2.04
N ALA A 516 6.17 -29.72 -1.97
CA ALA A 516 6.01 -30.57 -3.14
C ALA A 516 4.65 -30.35 -3.82
N ALA A 517 3.59 -30.16 -3.05
CA ALA A 517 2.24 -29.89 -3.58
C ALA A 517 2.18 -28.59 -4.38
N GLY A 518 2.78 -27.52 -3.87
CA GLY A 518 2.76 -26.19 -4.49
C GLY A 518 3.93 -25.90 -5.45
N SER A 519 4.89 -26.83 -5.64
CA SER A 519 6.17 -26.54 -6.30
C SER A 519 6.83 -25.27 -5.72
N ILE A 520 6.80 -25.15 -4.39
CA ILE A 520 7.10 -23.89 -3.70
C ILE A 520 8.59 -23.57 -3.79
N ASP A 521 8.90 -22.42 -4.37
CA ASP A 521 10.20 -21.79 -4.32
C ASP A 521 10.21 -20.72 -3.22
N ARG A 522 10.86 -21.02 -2.09
CA ARG A 522 10.97 -20.12 -0.93
C ARG A 522 11.65 -18.79 -1.25
N SER A 523 12.35 -18.66 -2.39
CA SER A 523 12.93 -17.38 -2.79
C SER A 523 11.89 -16.41 -3.34
N LEU A 524 10.70 -16.90 -3.70
CA LEU A 524 9.58 -16.15 -4.23
C LEU A 524 8.56 -15.86 -3.12
N ASN A 525 7.91 -14.70 -3.18
CA ASN A 525 6.84 -14.34 -2.26
C ASN A 525 5.77 -13.51 -2.99
N VAL A 526 4.51 -13.62 -2.57
CA VAL A 526 3.38 -12.82 -3.06
C VAL A 526 2.49 -12.47 -1.88
N SER A 527 1.90 -11.29 -1.91
CA SER A 527 0.95 -10.83 -0.90
C SER A 527 -0.14 -9.99 -1.58
N MET A 528 -1.38 -10.17 -1.16
CA MET A 528 -2.54 -9.37 -1.55
C MET A 528 -2.84 -8.28 -0.52
N ASP A 529 -3.27 -7.12 -1.00
CA ASP A 529 -3.73 -5.99 -0.18
C ASP A 529 -5.24 -6.16 0.14
N ILE A 530 -5.63 -7.33 0.66
CA ILE A 530 -7.01 -7.65 1.06
C ILE A 530 -7.00 -8.12 2.52
N LEU A 531 -7.97 -7.66 3.30
CA LEU A 531 -8.24 -8.21 4.63
C LEU A 531 -9.21 -9.39 4.56
N THR A 532 -9.00 -10.38 5.42
CA THR A 532 -9.92 -11.52 5.56
C THR A 532 -11.34 -11.01 5.92
N LEU A 533 -12.37 -11.57 5.30
CA LEU A 533 -13.78 -11.21 5.37
C LEU A 533 -14.14 -9.81 4.83
N GLN A 534 -13.25 -9.18 4.07
CA GLN A 534 -13.58 -7.93 3.38
C GLN A 534 -14.70 -8.14 2.35
N GLU A 535 -15.67 -7.23 2.33
CA GLU A 535 -16.70 -7.19 1.28
C GLU A 535 -16.10 -6.71 -0.04
N ILE A 536 -16.22 -7.52 -1.09
CA ILE A 536 -15.69 -7.23 -2.42
C ILE A 536 -16.83 -7.13 -3.43
N GLY A 537 -16.98 -5.93 -3.97
CA GLY A 537 -17.99 -5.63 -4.98
C GLY A 537 -17.73 -6.32 -6.31
N ASN A 538 -18.78 -6.44 -7.10
CA ASN A 538 -18.70 -6.96 -8.45
C ASN A 538 -17.71 -6.17 -9.32
N GLU A 539 -16.87 -6.87 -10.09
CA GLU A 539 -15.82 -6.30 -10.96
C GLU A 539 -14.76 -5.43 -10.25
N SER A 540 -14.53 -5.64 -8.95
CA SER A 540 -13.51 -4.92 -8.17
C SER A 540 -12.08 -5.25 -8.62
N TYR A 541 -11.14 -4.34 -8.32
CA TYR A 541 -9.72 -4.56 -8.55
C TYR A 541 -9.05 -5.07 -7.28
N ILE A 542 -8.24 -6.13 -7.42
CA ILE A 542 -7.36 -6.66 -6.39
C ILE A 542 -5.93 -6.26 -6.72
N ALA A 543 -5.18 -5.77 -5.73
CA ALA A 543 -3.78 -5.42 -5.85
C ALA A 543 -2.95 -6.17 -4.81
N GLY A 544 -1.64 -6.21 -5.05
CA GLY A 544 -0.71 -6.83 -4.13
C GLY A 544 0.75 -6.55 -4.48
N THR A 545 1.64 -7.09 -3.65
CA THR A 545 3.09 -7.05 -3.84
C THR A 545 3.64 -8.44 -4.10
N SER A 546 4.79 -8.53 -4.75
CA SER A 546 5.53 -9.80 -4.87
C SER A 546 7.03 -9.55 -4.79
N SER A 547 7.83 -10.58 -4.53
CA SER A 547 9.29 -10.47 -4.47
C SER A 547 9.96 -11.78 -4.86
N GLY A 548 11.25 -11.72 -5.22
CA GLY A 548 12.02 -12.89 -5.64
C GLY A 548 12.01 -13.19 -7.14
N GLY A 549 11.04 -12.62 -7.88
CA GLY A 549 10.97 -12.75 -9.35
C GLY A 549 12.17 -12.10 -10.06
N ALA A 550 12.78 -12.81 -10.99
CA ALA A 550 13.81 -12.26 -11.86
C ALA A 550 13.19 -11.35 -12.93
N LEU A 551 13.91 -10.29 -13.33
CA LEU A 551 13.47 -9.28 -14.31
C LEU A 551 12.87 -9.91 -15.59
N GLY A 552 11.58 -9.67 -15.84
CA GLY A 552 10.86 -10.11 -17.03
C GLY A 552 10.51 -11.61 -17.06
N LEU A 553 10.65 -12.31 -15.94
CA LEU A 553 10.30 -13.73 -15.79
C LEU A 553 9.19 -13.90 -14.75
N GLY A 554 8.27 -14.82 -15.05
CA GLY A 554 7.12 -15.14 -14.24
C GLY A 554 5.89 -14.27 -14.50
N VAL A 555 4.76 -14.68 -13.92
CA VAL A 555 3.45 -14.02 -13.99
C VAL A 555 2.76 -14.18 -12.65
N VAL A 556 2.18 -13.09 -12.12
CA VAL A 556 1.26 -13.21 -10.98
C VAL A 556 -0.11 -13.65 -11.49
N GLU A 557 -0.64 -14.72 -10.92
CA GLU A 557 -1.96 -15.26 -11.23
C GLU A 557 -2.86 -15.15 -10.01
N VAL A 558 -4.15 -14.87 -10.23
CA VAL A 558 -5.17 -14.77 -9.19
C VAL A 558 -6.35 -15.67 -9.55
N LYS A 559 -6.88 -16.38 -8.55
CA LYS A 559 -8.04 -17.28 -8.66
C LYS A 559 -9.08 -16.88 -7.61
N VAL A 560 -10.36 -16.99 -7.92
CA VAL A 560 -11.48 -16.70 -6.99
C VAL A 560 -12.32 -17.96 -6.86
N GLY A 561 -12.43 -18.49 -5.63
CA GLY A 561 -13.10 -19.75 -5.33
C GLY A 561 -12.62 -20.89 -6.22
N GLY A 562 -13.55 -21.69 -6.74
CA GLY A 562 -13.28 -22.75 -7.72
C GLY A 562 -13.09 -22.28 -9.17
N GLY A 563 -12.89 -20.99 -9.44
CA GLY A 563 -12.71 -20.43 -10.79
C GLY A 563 -11.33 -20.70 -11.42
N ASP A 564 -11.13 -20.23 -12.65
CA ASP A 564 -9.84 -20.37 -13.34
C ASP A 564 -8.79 -19.35 -12.85
N TRP A 565 -7.51 -19.73 -12.90
CA TRP A 565 -6.40 -18.80 -12.65
C TRP A 565 -6.29 -17.73 -13.75
N LYS A 566 -6.17 -16.46 -13.36
CA LYS A 566 -6.12 -15.31 -14.25
C LYS A 566 -4.84 -14.49 -14.04
N GLY A 567 -4.16 -14.15 -15.13
CA GLY A 567 -2.97 -13.29 -15.08
C GLY A 567 -3.29 -11.87 -14.63
N ALA A 568 -2.53 -11.36 -13.67
CA ALA A 568 -2.52 -9.97 -13.23
C ALA A 568 -1.71 -9.08 -14.18
N ALA A 569 -1.90 -7.77 -14.07
CA ALA A 569 -1.05 -6.76 -14.70
C ALA A 569 0.09 -6.38 -13.74
N ASP A 570 1.33 -6.41 -14.23
CA ASP A 570 2.50 -5.91 -13.52
C ASP A 570 2.50 -4.37 -13.53
N LEU A 571 2.62 -3.77 -12.34
CA LEU A 571 2.71 -2.33 -12.12
C LEU A 571 4.16 -1.90 -11.77
N SER A 572 5.08 -2.86 -11.64
CA SER A 572 6.46 -2.60 -11.29
C SER A 572 7.25 -1.99 -12.46
N LYS A 573 8.24 -1.16 -12.14
CA LYS A 573 9.04 -0.43 -13.14
C LYS A 573 10.01 -1.33 -13.92
N ASN A 574 10.31 -2.50 -13.37
CA ASN A 574 11.38 -3.36 -13.87
C ASN A 574 10.86 -4.65 -14.52
N GLY A 575 9.54 -4.88 -14.51
CA GLY A 575 8.95 -6.16 -14.94
C GLY A 575 9.26 -7.31 -14.00
N ASP A 576 9.48 -7.02 -12.71
CA ASP A 576 9.81 -7.98 -11.64
C ASP A 576 8.60 -8.35 -10.78
N TRP A 577 7.39 -7.91 -11.18
CA TRP A 577 6.14 -8.17 -10.45
C TRP A 577 6.07 -7.59 -9.05
N ALA A 578 6.98 -6.69 -8.66
CA ALA A 578 7.05 -6.17 -7.29
C ALA A 578 5.73 -5.57 -6.79
N THR A 579 4.93 -5.03 -7.71
CA THR A 579 3.55 -4.57 -7.48
C THR A 579 2.69 -5.03 -8.64
N TRP A 580 1.51 -5.57 -8.37
CA TRP A 580 0.64 -6.14 -9.40
C TRP A 580 -0.84 -5.84 -9.11
N ARG A 581 -1.70 -5.98 -10.13
CA ARG A 581 -3.15 -5.78 -10.00
C ARG A 581 -3.95 -6.62 -10.98
N VAL A 582 -5.10 -7.14 -10.56
CA VAL A 582 -6.05 -7.87 -11.41
C VAL A 582 -7.47 -7.31 -11.23
N LYS A 583 -8.28 -7.36 -12.28
CA LYS A 583 -9.72 -7.07 -12.20
C LYS A 583 -10.50 -8.38 -12.09
N LEU A 584 -11.37 -8.49 -11.08
CA LEU A 584 -12.23 -9.66 -10.90
C LEU A 584 -13.27 -9.76 -12.02
N ASP A 585 -13.64 -10.99 -12.36
CA ASP A 585 -14.70 -11.28 -13.32
C ASP A 585 -16.08 -11.09 -12.68
N PRO A 586 -17.12 -10.82 -13.47
CA PRO A 586 -18.43 -10.53 -12.92
C PRO A 586 -19.04 -11.75 -12.24
N HIS A 587 -19.36 -11.65 -10.94
CA HIS A 587 -20.14 -12.65 -10.21
C HIS A 587 -21.63 -12.29 -10.19
N LEU A 588 -22.48 -13.31 -10.05
CA LEU A 588 -23.94 -13.20 -10.15
C LEU A 588 -24.68 -13.40 -8.81
N GLU A 589 -23.99 -13.99 -7.83
CA GLU A 589 -24.54 -14.28 -6.50
C GLU A 589 -23.54 -13.80 -5.43
N SER A 590 -24.09 -13.17 -4.40
CA SER A 590 -23.34 -12.76 -3.20
C SER A 590 -23.07 -13.97 -2.32
N GLY A 591 -21.88 -14.07 -1.73
CA GLY A 591 -21.54 -15.15 -0.82
C GLY A 591 -20.07 -15.21 -0.41
N ASN A 592 -19.79 -16.06 0.56
CA ASN A 592 -18.43 -16.30 1.05
C ASN A 592 -17.60 -16.99 -0.04
N SER A 593 -16.41 -16.46 -0.29
CA SER A 593 -15.47 -17.00 -1.26
C SER A 593 -14.05 -16.80 -0.77
N THR A 594 -13.08 -17.41 -1.44
CA THR A 594 -11.66 -17.23 -1.16
C THR A 594 -10.94 -16.74 -2.41
N ILE A 595 -10.12 -15.70 -2.29
CA ILE A 595 -9.25 -15.24 -3.36
C ILE A 595 -7.85 -15.79 -3.10
N TYR A 596 -7.23 -16.36 -4.13
CA TYR A 596 -5.88 -16.91 -4.11
C TYR A 596 -4.99 -16.10 -5.05
N ALA A 597 -3.75 -15.83 -4.66
CA ALA A 597 -2.73 -15.24 -5.52
C ALA A 597 -1.42 -16.02 -5.45
N ARG A 598 -0.75 -16.17 -6.60
CA ARG A 598 0.56 -16.82 -6.72
C ARG A 598 1.46 -16.12 -7.72
N LEU A 599 2.76 -16.08 -7.47
CA LEU A 599 3.76 -15.70 -8.46
C LEU A 599 4.33 -16.97 -9.10
N LYS A 600 4.04 -17.19 -10.38
CA LYS A 600 4.46 -18.38 -11.13
C LYS A 600 5.62 -18.03 -12.06
N VAL A 601 6.84 -18.53 -11.79
CA VAL A 601 8.02 -18.34 -12.67
C VAL A 601 8.09 -19.46 -13.71
N SER A 602 7.84 -20.70 -13.28
CA SER A 602 7.66 -21.90 -14.12
C SER A 602 6.71 -22.87 -13.44
N ASP A 603 6.32 -23.96 -14.10
CA ASP A 603 5.47 -25.00 -13.48
C ASP A 603 6.15 -25.66 -12.25
N ASP A 604 7.49 -25.65 -12.19
CA ASP A 604 8.29 -26.21 -11.08
C ASP A 604 8.82 -25.14 -10.10
N SER A 605 8.42 -23.86 -10.23
CA SER A 605 8.89 -22.76 -9.36
C SER A 605 7.79 -21.71 -9.21
N ILE A 606 7.08 -21.79 -8.09
CA ILE A 606 5.91 -20.97 -7.75
C ILE A 606 6.12 -20.42 -6.33
N SER A 607 5.68 -19.20 -6.06
CA SER A 607 5.65 -18.69 -4.68
C SER A 607 4.67 -19.47 -3.81
N PRO A 608 4.80 -19.41 -2.48
CA PRO A 608 3.67 -19.71 -1.59
C PRO A 608 2.41 -18.95 -2.04
N ILE A 609 1.24 -19.59 -1.94
CA ILE A 609 -0.04 -18.98 -2.31
C ILE A 609 -0.51 -18.09 -1.17
N ASP A 610 -0.81 -16.82 -1.45
CA ASP A 610 -1.56 -15.99 -0.52
C ASP A 610 -3.05 -16.24 -0.72
N ALA A 611 -3.79 -16.53 0.36
CA ALA A 611 -5.22 -16.84 0.32
C ALA A 611 -5.97 -15.95 1.32
N ARG A 612 -7.07 -15.33 0.89
CA ARG A 612 -7.89 -14.42 1.71
C ARG A 612 -9.37 -14.80 1.58
N ARG A 613 -10.06 -15.02 2.70
CA ARG A 613 -11.52 -15.16 2.73
C ARG A 613 -12.15 -13.80 2.45
N VAL A 614 -13.21 -13.74 1.67
CA VAL A 614 -13.89 -12.51 1.26
C VAL A 614 -15.39 -12.74 1.12
N ILE A 615 -16.17 -11.66 1.24
CA ILE A 615 -17.62 -11.70 0.98
C ILE A 615 -17.86 -11.03 -0.36
N LEU A 616 -18.18 -11.82 -1.40
CA LEU A 616 -18.54 -11.26 -2.71
C LEU A 616 -19.95 -10.68 -2.62
N ILE A 617 -20.15 -9.44 -3.08
CA ILE A 617 -21.48 -8.79 -3.09
C ILE A 617 -21.92 -8.41 -4.50
N ASP A 618 -23.19 -8.67 -4.83
CA ASP A 618 -23.77 -8.47 -6.17
C ASP A 618 -23.88 -7.01 -6.58
N GLY A 619 -23.91 -6.11 -5.59
CA GLY A 619 -23.89 -4.67 -5.80
C GLY A 619 -22.51 -4.15 -6.19
N GLN A 620 -22.46 -3.05 -6.95
CA GLN A 620 -21.31 -2.16 -6.87
C GLN A 620 -21.27 -1.65 -5.43
N SER A 621 -20.27 -2.05 -4.66
CA SER A 621 -20.11 -1.58 -3.30
C SER A 621 -20.08 -0.04 -3.29
N ALA A 622 -20.96 0.58 -2.51
CA ALA A 622 -20.77 1.97 -2.08
C ALA A 622 -19.55 2.08 -1.13
N SER A 623 -19.11 0.92 -0.61
CA SER A 623 -17.88 0.61 0.09
C SER A 623 -16.83 0.00 -0.86
N GLY A 624 -16.59 0.64 -2.00
CA GLY A 624 -15.35 0.45 -2.76
C GLY A 624 -14.18 1.07 -1.99
N VAL A 625 -13.83 0.48 -0.84
CA VAL A 625 -12.66 0.80 -0.04
C VAL A 625 -11.55 -0.09 -0.63
N ALA A 626 -10.64 0.33 -1.50
CA ALA A 626 -9.91 1.60 -1.58
C ALA A 626 -9.31 2.03 -0.24
N GLU A 627 -8.72 1.08 0.51
CA GLU A 627 -7.43 1.39 1.10
C GLU A 627 -6.38 0.95 0.07
N GLY A 628 -5.57 1.81 -0.54
CA GLY A 628 -5.02 3.04 0.01
C GLY A 628 -5.27 4.34 -0.78
N LEU A 629 -6.35 4.49 -1.54
CA LEU A 629 -6.69 5.78 -2.18
C LEU A 629 -8.05 6.30 -1.73
N THR A 630 -8.04 7.33 -0.88
CA THR A 630 -9.23 8.07 -0.44
C THR A 630 -10.02 8.57 -1.65
N SER A 631 -11.26 8.15 -1.81
CA SER A 631 -12.15 8.70 -2.82
C SER A 631 -13.11 9.71 -2.19
N PHE A 632 -13.05 10.95 -2.66
CA PHE A 632 -14.04 11.95 -2.31
C PHE A 632 -15.07 12.08 -3.43
N GLY A 633 -16.35 12.06 -3.06
CA GLY A 633 -17.42 12.36 -4.00
C GLY A 633 -17.31 13.77 -4.58
N SER A 634 -18.08 14.02 -5.65
CA SER A 634 -18.08 15.29 -6.39
C SER A 634 -18.38 16.54 -5.55
N TYR A 635 -18.86 16.36 -4.31
CA TYR A 635 -19.09 17.43 -3.34
C TYR A 635 -17.83 18.26 -3.02
N VAL A 636 -16.63 17.67 -3.08
CA VAL A 636 -15.35 18.39 -2.88
C VAL A 636 -15.20 19.55 -3.87
N PHE A 637 -15.77 19.42 -5.06
CA PHE A 637 -15.81 20.50 -6.04
C PHE A 637 -17.11 21.31 -5.98
N PHE A 638 -18.28 20.65 -5.98
CA PHE A 638 -19.54 21.35 -6.18
C PHE A 638 -19.92 22.29 -5.02
N VAL A 639 -19.52 21.98 -3.78
CA VAL A 639 -19.75 22.87 -2.62
C VAL A 639 -18.96 24.19 -2.75
N PRO A 640 -17.61 24.17 -2.89
CA PRO A 640 -16.86 25.42 -3.08
C PRO A 640 -17.24 26.11 -4.40
N PHE A 641 -17.58 25.37 -5.45
CA PHE A 641 -18.05 25.96 -6.71
C PHE A 641 -19.36 26.75 -6.54
N ALA A 642 -20.33 26.22 -5.80
CA ALA A 642 -21.58 26.93 -5.50
C ALA A 642 -21.34 28.21 -4.66
N LEU A 643 -20.42 28.14 -3.69
CA LEU A 643 -20.02 29.30 -2.89
C LEU A 643 -19.35 30.38 -3.76
N VAL A 644 -18.47 30.01 -4.68
CA VAL A 644 -17.82 30.95 -5.59
C VAL A 644 -18.81 31.51 -6.61
N LEU A 645 -19.78 30.74 -7.10
CA LEU A 645 -20.86 31.27 -7.93
C LEU A 645 -21.73 32.28 -7.19
N ALA A 646 -22.03 32.03 -5.91
CA ALA A 646 -22.75 32.99 -5.07
C ALA A 646 -21.92 34.27 -4.84
N LEU A 647 -20.62 34.15 -4.58
CA LEU A 647 -19.69 35.26 -4.46
C LEU A 647 -19.61 36.08 -5.77
N LEU A 648 -19.45 35.41 -6.91
CA LEU A 648 -19.42 36.05 -8.22
C LEU A 648 -20.73 36.79 -8.50
N GLY A 649 -21.87 36.16 -8.20
CA GLY A 649 -23.19 36.79 -8.32
C GLY A 649 -23.33 38.02 -7.42
N TYR A 650 -22.83 37.95 -6.19
CA TYR A 650 -22.77 39.09 -5.27
C TYR A 650 -21.94 40.23 -5.86
N ILE A 651 -20.70 39.96 -6.30
CA ILE A 651 -19.79 40.95 -6.91
C ILE A 651 -20.42 41.61 -8.14
N MET A 652 -21.03 40.82 -9.03
CA MET A 652 -21.67 41.33 -10.25
C MET A 652 -22.78 42.34 -9.93
N VAL A 653 -23.53 42.10 -8.85
CA VAL A 653 -24.62 42.97 -8.40
C VAL A 653 -24.09 44.19 -7.66
N THR A 654 -23.17 44.03 -6.71
CA THR A 654 -22.64 45.14 -5.90
C THR A 654 -21.86 46.13 -6.75
N GLU A 655 -21.04 45.65 -7.68
CA GLU A 655 -20.25 46.50 -8.56
C GLU A 655 -20.99 46.96 -9.83
N ARG A 656 -22.27 46.58 -9.98
CA ARG A 656 -23.11 46.93 -11.15
C ARG A 656 -22.41 46.67 -12.48
N TRP A 657 -21.98 45.42 -12.69
CA TRP A 657 -21.33 45.02 -13.94
C TRP A 657 -22.22 45.27 -15.17
N ASP A 658 -23.54 45.28 -14.98
CA ASP A 658 -24.51 45.70 -16.00
C ASP A 658 -24.22 47.12 -16.53
N ARG A 659 -23.90 48.08 -15.65
CA ARG A 659 -23.48 49.44 -16.04
C ARG A 659 -22.07 49.46 -16.62
N LYS A 660 -21.10 48.74 -16.03
CA LYS A 660 -19.72 48.65 -16.54
C LYS A 660 -19.71 48.15 -18.00
N PHE A 661 -20.42 47.05 -18.28
CA PHE A 661 -20.49 46.46 -19.63
C PHE A 661 -21.33 47.29 -20.61
N GLN A 662 -22.33 48.04 -20.14
CA GLN A 662 -23.08 48.97 -20.99
C GLN A 662 -22.27 50.23 -21.34
N ASN A 663 -21.50 50.77 -20.39
CA ASN A 663 -20.63 51.93 -20.59
C ASN A 663 -19.41 51.63 -21.48
N ALA A 664 -19.01 50.36 -21.58
CA ALA A 664 -18.03 49.89 -22.56
C ALA A 664 -18.52 49.90 -24.03
N ARG A 665 -19.73 50.42 -24.30
CA ARG A 665 -20.18 50.75 -25.66
C ARG A 665 -19.52 52.06 -26.11
N PRO A 666 -19.01 52.15 -27.35
CA PRO A 666 -18.27 53.32 -27.80
C PRO A 666 -19.14 54.59 -27.71
N ALA A 667 -18.57 55.63 -27.10
CA ALA A 667 -19.16 56.96 -27.10
C ALA A 667 -19.41 57.41 -28.55
N LYS A 668 -20.62 57.88 -28.82
CA LYS A 668 -21.00 58.49 -30.09
C LYS A 668 -20.19 59.78 -30.29
N SER A 669 -19.17 59.73 -31.14
CA SER A 669 -18.75 60.89 -31.94
C SER A 669 -18.05 60.44 -33.22
N ASP A 670 -18.72 60.77 -34.33
CA ASP A 670 -18.28 60.96 -35.71
C ASP A 670 -17.84 59.76 -36.56
N GLU A 671 -18.80 59.37 -37.41
CA GLU A 671 -18.71 58.71 -38.73
C GLU A 671 -17.71 57.55 -38.94
N SER A 672 -18.30 56.34 -39.01
CA SER A 672 -17.83 55.15 -39.77
C SER A 672 -16.81 54.18 -39.17
N ALA A 673 -16.87 53.90 -37.86
CA ALA A 673 -16.28 52.67 -37.29
C ALA A 673 -17.36 51.65 -36.88
N SER A 674 -18.24 51.28 -37.81
CA SER A 674 -18.97 50.00 -37.68
C SER A 674 -17.95 48.86 -37.71
N PHE A 675 -18.21 47.76 -37.00
CA PHE A 675 -17.45 46.51 -37.05
C PHE A 675 -17.34 46.02 -38.52
N ASP A 676 -16.35 46.54 -39.24
CA ASP A 676 -16.23 46.35 -40.68
C ASP A 676 -15.43 45.07 -40.93
N ILE A 677 -16.17 43.98 -41.13
CA ILE A 677 -15.65 42.68 -41.59
C ILE A 677 -14.81 42.85 -42.89
N ASN A 678 -14.93 43.97 -43.61
CA ASN A 678 -14.07 44.28 -44.77
C ASN A 678 -12.62 44.68 -44.43
N ARG A 679 -12.25 44.87 -43.15
CA ARG A 679 -10.83 44.97 -42.75
C ARG A 679 -10.11 43.61 -42.89
N TYR A 680 -10.86 42.51 -42.86
CA TYR A 680 -10.40 41.13 -43.07
C TYR A 680 -10.80 40.58 -44.46
N ASN A 681 -10.87 41.44 -45.46
CA ASN A 681 -11.02 40.98 -46.83
C ASN A 681 -9.73 40.25 -47.25
N LEU A 682 -9.76 38.92 -47.43
CA LEU A 682 -8.63 38.09 -47.85
C LEU A 682 -7.91 38.62 -49.12
N ARG A 683 -8.60 39.43 -49.94
CA ARG A 683 -8.02 40.11 -51.11
C ARG A 683 -7.05 41.26 -50.78
N LYS A 684 -7.00 41.77 -49.54
CA LYS A 684 -6.07 42.83 -49.10
C LYS A 684 -4.77 42.28 -48.47
N ILE A 685 -4.69 40.98 -48.19
CA ILE A 685 -3.51 40.29 -47.62
C ILE A 685 -2.24 40.54 -48.46
N PRO A 686 -2.26 40.49 -49.82
CA PRO A 686 -1.06 40.76 -50.62
C PRO A 686 -0.57 42.21 -50.51
N GLY A 687 -1.49 43.17 -50.40
CA GLY A 687 -1.17 44.60 -50.23
C GLY A 687 -0.64 44.91 -48.83
N ALA A 688 -1.19 44.26 -47.80
CA ALA A 688 -0.69 44.33 -46.43
C ALA A 688 0.70 43.69 -46.29
N LEU A 689 0.95 42.55 -46.94
CA LEU A 689 2.27 41.91 -47.01
C LEU A 689 3.30 42.76 -47.76
N ALA A 690 2.91 43.43 -48.84
CA ALA A 690 3.78 44.35 -49.59
C ALA A 690 4.14 45.59 -48.75
N SER A 691 3.16 46.17 -48.06
CA SER A 691 3.37 47.29 -47.12
C SER A 691 4.24 46.89 -45.92
N ALA A 692 4.01 45.70 -45.35
CA ALA A 692 4.83 45.14 -44.28
C ALA A 692 6.27 44.89 -44.73
N ARG A 693 6.47 44.33 -45.94
CA ARG A 693 7.80 44.16 -46.54
C ARG A 693 8.51 45.49 -46.75
N GLN A 694 7.79 46.51 -47.20
CA GLN A 694 8.36 47.84 -47.44
C GLN A 694 8.74 48.53 -46.13
N SER A 695 7.92 48.44 -45.08
CA SER A 695 8.21 48.91 -43.71
C SER A 695 9.35 48.12 -43.05
N TRP A 696 9.47 46.82 -43.35
CA TRP A 696 10.59 46.00 -42.89
C TRP A 696 11.91 46.36 -43.59
N VAL A 697 11.90 46.74 -44.87
CA VAL A 697 13.12 47.06 -45.63
C VAL A 697 13.58 48.52 -45.41
N SER A 698 12.70 49.43 -45.03
CA SER A 698 12.99 50.88 -44.97
C SER A 698 13.96 51.34 -43.86
N GLY A 699 14.47 50.44 -43.01
CA GLY A 699 15.61 50.71 -42.11
C GLY A 699 15.29 51.63 -40.92
N GLY A 700 15.20 51.05 -39.71
CA GLY A 700 15.03 51.79 -38.45
C GLY A 700 15.20 50.88 -37.22
N SER A 701 15.43 51.45 -36.06
CA SER A 701 15.52 50.72 -34.78
C SER A 701 14.15 50.13 -34.35
N LEU A 702 14.12 49.26 -33.33
CA LEU A 702 12.88 48.72 -32.76
C LEU A 702 11.96 49.81 -32.20
N VAL A 703 12.54 50.89 -31.66
CA VAL A 703 11.79 52.04 -31.15
C VAL A 703 11.09 52.80 -32.29
N GLU A 704 11.71 52.90 -33.46
CA GLU A 704 11.15 53.70 -34.57
C GLU A 704 10.06 52.99 -35.38
N SER A 705 10.00 51.66 -35.38
CA SER A 705 9.12 50.88 -36.26
C SER A 705 8.22 49.90 -35.49
N LYS A 706 6.93 50.24 -35.39
CA LYS A 706 5.87 49.39 -34.81
C LYS A 706 5.84 47.98 -35.41
N MET A 707 6.01 47.85 -36.74
CA MET A 707 5.97 46.55 -37.40
C MET A 707 7.21 45.70 -37.09
N ARG A 708 8.41 46.30 -37.05
CA ARG A 708 9.63 45.59 -36.65
C ARG A 708 9.53 45.13 -35.20
N ARG A 709 9.03 45.99 -34.31
CA ARG A 709 8.75 45.70 -32.90
C ARG A 709 7.87 44.46 -32.73
N TYR A 710 6.69 44.47 -33.34
CA TYR A 710 5.69 43.41 -33.14
C TYR A 710 6.17 42.07 -33.68
N VAL A 711 6.70 42.07 -34.92
CA VAL A 711 7.17 40.84 -35.58
C VAL A 711 8.38 40.28 -34.85
N SER A 712 9.33 41.12 -34.44
CA SER A 712 10.53 40.65 -33.76
C SER A 712 10.23 40.02 -32.41
N LEU A 713 9.37 40.64 -31.60
CA LEU A 713 8.95 40.07 -30.32
C LEU A 713 8.23 38.72 -30.50
N CYS A 714 7.35 38.61 -31.51
CA CYS A 714 6.67 37.34 -31.82
C CYS A 714 7.65 36.24 -32.25
N ILE A 715 8.63 36.54 -33.12
CA ILE A 715 9.62 35.55 -33.58
C ILE A 715 10.50 35.06 -32.41
N LEU A 716 10.90 35.96 -31.51
CA LEU A 716 11.67 35.59 -30.32
C LEU A 716 10.87 34.68 -29.39
N TYR A 717 9.55 34.88 -29.28
CA TYR A 717 8.66 33.99 -28.53
C TYR A 717 8.45 32.62 -29.20
N VAL A 718 8.51 32.53 -30.54
CA VAL A 718 8.51 31.24 -31.26
C VAL A 718 9.73 30.40 -30.87
N ALA A 719 10.90 31.02 -30.67
CA ALA A 719 12.12 30.32 -30.27
C ALA A 719 11.96 29.55 -28.96
N GLN A 720 11.22 30.13 -28.01
CA GLN A 720 10.93 29.51 -26.71
C GLN A 720 9.91 28.37 -26.82
N GLY A 721 8.91 28.53 -27.71
CA GLY A 721 7.84 27.55 -27.87
C GLY A 721 8.31 26.23 -28.47
N LEU A 722 9.30 26.27 -29.35
CA LEU A 722 9.85 25.09 -30.04
C LEU A 722 10.41 24.02 -29.08
N PRO A 723 11.39 24.33 -28.20
CA PRO A 723 11.88 23.38 -27.20
C PRO A 723 10.80 22.98 -26.20
N SER A 724 9.95 23.92 -25.78
CA SER A 724 8.88 23.65 -24.82
C SER A 724 7.87 22.63 -25.34
N GLY A 725 7.43 22.74 -26.61
CA GLY A 725 6.51 21.76 -27.21
C GLY A 725 7.14 20.38 -27.37
N PHE A 726 8.42 20.31 -27.73
CA PHE A 726 9.12 19.04 -27.82
C PHE A 726 9.24 18.36 -26.44
N ALA A 727 9.68 19.10 -25.42
CA ALA A 727 9.86 18.57 -24.07
C ALA A 727 8.53 18.17 -23.41
N ASN A 728 7.50 19.03 -23.49
CA ASN A 728 6.27 18.85 -22.71
C ASN A 728 5.20 18.00 -23.40
N VAL A 729 5.28 17.81 -24.72
CA VAL A 729 4.29 17.03 -25.48
C VAL A 729 4.94 15.80 -26.09
N ALA A 730 5.90 15.98 -27.00
CA ALA A 730 6.46 14.88 -27.78
C ALA A 730 7.28 13.90 -26.93
N PHE A 731 8.16 14.43 -26.07
CA PHE A 731 9.05 13.63 -25.23
C PHE A 731 8.29 12.92 -24.11
N VAL A 732 7.33 13.57 -23.46
CA VAL A 732 6.50 12.92 -22.43
C VAL A 732 5.63 11.82 -23.01
N ALA A 733 4.94 12.06 -24.13
CA ALA A 733 4.15 11.01 -24.77
C ALA A 733 5.02 9.80 -25.16
N PHE A 734 6.27 10.04 -25.55
CA PHE A 734 7.26 8.98 -25.77
C PHE A 734 7.56 8.22 -24.48
N LEU A 735 7.85 8.90 -23.36
CA LEU A 735 8.13 8.25 -22.08
C LEU A 735 6.96 7.41 -21.56
N VAL A 736 5.73 7.93 -21.61
CA VAL A 736 4.52 7.19 -21.19
C VAL A 736 4.34 5.90 -21.99
N THR A 737 4.52 5.97 -23.31
CA THR A 737 4.41 4.80 -24.19
C THR A 737 5.47 3.73 -23.89
N ASN A 738 6.58 4.12 -23.25
CA ASN A 738 7.65 3.20 -22.82
C ASN A 738 7.51 2.80 -21.33
N GLY A 739 6.33 2.97 -20.73
CA GLY A 739 6.02 2.46 -19.38
C GLY A 739 6.55 3.33 -18.23
N ILE A 740 6.92 4.59 -18.47
CA ILE A 740 7.36 5.50 -17.39
C ILE A 740 6.14 5.96 -16.56
N ALA A 741 6.25 5.80 -15.25
CA ALA A 741 5.18 6.12 -14.29
C ALA A 741 4.85 7.62 -14.20
N VAL A 742 3.62 7.94 -13.81
CA VAL A 742 3.07 9.31 -13.73
C VAL A 742 3.87 10.20 -12.78
N GLU A 743 4.35 9.66 -11.66
CA GLU A 743 5.15 10.38 -10.68
C GLU A 743 6.49 10.83 -11.29
N GLN A 744 7.11 9.99 -12.10
CA GLN A 744 8.37 10.29 -12.76
C GLN A 744 8.20 11.36 -13.85
N ILE A 745 7.07 11.33 -14.55
CA ILE A 745 6.69 12.38 -15.51
C ILE A 745 6.46 13.71 -14.78
N ALA A 746 5.81 13.68 -13.61
CA ALA A 746 5.61 14.87 -12.81
C ALA A 746 6.94 15.46 -12.29
N ILE A 747 7.88 14.62 -11.85
CA ILE A 747 9.24 15.06 -11.48
C ILE A 747 9.97 15.66 -12.69
N LEU A 748 9.83 15.07 -13.88
CA LEU A 748 10.39 15.63 -15.11
C LEU A 748 9.80 17.03 -15.41
N PHE A 749 8.48 17.19 -15.33
CA PHE A 749 7.85 18.51 -15.51
C PHE A 749 8.32 19.51 -14.47
N ALA A 750 8.34 19.13 -13.19
CA ALA A 750 8.85 19.97 -12.11
C ALA A 750 10.28 20.42 -12.41
N THR A 751 11.16 19.50 -12.83
CA THR A 751 12.56 19.78 -13.13
C THR A 751 12.73 20.68 -14.35
N VAL A 752 11.99 20.44 -15.43
CA VAL A 752 12.04 21.25 -16.66
C VAL A 752 11.52 22.67 -16.42
N TYR A 753 10.50 22.82 -15.57
CA TYR A 753 9.92 24.13 -15.21
C TYR A 753 10.70 24.86 -14.12
N LEU A 754 11.47 24.17 -13.30
CA LEU A 754 12.18 24.75 -12.16
C LEU A 754 13.07 25.96 -12.53
N PRO A 755 13.86 25.96 -13.62
CA PRO A 755 14.60 27.15 -14.04
C PRO A 755 13.74 28.41 -14.24
N TRP A 756 12.49 28.23 -14.69
CA TRP A 756 11.55 29.32 -14.93
C TRP A 756 11.04 29.96 -13.62
N THR A 757 11.13 29.25 -12.50
CA THR A 757 10.88 29.80 -11.16
C THR A 757 11.93 30.83 -10.77
N PHE A 758 13.20 30.61 -11.13
CA PHE A 758 14.32 31.47 -10.74
C PHE A 758 14.49 32.72 -11.62
N LYS A 759 13.56 32.98 -12.54
CA LYS A 759 13.59 34.19 -13.39
C LYS A 759 13.67 35.49 -12.62
N PHE A 760 13.11 35.56 -11.42
CA PHE A 760 13.20 36.73 -10.53
C PHE A 760 14.65 37.12 -10.20
N ILE A 761 15.62 36.20 -10.35
CA ILE A 761 17.05 36.48 -10.21
C ILE A 761 17.57 37.21 -11.45
N TRP A 762 17.15 36.80 -12.65
CA TRP A 762 17.61 37.37 -13.90
C TRP A 762 17.18 38.82 -14.09
N GLY A 763 15.96 39.20 -13.67
CA GLY A 763 15.46 40.57 -13.80
C GLY A 763 16.43 41.61 -13.21
N PRO A 764 16.73 41.56 -11.90
CA PRO A 764 17.69 42.45 -11.26
C PRO A 764 19.10 42.37 -11.85
N VAL A 765 19.57 41.17 -12.27
CA VAL A 765 20.91 41.00 -12.87
C VAL A 765 21.02 41.72 -14.20
N ILE A 766 20.02 41.58 -15.08
CA ILE A 766 19.97 42.24 -16.39
C ILE A 766 19.81 43.76 -16.19
N ASP A 767 19.04 44.19 -15.19
CA ASP A 767 18.84 45.61 -14.88
C ASP A 767 20.10 46.26 -14.27
N MET A 768 20.92 45.50 -13.53
CA MET A 768 22.18 45.96 -12.91
C MET A 768 23.36 45.98 -13.89
N ILE A 769 23.47 45.00 -14.81
CA ILE A 769 24.60 44.83 -15.72
C ILE A 769 24.18 45.23 -17.15
N ARG A 770 24.50 46.47 -17.53
CA ARG A 770 24.12 47.07 -18.83
C ARG A 770 25.30 47.20 -19.78
N PHE A 771 25.05 47.03 -21.08
CA PHE A 771 26.02 47.24 -22.15
C PHE A 771 25.53 48.30 -23.16
N PRO A 772 25.51 49.59 -22.80
CA PRO A 772 24.83 50.64 -23.58
C PRO A 772 25.27 50.70 -25.05
N GLN A 773 26.53 50.37 -25.33
CA GLN A 773 27.11 50.44 -26.68
C GLN A 773 26.53 49.41 -27.67
N PHE A 774 25.96 48.29 -27.21
CA PHE A 774 25.53 47.16 -28.05
C PHE A 774 24.03 46.87 -27.99
N GLY A 775 23.26 47.77 -27.37
CA GLY A 775 21.89 47.53 -26.91
C GLY A 775 21.87 47.02 -25.46
N ILE A 776 20.87 47.43 -24.68
CA ILE A 776 20.78 47.14 -23.24
C ILE A 776 20.38 45.68 -23.02
N ARG A 777 19.48 45.13 -23.87
CA ARG A 777 18.90 43.78 -23.68
C ARG A 777 19.44 42.74 -24.67
N ARG A 778 19.86 43.16 -25.86
CA ARG A 778 20.26 42.34 -27.00
C ARG A 778 21.44 41.41 -26.70
N PRO A 779 22.53 41.84 -26.03
CA PRO A 779 23.62 40.94 -25.66
C PRO A 779 23.15 39.76 -24.79
N TRP A 780 22.19 40.00 -23.89
CA TRP A 780 21.60 38.97 -23.05
C TRP A 780 20.75 37.97 -23.85
N VAL A 781 19.95 38.45 -24.81
CA VAL A 781 19.18 37.59 -25.74
C VAL A 781 20.11 36.68 -26.54
N LEU A 782 21.19 37.22 -27.12
CA LEU A 782 22.17 36.45 -27.90
C LEU A 782 22.94 35.43 -27.06
N PHE A 783 23.32 35.79 -25.83
CA PHE A 783 23.98 34.88 -24.90
C PHE A 783 23.05 33.71 -24.55
N ALA A 784 21.79 34.00 -24.24
CA ALA A 784 20.79 33.01 -23.92
C ALA A 784 20.50 32.05 -25.09
N GLU A 785 20.28 32.58 -26.31
CA GLU A 785 20.06 31.74 -27.50
C GLU A 785 21.26 30.86 -27.84
N THR A 786 22.47 31.37 -27.66
CA THR A 786 23.70 30.57 -27.82
C THR A 786 23.74 29.41 -26.83
N GLY A 787 23.43 29.67 -25.56
CA GLY A 787 23.36 28.63 -24.53
C GLY A 787 22.27 27.58 -24.80
N MET A 788 21.11 27.99 -25.30
CA MET A 788 20.04 27.07 -25.73
C MET A 788 20.48 26.17 -26.89
N ILE A 789 21.17 26.71 -27.89
CA ILE A 789 21.67 25.94 -29.04
C ILE A 789 22.73 24.92 -28.59
N ILE A 790 23.69 25.34 -27.75
CA ILE A 790 24.76 24.45 -27.26
C ILE A 790 24.17 23.33 -26.40
N SER A 791 23.33 23.66 -25.42
CA SER A 791 22.68 22.67 -24.55
C SER A 791 21.84 21.68 -25.35
N LEU A 792 21.05 22.13 -26.33
CA LEU A 792 20.27 21.22 -27.19
C LEU A 792 21.17 20.36 -28.10
N ALA A 793 22.30 20.91 -28.59
CA ALA A 793 23.25 20.15 -29.40
C ALA A 793 23.95 19.05 -28.60
N THR A 794 24.18 19.26 -27.30
CA THR A 794 24.80 18.23 -26.44
C THR A 794 23.97 16.94 -26.35
N LEU A 795 22.63 17.04 -26.44
CA LEU A 795 21.74 15.87 -26.45
C LEU A 795 21.95 14.94 -27.65
N LEU A 796 22.50 15.43 -28.78
CA LEU A 796 22.81 14.59 -29.93
C LEU A 796 23.97 13.62 -29.67
N PHE A 797 24.85 13.95 -28.72
CA PHE A 797 26.01 13.13 -28.37
C PHE A 797 25.68 12.04 -27.34
N VAL A 798 24.47 12.04 -26.78
CA VAL A 798 23.99 10.97 -25.89
C VAL A 798 23.71 9.72 -26.73
N PRO A 799 24.37 8.56 -26.47
CA PRO A 799 24.22 7.36 -27.31
C PRO A 799 22.78 6.85 -27.33
N ASP A 800 22.16 6.74 -26.15
CA ASP A 800 20.79 6.32 -25.95
C ASP A 800 20.08 7.25 -24.97
N LEU A 801 19.08 7.96 -25.48
CA LEU A 801 18.29 8.94 -24.73
C LEU A 801 17.26 8.26 -23.80
N VAL A 802 16.89 7.01 -24.11
CA VAL A 802 15.94 6.21 -23.32
C VAL A 802 16.64 5.57 -22.13
N ALA A 803 17.84 5.03 -22.34
CA ALA A 803 18.64 4.46 -21.25
C ALA A 803 19.23 5.53 -20.30
N SER A 804 19.19 6.82 -20.67
CA SER A 804 19.85 7.91 -19.94
C SER A 804 18.88 9.06 -19.55
N ILE A 805 17.66 8.75 -19.12
CA ILE A 805 16.60 9.75 -18.82
C ILE A 805 17.09 10.83 -17.85
N GLN A 806 17.87 10.47 -16.83
CA GLN A 806 18.39 11.43 -15.86
C GLN A 806 19.37 12.43 -16.50
N LEU A 807 20.31 11.94 -17.33
CA LEU A 807 21.22 12.81 -18.09
C LEU A 807 20.44 13.75 -19.03
N VAL A 808 19.40 13.23 -19.70
CA VAL A 808 18.53 14.05 -20.55
C VAL A 808 17.81 15.12 -19.74
N THR A 809 17.32 14.77 -18.56
CA THR A 809 16.64 15.68 -17.63
C THR A 809 17.57 16.82 -17.18
N ILE A 810 18.82 16.51 -16.83
CA ILE A 810 19.84 17.51 -16.47
C ILE A 810 20.13 18.45 -17.65
N LEU A 811 20.30 17.90 -18.86
CA LEU A 811 20.58 18.71 -20.04
C LEU A 811 19.37 19.60 -20.41
N LEU A 812 18.15 19.12 -20.23
CA LEU A 812 16.93 19.91 -20.39
C LEU A 812 16.81 20.99 -19.29
N PHE A 813 17.20 20.71 -18.05
CA PHE A 813 17.27 21.72 -17.00
C PHE A 813 18.25 22.85 -17.38
N ILE A 814 19.46 22.51 -17.84
CA ILE A 814 20.46 23.49 -18.31
C ILE A 814 19.92 24.30 -19.49
N HIS A 815 19.28 23.64 -20.46
CA HIS A 815 18.64 24.32 -21.59
C HIS A 815 17.59 25.34 -21.12
N ASN A 816 16.75 24.95 -20.15
CA ASN A 816 15.69 25.80 -19.62
C ASN A 816 16.22 26.97 -18.78
N LEU A 817 17.41 26.88 -18.17
CA LEU A 817 18.08 28.06 -17.57
C LEU A 817 18.32 29.15 -18.62
N PHE A 818 18.87 28.77 -19.78
CA PHE A 818 19.09 29.72 -20.88
C PHE A 818 17.77 30.19 -21.50
N ALA A 819 16.79 29.30 -21.69
CA ALA A 819 15.49 29.69 -22.20
C ALA A 819 14.77 30.69 -21.28
N SER A 820 14.86 30.49 -19.96
CA SER A 820 14.32 31.41 -18.97
C SER A 820 15.01 32.78 -18.99
N LEU A 821 16.34 32.82 -19.20
CA LEU A 821 17.11 34.05 -19.33
C LEU A 821 16.74 34.83 -20.60
N GLN A 822 16.54 34.12 -21.73
CA GLN A 822 16.06 34.73 -22.97
C GLN A 822 14.70 35.38 -22.75
N ASP A 823 13.77 34.65 -22.13
CA ASP A 823 12.40 35.11 -21.88
C ASP A 823 12.39 36.41 -21.05
N VAL A 824 13.11 36.46 -19.92
CA VAL A 824 13.22 37.69 -19.11
C VAL A 824 13.86 38.83 -19.90
N SER A 825 14.87 38.53 -20.73
CA SER A 825 15.52 39.55 -21.56
C SER A 825 14.60 40.12 -22.63
N VAL A 826 13.75 39.28 -23.24
CA VAL A 826 12.77 39.68 -24.27
C VAL A 826 11.59 40.42 -23.65
N ASP A 827 11.16 40.02 -22.45
CA ASP A 827 10.10 40.70 -21.72
C ASP A 827 10.55 42.08 -21.25
N ALA A 828 11.76 42.19 -20.71
CA ALA A 828 12.37 43.48 -20.38
C ALA A 828 12.51 44.35 -21.64
N LEU A 829 12.92 43.76 -22.76
CA LEU A 829 12.97 44.46 -24.04
C LEU A 829 11.58 44.94 -24.49
N ALA A 830 10.53 44.14 -24.31
CA ALA A 830 9.15 44.51 -24.65
C ALA A 830 8.66 45.68 -23.80
N VAL A 831 8.93 45.66 -22.50
CA VAL A 831 8.61 46.77 -21.57
C VAL A 831 9.33 48.05 -21.99
N ASP A 832 10.60 47.96 -22.42
CA ASP A 832 11.41 49.13 -22.80
C ASP A 832 10.99 49.77 -24.14
N ILE A 833 10.31 49.03 -25.03
CA ILE A 833 10.01 49.49 -26.39
C ILE A 833 8.52 49.65 -26.72
N LEU A 834 7.60 49.05 -25.95
CA LEU A 834 6.17 49.11 -26.24
C LEU A 834 5.51 50.38 -25.69
N GLU A 835 4.54 50.91 -26.44
CA GLU A 835 3.71 52.03 -25.98
C GLU A 835 2.52 51.53 -25.15
N PRO A 836 1.96 52.32 -24.19
CA PRO A 836 0.94 51.86 -23.25
C PRO A 836 -0.32 51.23 -23.89
N ASP A 837 -0.74 51.71 -25.06
CA ASP A 837 -1.90 51.19 -25.82
C ASP A 837 -1.57 49.94 -26.64
N GLU A 838 -0.29 49.55 -26.73
CA GLU A 838 0.19 48.40 -27.48
C GLU A 838 0.37 47.15 -26.60
N VAL A 839 0.58 47.33 -25.29
CA VAL A 839 1.04 46.29 -24.36
C VAL A 839 0.14 45.05 -24.38
N ALA A 840 -1.17 45.20 -24.17
CA ALA A 840 -2.09 44.06 -24.06
C ALA A 840 -2.20 43.27 -25.38
N THR A 841 -2.32 43.97 -26.50
CA THR A 841 -2.48 43.35 -27.83
C THR A 841 -1.19 42.64 -28.25
N VAL A 842 -0.03 43.25 -28.05
CA VAL A 842 1.25 42.67 -28.46
C VAL A 842 1.61 41.48 -27.60
N ASN A 843 1.34 41.52 -26.29
CA ASN A 843 1.56 40.35 -25.43
C ASN A 843 0.64 39.19 -25.80
N GLY A 844 -0.63 39.45 -26.11
CA GLY A 844 -1.54 38.42 -26.64
C GLY A 844 -0.98 37.75 -27.92
N LEU A 845 -0.39 38.55 -28.83
CA LEU A 845 0.25 38.04 -30.05
C LEU A 845 1.55 37.28 -29.76
N MET A 846 2.38 37.75 -28.82
CA MET A 846 3.62 37.08 -28.41
C MET A 846 3.34 35.70 -27.83
N PHE A 847 2.39 35.59 -26.88
CA PHE A 847 2.00 34.30 -26.31
C PHE A 847 1.37 33.37 -27.35
N ALA A 848 0.56 33.90 -28.28
CA ALA A 848 0.05 33.12 -29.40
C ALA A 848 1.19 32.60 -30.31
N ALA A 849 2.20 33.42 -30.58
CA ALA A 849 3.38 33.01 -31.34
C ALA A 849 4.18 31.89 -30.64
N LYS A 850 4.32 31.97 -29.31
CA LYS A 850 4.89 30.89 -28.48
C LYS A 850 4.09 29.60 -28.60
N ARG A 851 2.75 29.64 -28.58
CA ARG A 851 1.89 28.45 -28.85
C ARG A 851 2.12 27.88 -30.26
N GLY A 852 2.35 28.73 -31.26
CA GLY A 852 2.75 28.30 -32.60
C GLY A 852 4.07 27.52 -32.62
N GLY A 853 5.06 27.97 -31.84
CA GLY A 853 6.31 27.23 -31.62
C GLY A 853 6.06 25.86 -30.95
N ILE A 854 5.19 25.81 -29.94
CA ILE A 854 4.81 24.58 -29.23
C ILE A 854 4.13 23.58 -30.17
N ILE A 855 3.24 24.02 -31.08
CA ILE A 855 2.61 23.14 -32.07
C ILE A 855 3.67 22.50 -32.97
N PHE A 856 4.65 23.30 -33.43
CA PHE A 856 5.73 22.77 -34.26
C PHE A 856 6.59 21.77 -33.48
N GLY A 857 7.01 22.11 -32.26
CA GLY A 857 7.84 21.25 -31.41
C GLY A 857 7.13 19.98 -30.92
N GLY A 858 5.84 20.07 -30.59
CA GLY A 858 5.05 18.98 -30.01
C GLY A 858 4.39 18.08 -31.04
N ALA A 859 3.58 18.64 -31.94
CA ALA A 859 2.89 17.83 -32.95
C ALA A 859 3.78 17.47 -34.13
N ILE A 860 4.42 18.46 -34.78
CA ILE A 860 5.15 18.22 -36.03
C ILE A 860 6.42 17.41 -35.76
N LEU A 861 7.28 17.88 -34.85
CA LEU A 861 8.50 17.12 -34.49
C LEU A 861 8.16 15.84 -33.73
N GLY A 862 7.13 15.82 -32.88
CA GLY A 862 6.70 14.61 -32.18
C GLY A 862 6.22 13.49 -33.09
N MET A 863 5.52 13.80 -34.19
CA MET A 863 5.16 12.81 -35.21
C MET A 863 6.38 12.25 -35.96
N MET A 864 7.51 12.96 -35.98
CA MET A 864 8.76 12.46 -36.59
C MET A 864 9.52 11.50 -35.68
N VAL A 865 9.28 11.54 -34.36
CA VAL A 865 9.97 10.69 -33.38
C VAL A 865 9.70 9.20 -33.65
N VAL A 866 8.47 8.83 -33.98
CA VAL A 866 8.07 7.44 -34.22
C VAL A 866 8.79 6.82 -35.45
N PRO A 867 8.76 7.43 -36.65
CA PRO A 867 9.41 6.87 -37.83
C PRO A 867 10.94 7.08 -37.90
N PHE A 868 11.49 8.14 -37.31
CA PHE A 868 12.89 8.53 -37.51
C PHE A 868 13.72 8.61 -36.21
N GLY A 869 13.11 8.27 -35.07
CA GLY A 869 13.74 8.35 -33.76
C GLY A 869 13.83 9.78 -33.21
N ILE A 870 13.98 9.90 -31.90
CA ILE A 870 13.95 11.19 -31.18
C ILE A 870 15.10 12.15 -31.57
N LYS A 871 16.27 11.63 -31.98
CA LYS A 871 17.40 12.45 -32.43
C LYS A 871 17.07 13.25 -33.70
N SER A 872 16.16 12.75 -34.53
CA SER A 872 15.74 13.45 -35.76
C SER A 872 15.00 14.77 -35.45
N ALA A 873 14.18 14.80 -34.39
CA ALA A 873 13.49 16.00 -33.94
C ALA A 873 14.47 17.08 -33.49
N ILE A 874 15.48 16.69 -32.71
CA ILE A 874 16.55 17.59 -32.22
C ILE A 874 17.38 18.15 -33.40
N MET A 875 17.70 17.31 -34.40
CA MET A 875 18.44 17.72 -35.60
C MET A 875 17.70 18.78 -36.43
N VAL A 876 16.36 18.75 -36.46
CA VAL A 876 15.55 19.76 -37.16
C VAL A 876 15.45 21.05 -36.35
N GLN A 877 15.45 20.96 -35.03
CA GLN A 877 15.26 22.12 -34.15
C GLN A 877 16.49 23.04 -34.08
N LEU A 878 17.71 22.50 -34.11
CA LEU A 878 18.95 23.28 -34.07
C LEU A 878 19.08 24.34 -35.19
N PRO A 879 18.92 24.01 -36.50
CA PRO A 879 19.00 25.01 -37.55
C PRO A 879 17.88 26.06 -37.46
N LEU A 880 16.73 25.70 -36.91
CA LEU A 880 15.61 26.62 -36.72
C LEU A 880 15.90 27.64 -35.60
N LEU A 881 16.50 27.21 -34.49
CA LEU A 881 16.95 28.13 -33.42
C LEU A 881 18.07 29.05 -33.92
N ILE A 882 19.02 28.54 -34.70
CA ILE A 882 20.06 29.37 -35.34
C ILE A 882 19.42 30.41 -36.26
N LEU A 883 18.41 30.01 -37.05
CA LEU A 883 17.69 30.94 -37.93
C LEU A 883 16.99 32.05 -37.14
N ILE A 884 16.42 31.74 -35.98
CA ILE A 884 15.78 32.74 -35.12
C ILE A 884 16.84 33.67 -34.50
N MET A 885 17.97 33.14 -34.03
CA MET A 885 19.08 33.92 -33.46
C MET A 885 19.69 34.91 -34.46
N MET A 886 19.56 34.67 -35.76
CA MET A 886 19.96 35.64 -36.78
C MET A 886 19.18 36.95 -36.69
N LEU A 887 17.96 36.93 -36.15
CA LEU A 887 17.16 38.14 -36.00
C LEU A 887 17.80 39.13 -35.00
N PRO A 888 17.99 38.81 -33.70
CA PRO A 888 18.62 39.73 -32.76
C PRO A 888 20.07 40.06 -33.14
N LEU A 889 20.77 39.20 -33.88
CA LEU A 889 22.13 39.47 -34.35
C LEU A 889 22.21 40.71 -35.25
N PHE A 890 21.20 40.96 -36.10
CA PHE A 890 21.16 42.06 -37.08
C PHE A 890 20.16 43.17 -36.76
N LEU A 891 19.57 43.14 -35.57
CA LEU A 891 18.54 44.07 -35.13
C LEU A 891 19.11 45.09 -34.14
N ARG A 892 18.71 46.36 -34.26
CA ARG A 892 19.09 47.45 -33.33
C ARG A 892 17.92 47.81 -32.43
N GLU A 893 18.15 47.96 -31.13
CA GLU A 893 17.11 48.35 -30.18
C GLU A 893 16.79 49.83 -30.36
N ARG A 894 17.81 50.67 -30.28
CA ARG A 894 17.73 52.13 -30.39
C ARG A 894 18.55 52.66 -31.58
N PRO A 895 18.25 53.88 -32.06
CA PRO A 895 19.11 54.55 -33.02
C PRO A 895 20.49 54.80 -32.40
N GLY A 896 21.57 54.34 -33.05
CA GLY A 896 22.96 54.50 -32.57
C GLY A 896 23.63 53.22 -32.07
N ASP A 897 22.88 52.18 -31.70
CA ASP A 897 23.47 50.93 -31.18
C ASP A 897 24.44 50.26 -32.17
N ARG A 898 25.61 49.83 -31.66
CA ARG A 898 26.56 49.03 -32.43
C ARG A 898 26.07 47.59 -32.56
N LEU A 899 26.09 47.08 -33.78
CA LEU A 899 25.78 45.67 -34.03
C LEU A 899 26.93 44.75 -33.58
N PHE A 900 28.18 45.18 -33.80
CA PHE A 900 29.36 44.35 -33.53
C PHE A 900 30.48 45.16 -32.87
N PRO A 901 31.35 44.55 -32.04
CA PRO A 901 32.51 45.20 -31.43
C PRO A 901 33.46 45.89 -32.42
N TRP A 902 33.49 45.42 -33.68
CA TRP A 902 34.32 45.95 -34.76
C TRP A 902 33.59 46.92 -35.72
N SER A 903 32.39 47.38 -35.37
CA SER A 903 31.68 48.41 -36.15
C SER A 903 32.25 49.81 -35.90
N LYS A 904 32.32 50.66 -36.95
CA LYS A 904 32.89 52.01 -36.86
C LYS A 904 32.01 52.94 -36.02
N GLN A 905 32.64 53.72 -35.16
CA GLN A 905 32.05 54.74 -34.28
C GLN A 905 31.90 56.08 -35.03
N GLU A 906 30.75 56.75 -34.94
CA GLU A 906 30.58 58.14 -35.41
C GLU A 906 31.03 59.10 -34.29
N GLU A 907 31.85 60.10 -34.64
CA GLU A 907 32.54 61.01 -33.69
C GLU A 907 31.61 61.90 -32.84
N THR A 908 30.33 62.00 -33.18
CA THR A 908 29.35 62.85 -32.46
C THR A 908 28.91 62.27 -31.10
N GLU A 909 29.22 61.00 -30.80
CA GLU A 909 28.68 60.28 -29.62
C GLU A 909 29.57 60.33 -28.35
N GLU A 910 30.87 60.61 -28.45
CA GLU A 910 31.75 60.69 -27.24
C GLU A 910 31.34 61.80 -26.27
N THR A 911 30.72 62.87 -26.77
CA THR A 911 30.24 63.98 -25.94
C THR A 911 28.93 63.66 -25.25
N TRP A 912 28.02 62.92 -25.91
CA TRP A 912 26.72 62.58 -25.34
C TRP A 912 26.86 61.55 -24.21
N TYR A 913 27.64 60.47 -24.42
CA TYR A 913 27.84 59.45 -23.37
C TYR A 913 28.63 59.98 -22.17
N ALA A 914 29.63 60.85 -22.39
CA ALA A 914 30.36 61.50 -21.29
C ALA A 914 29.49 62.51 -20.51
N GLU A 915 28.63 63.30 -21.19
CA GLU A 915 27.64 64.14 -20.51
C GLU A 915 26.57 63.33 -19.77
N THR A 916 26.21 62.13 -20.26
CA THR A 916 25.22 61.26 -19.59
C THR A 916 25.81 60.56 -18.36
N GLU A 917 27.08 60.14 -18.40
CA GLU A 917 27.79 59.60 -17.23
C GLU A 917 28.02 60.66 -16.15
N GLU A 918 28.42 61.89 -16.54
CA GLU A 918 28.57 63.00 -15.59
C GLU A 918 27.23 63.50 -15.03
N THR A 919 26.12 63.44 -15.77
CA THR A 919 24.78 63.82 -15.26
C THR A 919 24.17 62.77 -14.32
N ILE A 920 24.42 61.48 -14.56
CA ILE A 920 24.00 60.39 -13.65
C ILE A 920 24.79 60.42 -12.33
N GLU A 921 26.07 60.83 -12.34
CA GLU A 921 26.83 61.06 -11.10
C GLU A 921 26.51 62.41 -10.42
N ALA A 922 26.03 63.43 -11.16
CA ALA A 922 25.80 64.79 -10.64
C ALA A 922 24.39 65.06 -10.06
N GLU A 923 23.36 64.27 -10.36
CA GLU A 923 22.01 64.38 -9.75
C GLU A 923 21.86 63.55 -8.46
N ALA A 924 22.85 63.63 -7.55
CA ALA A 924 22.88 62.92 -6.28
C ALA A 924 21.91 63.48 -5.22
N ALA A 925 20.60 63.40 -5.47
CA ALA A 925 19.62 63.20 -4.41
C ALA A 925 19.26 61.72 -4.43
N LEU A 926 19.58 60.98 -3.37
CA LEU A 926 19.19 59.57 -3.27
C LEU A 926 17.67 59.50 -3.39
N SER A 927 17.15 58.70 -4.32
CA SER A 927 15.73 58.71 -4.67
C SER A 927 14.79 58.41 -3.48
N TRP A 928 15.29 57.67 -2.48
CA TRP A 928 14.60 57.38 -1.22
C TRP A 928 14.75 58.44 -0.11
N GLU A 929 15.53 59.49 -0.35
CA GLU A 929 15.59 60.70 0.50
C GLU A 929 14.66 61.81 0.00
N ALA A 930 14.25 61.75 -1.27
CA ALA A 930 13.32 62.70 -1.89
C ALA A 930 11.84 62.36 -1.62
N ASP A 931 11.51 61.08 -1.37
CA ASP A 931 10.16 60.63 -0.98
C ASP A 931 9.82 61.05 0.47
N HIS A 932 8.52 61.20 0.79
CA HIS A 932 8.08 61.60 2.14
C HIS A 932 8.62 60.63 3.22
N PRO A 933 9.22 61.11 4.31
CA PRO A 933 9.98 60.27 5.25
C PRO A 933 9.14 59.21 5.99
N GLU A 934 7.82 59.39 6.05
CA GLU A 934 6.89 58.46 6.69
C GLU A 934 6.33 57.40 5.72
N GLU A 935 6.46 57.62 4.40
CA GLU A 935 5.97 56.70 3.37
C GLU A 935 7.08 55.71 2.94
N PHE A 936 6.70 54.47 2.64
CA PHE A 936 7.61 53.42 2.14
C PHE A 936 8.84 53.13 3.05
N THR A 937 8.66 53.21 4.37
CA THR A 937 9.72 53.01 5.40
C THR A 937 10.52 51.72 5.19
N LYS A 938 9.85 50.64 4.72
CA LYS A 938 10.47 49.35 4.41
C LYS A 938 11.42 49.42 3.21
N ALA A 939 11.01 50.08 2.12
CA ALA A 939 11.84 50.25 0.93
C ALA A 939 13.08 51.10 1.26
N ARG A 940 12.88 52.17 2.04
CA ARG A 940 13.97 53.01 2.54
C ARG A 940 14.92 52.24 3.43
N TRP A 941 14.42 51.42 4.37
CA TRP A 941 15.26 50.57 5.22
C TRP A 941 16.16 49.65 4.38
N VAL A 942 15.63 49.02 3.32
CA VAL A 942 16.44 48.17 2.42
C VAL A 942 17.50 49.00 1.69
N ALA A 943 17.13 50.15 1.14
CA ALA A 943 18.05 51.02 0.40
C ALA A 943 19.20 51.54 1.30
N THR A 944 18.87 52.02 2.50
CA THR A 944 19.85 52.50 3.48
C THR A 944 20.81 51.40 3.91
N ASN A 945 20.30 50.18 4.19
CA ASN A 945 21.17 49.06 4.59
C ASN A 945 21.99 48.46 3.42
N LEU A 946 21.68 48.79 2.15
CA LEU A 946 22.50 48.38 1.00
C LEU A 946 23.60 49.41 0.67
N TYR A 947 23.30 50.70 0.86
CA TYR A 947 24.18 51.81 0.49
C TYR A 947 25.15 52.22 1.60
N GLU A 948 24.73 52.17 2.88
CA GLU A 948 25.56 52.66 3.98
C GLU A 948 26.72 51.72 4.35
N ASP A 949 27.84 52.30 4.78
CA ASP A 949 29.02 51.58 5.29
C ASP A 949 28.78 50.87 6.63
N ARG A 950 27.69 51.21 7.34
CA ARG A 950 27.29 50.61 8.62
C ARG A 950 25.81 50.25 8.57
N ILE A 951 25.49 49.04 9.03
CA ILE A 951 24.15 48.47 8.94
C ILE A 951 23.73 47.87 10.29
N SER A 952 22.42 47.67 10.47
CA SER A 952 21.92 46.98 11.67
C SER A 952 22.45 45.53 11.72
N PRO A 953 22.76 44.97 12.90
CA PRO A 953 23.10 43.55 13.02
C PRO A 953 22.00 42.63 12.49
N ALA A 954 20.74 43.05 12.66
CA ALA A 954 19.58 42.37 12.11
C ALA A 954 19.65 42.24 10.58
N ALA A 955 19.98 43.31 9.85
CA ALA A 955 20.14 43.29 8.40
C ALA A 955 21.34 42.43 7.95
N ALA A 956 22.48 42.50 8.63
CA ALA A 956 23.63 41.68 8.27
C ALA A 956 23.36 40.18 8.44
N ILE A 957 22.68 39.79 9.53
CA ILE A 957 22.29 38.41 9.79
C ILE A 957 21.22 37.95 8.79
N LEU A 958 20.32 38.84 8.37
CA LEU A 958 19.35 38.56 7.31
C LEU A 958 20.05 38.22 5.99
N TRP A 959 21.06 38.99 5.59
CA TRP A 959 21.85 38.71 4.38
C TRP A 959 22.56 37.36 4.45
N VAL A 960 23.15 37.04 5.60
CA VAL A 960 23.76 35.74 5.85
C VAL A 960 22.71 34.63 5.69
N SER A 961 21.53 34.79 6.30
CA SER A 961 20.42 33.85 6.17
C SER A 961 20.00 33.62 4.71
N ILE A 962 19.78 34.70 3.95
CA ILE A 962 19.40 34.64 2.54
C ILE A 962 20.44 33.88 1.73
N ILE A 963 21.74 34.17 1.91
CA ILE A 963 22.82 33.47 1.20
C ILE A 963 22.82 31.98 1.53
N PHE A 964 22.70 31.60 2.81
CA PHE A 964 22.68 30.20 3.22
C PHE A 964 21.44 29.46 2.69
N LEU A 965 20.27 30.11 2.66
CA LEU A 965 19.05 29.53 2.09
C LEU A 965 19.12 29.39 0.56
N LEU A 966 19.71 30.34 -0.14
CA LEU A 966 19.95 30.25 -1.59
C LEU A 966 20.96 29.15 -1.93
N LEU A 967 22.06 29.05 -1.17
CA LEU A 967 23.03 27.97 -1.31
C LEU A 967 22.39 26.62 -0.97
N TRP A 968 21.58 26.54 0.09
CA TRP A 968 20.81 25.34 0.39
C TRP A 968 19.93 24.93 -0.79
N GLY A 969 19.14 25.85 -1.33
CA GLY A 969 18.27 25.58 -2.49
C GLY A 969 19.06 25.07 -3.69
N LEU A 970 20.20 25.71 -4.01
CA LEU A 970 21.10 25.27 -5.08
C LEU A 970 21.62 23.85 -4.87
N PHE A 971 22.16 23.56 -3.68
CA PHE A 971 22.72 22.24 -3.35
C PHE A 971 21.65 21.15 -3.24
N ALA A 972 20.45 21.49 -2.77
CA ALA A 972 19.30 20.57 -2.75
C ALA A 972 18.87 20.18 -4.17
N ILE A 973 18.82 21.16 -5.10
CA ILE A 973 18.53 20.90 -6.51
C ILE A 973 19.63 20.03 -7.12
N LEU A 974 20.91 20.34 -6.87
CA LEU A 974 22.03 19.53 -7.34
C LEU A 974 21.95 18.09 -6.80
N ASN A 975 21.56 17.90 -5.55
CA ASN A 975 21.38 16.58 -4.97
C ASN A 975 20.27 15.79 -5.67
N ILE A 976 19.11 16.40 -5.90
CA ILE A 976 18.00 15.76 -6.62
C ILE A 976 18.43 15.41 -8.05
N LEU A 977 19.23 16.25 -8.71
CA LEU A 977 19.66 16.04 -10.09
C LEU A 977 20.82 15.06 -10.25
N SER A 978 21.64 14.84 -9.22
CA SER A 978 22.89 14.07 -9.33
C SER A 978 23.03 12.90 -8.36
N GLY A 979 21.97 12.55 -7.62
CA GLY A 979 21.94 11.46 -6.64
C GLY A 979 22.65 10.19 -7.13
N ASP A 980 22.18 9.61 -8.22
CA ASP A 980 22.71 8.35 -8.76
C ASP A 980 24.15 8.46 -9.30
N PHE A 981 24.61 9.65 -9.70
CA PHE A 981 26.00 9.90 -10.14
C PHE A 981 26.96 10.18 -8.98
N THR A 982 26.42 10.47 -7.80
CA THR A 982 27.17 10.88 -6.61
C THR A 982 27.05 9.89 -5.45
N GLU A 983 26.36 8.75 -5.63
CA GLU A 983 26.29 7.67 -4.62
C GLU A 983 27.68 7.18 -4.19
N ASP A 984 28.63 7.10 -5.13
CA ASP A 984 30.02 6.70 -4.85
C ASP A 984 30.88 7.82 -4.25
N TRP A 985 30.35 9.05 -4.11
CA TRP A 985 31.12 10.17 -3.56
C TRP A 985 31.07 10.11 -2.04
N GLY A 986 32.24 10.29 -1.39
CA GLY A 986 32.32 10.29 0.08
C GLY A 986 31.55 11.43 0.78
N THR A 987 31.03 12.40 0.03
CA THR A 987 30.11 13.46 0.50
C THR A 987 29.16 13.83 -0.64
N THR A 988 27.85 13.70 -0.43
CA THR A 988 26.82 14.04 -1.43
C THR A 988 26.48 15.54 -1.37
N PHE A 989 25.83 16.06 -2.41
CA PHE A 989 25.32 17.44 -2.39
C PHE A 989 24.26 17.65 -1.30
N GLY A 990 23.53 16.60 -0.92
CA GLY A 990 22.57 16.60 0.20
C GLY A 990 23.24 16.80 1.56
N ASP A 991 24.40 16.17 1.76
CA ASP A 991 25.21 16.35 2.98
C ASP A 991 25.72 17.78 3.12
N VAL A 992 26.00 18.45 2.01
CA VAL A 992 26.35 19.87 1.98
C VAL A 992 25.11 20.75 2.17
N ALA A 993 23.96 20.39 1.60
CA ALA A 993 22.72 21.16 1.69
C ALA A 993 22.16 21.21 3.13
N SER A 994 22.14 20.09 3.84
CA SER A 994 21.53 19.95 5.17
C SER A 994 21.98 21.01 6.20
N PRO A 995 23.29 21.23 6.44
CA PRO A 995 23.75 22.25 7.38
C PRO A 995 23.40 23.68 6.90
N LEU A 996 23.40 23.94 5.59
CA LEU A 996 23.08 25.26 5.03
C LEU A 996 21.62 25.65 5.33
N LYS A 997 20.67 24.72 5.24
CA LYS A 997 19.26 24.94 5.61
C LYS A 997 19.14 25.39 7.07
N THR A 998 19.78 24.62 7.96
CA THR A 998 19.69 24.84 9.41
C THR A 998 20.32 26.18 9.78
N ILE A 999 21.51 26.48 9.26
CA ILE A 999 22.17 27.77 9.47
C ILE A 999 21.30 28.91 8.94
N GLY A 1000 20.74 28.75 7.73
CA GLY A 1000 19.85 29.74 7.12
C GLY A 1000 18.61 30.04 7.97
N LEU A 1001 17.91 29.01 8.46
CA LEU A 1001 16.70 29.18 9.29
C LEU A 1001 17.00 29.73 10.69
N VAL A 1002 18.09 29.29 11.32
CA VAL A 1002 18.51 29.79 12.64
C VAL A 1002 18.90 31.26 12.54
N THR A 1003 19.71 31.62 11.54
CA THR A 1003 20.08 33.03 11.32
C THR A 1003 18.87 33.89 10.94
N LEU A 1004 17.91 33.36 10.17
CA LEU A 1004 16.64 34.06 9.91
C LEU A 1004 15.89 34.36 11.21
N SER A 1005 15.75 33.35 12.07
CA SER A 1005 15.07 33.48 13.36
C SER A 1005 15.75 34.50 14.26
N ILE A 1006 17.09 34.49 14.31
CA ILE A 1006 17.88 35.48 15.06
C ILE A 1006 17.66 36.89 14.48
N SER A 1007 17.66 37.04 13.15
CA SER A 1007 17.39 38.33 12.50
C SER A 1007 16.00 38.85 12.85
N VAL A 1008 14.96 38.00 12.80
CA VAL A 1008 13.59 38.36 13.19
C VAL A 1008 13.51 38.76 14.66
N ILE A 1009 14.17 38.03 15.57
CA ILE A 1009 14.22 38.38 17.00
C ILE A 1009 14.91 39.73 17.20
N LEU A 1010 15.98 40.03 16.46
CA LEU A 1010 16.66 41.32 16.54
C LEU A 1010 15.81 42.46 15.97
N LEU A 1011 15.13 42.25 14.84
CA LEU A 1011 14.17 43.21 14.29
C LEU A 1011 13.02 43.46 15.27
N MET A 1012 12.51 42.41 15.91
CA MET A 1012 11.45 42.52 16.92
C MET A 1012 11.94 43.21 18.20
N ALA A 1013 13.19 42.97 18.61
CA ALA A 1013 13.80 43.65 19.74
C ALA A 1013 14.02 45.14 19.45
N GLU A 1014 14.51 45.50 18.26
CA GLU A 1014 14.61 46.89 17.79
C GLU A 1014 13.23 47.56 17.72
N TRP A 1015 12.22 46.84 17.23
CA TRP A 1015 10.82 47.31 17.20
C TRP A 1015 10.24 47.53 18.61
N LEU A 1016 10.59 46.68 19.59
CA LEU A 1016 10.25 46.84 21.01
C LEU A 1016 11.11 47.89 21.74
N GLY A 1017 11.97 48.63 21.03
CA GLY A 1017 12.75 49.74 21.57
C GLY A 1017 14.15 49.38 22.11
N ALA A 1018 14.67 48.17 21.82
CA ALA A 1018 16.04 47.80 22.17
C ALA A 1018 17.06 48.56 21.29
N ASN A 1019 18.06 49.19 21.91
CA ASN A 1019 19.09 49.93 21.19
C ASN A 1019 20.30 49.03 20.87
N ILE A 1020 20.44 48.63 19.61
CA ILE A 1020 21.48 47.70 19.14
C ILE A 1020 22.51 48.47 18.30
N SER A 1021 23.81 48.31 18.61
CA SER A 1021 24.88 49.02 17.89
C SER A 1021 25.05 48.52 16.45
N GLN A 1022 25.10 49.44 15.49
CA GLN A 1022 25.38 49.13 14.08
C GLN A 1022 26.78 48.53 13.87
N ILE A 1023 26.88 47.64 12.88
CA ILE A 1023 28.12 46.95 12.49
C ILE A 1023 28.51 47.35 11.06
N ARG A 1024 29.76 47.07 10.67
CA ARG A 1024 30.27 47.41 9.33
C ARG A 1024 29.55 46.59 8.27
N ASN A 1025 29.11 47.23 7.20
CA ASN A 1025 28.50 46.58 6.05
C ASN A 1025 29.55 45.68 5.36
N PRO A 1026 29.31 44.36 5.23
CA PRO A 1026 30.25 43.46 4.56
C PRO A 1026 30.26 43.61 3.03
N LEU A 1027 29.20 44.15 2.42
CA LEU A 1027 29.00 44.22 0.96
C LEU A 1027 28.23 45.49 0.55
N PRO A 1028 28.82 46.70 0.65
CA PRO A 1028 28.19 47.91 0.14
C PRO A 1028 28.01 47.82 -1.38
N VAL A 1029 26.82 48.16 -1.88
CA VAL A 1029 26.44 48.03 -3.29
C VAL A 1029 26.37 49.39 -3.97
N SER A 1030 26.48 49.46 -5.30
CA SER A 1030 26.42 50.72 -6.06
C SER A 1030 25.07 51.44 -5.88
N SER A 1031 25.07 52.75 -6.14
CA SER A 1031 23.86 53.59 -6.11
C SER A 1031 22.76 53.05 -7.02
N LEU A 1032 23.10 52.64 -8.24
CA LEU A 1032 22.17 52.07 -9.22
C LEU A 1032 21.49 50.79 -8.72
N ALA A 1033 22.25 49.88 -8.10
CA ALA A 1033 21.70 48.64 -7.55
C ALA A 1033 20.80 48.91 -6.35
N THR A 1034 21.16 49.90 -5.53
CA THR A 1034 20.37 50.33 -4.37
C THR A 1034 19.04 50.96 -4.81
N GLU A 1035 19.07 51.84 -5.82
CA GLU A 1035 17.87 52.44 -6.39
C GLU A 1035 16.95 51.39 -7.02
N THR A 1036 17.52 50.39 -7.69
CA THR A 1036 16.75 49.27 -8.23
C THR A 1036 16.05 48.49 -7.11
N ALA A 1037 16.76 48.17 -6.03
CA ALA A 1037 16.18 47.50 -4.86
C ALA A 1037 15.08 48.34 -4.19
N TYR A 1038 15.29 49.66 -4.06
CA TYR A 1038 14.29 50.60 -3.55
C TYR A 1038 13.00 50.56 -4.37
N ASN A 1039 13.10 50.72 -5.69
CA ASN A 1039 11.95 50.76 -6.59
C ASN A 1039 11.20 49.42 -6.62
N ILE A 1040 11.90 48.29 -6.50
CA ILE A 1040 11.27 46.96 -6.42
C ILE A 1040 10.46 46.83 -5.12
N VAL A 1041 11.05 47.14 -3.97
CA VAL A 1041 10.34 47.03 -2.67
C VAL A 1041 9.17 48.03 -2.60
N LYS A 1042 9.35 49.22 -3.18
CA LYS A 1042 8.27 50.21 -3.34
C LYS A 1042 7.14 49.67 -4.23
N GLY A 1043 7.45 49.00 -5.34
CA GLY A 1043 6.45 48.38 -6.23
C GLY A 1043 5.56 47.33 -5.54
N PHE A 1044 6.09 46.58 -4.59
CA PHE A 1044 5.35 45.57 -3.82
C PHE A 1044 4.65 46.10 -2.55
N SER A 1045 4.69 47.41 -2.31
CA SER A 1045 4.13 48.00 -1.09
C SER A 1045 2.62 48.18 -1.11
N THR A 1046 1.98 48.17 -2.28
CA THR A 1046 0.51 48.29 -2.41
C THR A 1046 -0.19 46.98 -2.04
N ARG A 1047 -1.45 47.06 -1.61
CA ARG A 1047 -2.21 45.89 -1.15
C ARG A 1047 -2.42 44.89 -2.30
N SER A 1048 -2.87 45.36 -3.46
CA SER A 1048 -3.14 44.50 -4.62
C SER A 1048 -1.89 43.85 -5.16
N SER A 1049 -0.76 44.56 -5.24
CA SER A 1049 0.52 43.98 -5.70
C SER A 1049 1.03 42.90 -4.74
N PHE A 1050 0.82 43.06 -3.43
CA PHE A 1050 1.17 42.03 -2.45
C PHE A 1050 0.26 40.80 -2.53
N ILE A 1051 -1.06 40.98 -2.60
CA ILE A 1051 -2.03 39.88 -2.74
C ILE A 1051 -1.80 39.10 -4.05
N LEU A 1052 -1.44 39.80 -5.12
CA LEU A 1052 -1.14 39.20 -6.42
C LEU A 1052 0.01 38.17 -6.34
N ILE A 1053 0.99 38.33 -5.44
CA ILE A 1053 2.03 37.32 -5.22
C ILE A 1053 1.40 35.97 -4.84
N PHE A 1054 0.45 35.97 -3.91
CA PHE A 1054 -0.25 34.76 -3.47
C PHE A 1054 -1.17 34.21 -4.55
N LEU A 1055 -1.84 35.08 -5.31
CA LEU A 1055 -2.62 34.65 -6.47
C LEU A 1055 -1.72 33.90 -7.46
N CYS A 1056 -0.58 34.48 -7.84
CA CYS A 1056 0.35 33.82 -8.76
C CYS A 1056 0.88 32.49 -8.21
N LEU A 1057 1.12 32.42 -6.90
CA LEU A 1057 1.61 31.22 -6.22
C LEU A 1057 0.58 30.08 -6.14
N LEU A 1058 -0.72 30.40 -6.19
CA LEU A 1058 -1.80 29.43 -6.00
C LEU A 1058 -2.58 29.12 -7.29
N ALA A 1059 -2.53 29.99 -8.29
CA ALA A 1059 -3.35 29.89 -9.50
C ALA A 1059 -3.08 28.63 -10.34
N GLU A 1060 -1.85 28.11 -10.31
CA GLU A 1060 -1.46 26.93 -11.09
C GLU A 1060 -1.43 25.63 -10.29
N LEU A 1061 -1.96 25.65 -9.06
CA LEU A 1061 -1.98 24.43 -8.25
C LEU A 1061 -2.71 23.28 -8.95
N TYR A 1062 -3.68 23.54 -9.82
CA TYR A 1062 -4.41 22.51 -10.56
C TYR A 1062 -3.56 21.75 -11.59
N LEU A 1063 -2.37 22.25 -11.97
CA LEU A 1063 -1.50 21.59 -12.95
C LEU A 1063 -0.97 20.24 -12.47
N PHE A 1064 -1.10 19.90 -11.18
CA PHE A 1064 -0.78 18.56 -10.68
C PHE A 1064 -1.59 17.46 -11.39
N THR A 1065 -2.74 17.83 -11.97
CA THR A 1065 -3.60 16.92 -12.74
C THR A 1065 -3.10 16.69 -14.17
N ASP A 1066 -2.21 17.51 -14.73
CA ASP A 1066 -1.78 17.37 -16.12
C ASP A 1066 -1.06 16.03 -16.42
N PRO A 1067 -0.14 15.51 -15.57
CA PRO A 1067 0.41 14.16 -15.73
C PRO A 1067 -0.67 13.07 -15.70
N ILE A 1068 -1.67 13.22 -14.83
CA ILE A 1068 -2.81 12.28 -14.69
C ILE A 1068 -3.65 12.30 -15.98
N VAL A 1069 -3.90 13.48 -16.56
CA VAL A 1069 -4.64 13.63 -17.82
C VAL A 1069 -3.92 12.95 -18.98
N VAL A 1070 -2.59 13.03 -19.04
CA VAL A 1070 -1.79 12.34 -20.08
C VAL A 1070 -1.97 10.83 -19.97
N ASP A 1071 -1.85 10.31 -18.75
CA ASP A 1071 -2.00 8.88 -18.44
C ASP A 1071 -3.40 8.36 -18.78
N ILE A 1072 -4.46 9.10 -18.39
CA ILE A 1072 -5.84 8.80 -18.74
C ILE A 1072 -6.01 8.67 -20.26
N PHE A 1073 -5.45 9.56 -21.07
CA PHE A 1073 -5.67 9.48 -22.51
C PHE A 1073 -4.86 8.36 -23.20
N ILE A 1074 -3.66 8.07 -22.72
CA ILE A 1074 -2.78 7.07 -23.34
C ILE A 1074 -3.13 5.66 -22.84
N ASN A 1075 -3.16 5.46 -21.52
CA ASN A 1075 -3.29 4.15 -20.90
C ASN A 1075 -4.77 3.77 -20.67
N GLU A 1076 -5.61 4.66 -20.12
CA GLU A 1076 -7.03 4.34 -19.86
C GLU A 1076 -7.90 4.43 -21.14
N ALA A 1077 -7.75 5.49 -21.94
CA ALA A 1077 -8.54 5.69 -23.16
C ALA A 1077 -7.91 5.02 -24.41
N GLY A 1078 -6.72 4.44 -24.29
CA GLY A 1078 -6.03 3.71 -25.35
C GLY A 1078 -5.61 4.55 -26.56
N TRP A 1079 -5.30 5.84 -26.39
CA TRP A 1079 -4.82 6.66 -27.52
C TRP A 1079 -3.37 6.36 -27.85
N SER A 1080 -3.07 6.12 -29.14
CA SER A 1080 -1.69 6.00 -29.59
C SER A 1080 -0.90 7.30 -29.41
N GLN A 1081 0.41 7.19 -29.19
CA GLN A 1081 1.32 8.33 -29.06
C GLN A 1081 1.17 9.35 -30.20
N THR A 1082 1.10 8.87 -31.45
CA THR A 1082 0.92 9.73 -32.64
C THR A 1082 -0.40 10.48 -32.59
N LYS A 1083 -1.48 9.82 -32.15
CA LYS A 1083 -2.81 10.41 -32.01
C LYS A 1083 -2.83 11.46 -30.91
N TYR A 1084 -2.25 11.16 -29.75
CA TYR A 1084 -2.12 12.10 -28.64
C TYR A 1084 -1.33 13.35 -29.06
N ASN A 1085 -0.16 13.17 -29.67
CA ASN A 1085 0.69 14.29 -30.14
C ASN A 1085 -0.01 15.15 -31.20
N ALA A 1086 -0.78 14.56 -32.12
CA ALA A 1086 -1.50 15.32 -33.14
C ALA A 1086 -2.67 16.13 -32.56
N ILE A 1087 -3.42 15.55 -31.62
CA ILE A 1087 -4.58 16.18 -31.02
C ILE A 1087 -4.16 17.19 -29.96
N VAL A 1088 -3.48 16.74 -28.90
CA VAL A 1088 -3.11 17.56 -27.75
C VAL A 1088 -2.00 18.53 -28.13
N GLY A 1089 -0.95 18.03 -28.80
CA GLY A 1089 0.17 18.84 -29.29
C GLY A 1089 -0.16 19.80 -30.43
N GLY A 1090 -1.30 19.61 -31.11
CA GLY A 1090 -1.66 20.34 -32.32
C GLY A 1090 -3.00 21.07 -32.21
N ILE A 1091 -4.10 20.32 -32.37
CA ILE A 1091 -5.46 20.86 -32.44
C ILE A 1091 -5.84 21.62 -31.17
N VAL A 1092 -5.59 21.03 -29.99
CA VAL A 1092 -5.96 21.59 -28.69
C VAL A 1092 -5.18 22.89 -28.43
N ILE A 1093 -3.87 22.92 -28.73
CA ILE A 1093 -3.06 24.13 -28.58
C ILE A 1093 -3.49 25.22 -29.58
N ALA A 1094 -3.92 24.86 -30.78
CA ALA A 1094 -4.49 25.83 -31.72
C ALA A 1094 -5.79 26.45 -31.17
N CYS A 1095 -6.65 25.67 -30.53
CA CYS A 1095 -7.83 26.17 -29.82
C CYS A 1095 -7.44 27.09 -28.65
N MET A 1096 -6.40 26.74 -27.88
CA MET A 1096 -5.88 27.61 -26.82
C MET A 1096 -5.40 28.96 -27.36
N MET A 1097 -4.69 28.95 -28.48
CA MET A 1097 -4.21 30.16 -29.15
C MET A 1097 -5.36 31.09 -29.54
N VAL A 1098 -6.47 30.52 -30.04
CA VAL A 1098 -7.71 31.27 -30.30
C VAL A 1098 -8.25 31.90 -29.01
N GLY A 1099 -8.32 31.11 -27.92
CA GLY A 1099 -8.74 31.61 -26.60
C GLY A 1099 -7.89 32.78 -26.10
N GLN A 1100 -6.56 32.70 -26.23
CA GLN A 1100 -5.66 33.77 -25.78
C GLN A 1100 -5.84 35.08 -26.56
N VAL A 1101 -6.00 35.00 -27.89
CA VAL A 1101 -6.25 36.20 -28.73
C VAL A 1101 -7.60 36.84 -28.40
N PHE A 1102 -8.66 36.04 -28.32
CA PHE A 1102 -10.00 36.56 -27.97
C PHE A 1102 -10.07 37.04 -26.51
N GLY A 1103 -9.36 36.38 -25.58
CA GLY A 1103 -9.31 36.74 -24.18
C GLY A 1103 -8.73 38.13 -23.96
N GLY A 1104 -7.60 38.45 -24.61
CA GLY A 1104 -7.03 39.80 -24.54
C GLY A 1104 -8.01 40.88 -25.02
N MET A 1105 -8.69 40.64 -26.15
CA MET A 1105 -9.71 41.55 -26.68
C MET A 1105 -10.92 41.71 -25.75
N LEU A 1106 -11.34 40.64 -25.08
CA LEU A 1106 -12.43 40.68 -24.11
C LEU A 1106 -12.02 41.42 -22.84
N GLY A 1107 -10.81 41.21 -22.34
CA GLY A 1107 -10.25 41.90 -21.19
C GLY A 1107 -10.14 43.40 -21.39
N ASP A 1108 -9.66 43.86 -22.55
CA ASP A 1108 -9.59 45.28 -22.90
C ASP A 1108 -10.98 45.93 -22.95
N ARG A 1109 -12.00 45.17 -23.37
CA ARG A 1109 -13.35 45.68 -23.56
C ARG A 1109 -14.18 45.69 -22.29
N PHE A 1110 -14.12 44.63 -21.50
CA PHE A 1110 -15.02 44.40 -20.37
C PHE A 1110 -14.32 44.48 -19.02
N GLY A 1111 -13.00 44.67 -18.98
CA GLY A 1111 -12.19 44.67 -17.77
C GLY A 1111 -11.46 43.34 -17.60
N VAL A 1112 -10.13 43.41 -17.45
CA VAL A 1112 -9.26 42.22 -17.37
C VAL A 1112 -9.55 41.39 -16.11
N ARG A 1113 -9.90 42.03 -14.99
CA ARG A 1113 -10.22 41.35 -13.74
C ARG A 1113 -11.55 40.60 -13.83
N GLU A 1114 -12.58 41.24 -14.38
CA GLU A 1114 -13.91 40.68 -14.53
C GLU A 1114 -13.91 39.47 -15.47
N VAL A 1115 -13.28 39.60 -16.65
CA VAL A 1115 -13.16 38.48 -17.60
C VAL A 1115 -12.34 37.33 -17.02
N SER A 1116 -11.30 37.64 -16.24
CA SER A 1116 -10.51 36.63 -15.54
C SER A 1116 -11.34 35.84 -14.51
N MET A 1117 -12.14 36.50 -13.66
CA MET A 1117 -12.98 35.82 -12.66
C MET A 1117 -13.98 34.85 -13.30
N ILE A 1118 -14.63 35.26 -14.40
CA ILE A 1118 -15.52 34.37 -15.17
C ILE A 1118 -14.70 33.22 -15.79
N GLY A 1119 -13.55 33.54 -16.38
CA GLY A 1119 -12.68 32.57 -17.03
C GLY A 1119 -12.22 31.46 -16.09
N PHE A 1120 -11.72 31.79 -14.90
CA PHE A 1120 -11.28 30.80 -13.90
C PHE A 1120 -12.46 30.00 -13.32
N THR A 1121 -13.64 30.60 -13.17
CA THR A 1121 -14.85 29.86 -12.76
C THR A 1121 -15.24 28.82 -13.81
N LEU A 1122 -15.20 29.17 -15.10
CA LEU A 1122 -15.46 28.23 -16.20
C LEU A 1122 -14.35 27.18 -16.35
N LEU A 1123 -13.09 27.56 -16.08
CA LEU A 1123 -11.96 26.63 -16.10
C LEU A 1123 -12.10 25.58 -14.99
N ALA A 1124 -12.52 25.99 -13.78
CA ALA A 1124 -12.82 25.10 -12.68
C ALA A 1124 -13.89 24.07 -13.05
N LEU A 1125 -15.01 24.53 -13.60
CA LEU A 1125 -16.09 23.67 -14.09
C LEU A 1125 -15.61 22.74 -15.22
N SER A 1126 -14.78 23.26 -16.13
CA SER A 1126 -14.21 22.45 -17.21
C SER A 1126 -13.31 21.35 -16.65
N ASN A 1127 -12.45 21.63 -15.66
CA ASN A 1127 -11.59 20.61 -15.05
C ASN A 1127 -12.43 19.53 -14.33
N ALA A 1128 -13.48 19.92 -13.60
CA ALA A 1128 -14.41 18.96 -12.99
C ALA A 1128 -15.20 18.15 -14.02
N THR A 1129 -15.48 18.72 -15.19
CA THR A 1129 -16.16 18.01 -16.29
C THR A 1129 -15.39 16.79 -16.76
N LEU A 1130 -14.05 16.76 -16.69
CA LEU A 1130 -13.29 15.55 -17.05
C LEU A 1130 -13.59 14.39 -16.11
N ALA A 1131 -13.71 14.67 -14.81
CA ALA A 1131 -14.10 13.68 -13.80
C ALA A 1131 -15.53 13.18 -14.03
N LEU A 1132 -16.45 14.08 -14.38
CA LEU A 1132 -17.84 13.71 -14.74
C LEU A 1132 -17.94 12.88 -16.02
N LEU A 1133 -16.91 12.91 -16.87
CA LEU A 1133 -16.86 12.16 -18.13
C LEU A 1133 -16.04 10.87 -18.03
N SER A 1134 -15.76 10.36 -16.81
CA SER A 1134 -15.01 9.11 -16.55
C SER A 1134 -15.48 7.95 -17.43
N ASP A 1135 -16.79 7.73 -17.49
CA ASP A 1135 -17.40 6.62 -18.22
C ASP A 1135 -17.27 6.77 -19.75
N TYR A 1136 -16.87 7.95 -20.22
CA TYR A 1136 -16.78 8.30 -21.63
C TYR A 1136 -15.35 8.60 -22.10
N TRP A 1137 -14.31 8.36 -21.28
CA TRP A 1137 -12.91 8.64 -21.66
C TRP A 1137 -12.48 7.91 -22.95
N THR A 1138 -13.01 6.72 -23.19
CA THR A 1138 -12.75 5.95 -24.42
C THR A 1138 -13.35 6.61 -25.69
N ASN A 1139 -14.36 7.48 -25.54
CA ASN A 1139 -14.97 8.18 -26.66
C ASN A 1139 -14.10 9.34 -27.16
N THR A 1140 -13.28 9.03 -28.16
CA THR A 1140 -12.32 9.96 -28.74
C THR A 1140 -12.96 11.28 -29.19
N ASN A 1141 -14.06 11.26 -29.94
CA ASN A 1141 -14.63 12.48 -30.51
C ASN A 1141 -15.17 13.43 -29.43
N LEU A 1142 -15.76 12.86 -28.38
CA LEU A 1142 -16.24 13.61 -27.23
C LEU A 1142 -15.06 14.23 -26.48
N MET A 1143 -14.01 13.44 -26.21
CA MET A 1143 -12.81 13.90 -25.51
C MET A 1143 -12.03 14.97 -26.28
N VAL A 1144 -11.89 14.85 -27.61
CA VAL A 1144 -11.28 15.91 -28.44
C VAL A 1144 -12.09 17.20 -28.34
N SER A 1145 -13.42 17.11 -28.43
CA SER A 1145 -14.30 18.28 -28.34
C SER A 1145 -14.19 18.95 -26.97
N TYR A 1146 -14.21 18.16 -25.90
CA TYR A 1146 -14.00 18.61 -24.53
C TYR A 1146 -12.66 19.34 -24.37
N LEU A 1147 -11.54 18.72 -24.79
CA LEU A 1147 -10.21 19.31 -24.70
C LEU A 1147 -10.09 20.63 -25.46
N CYS A 1148 -10.71 20.74 -26.64
CA CYS A 1148 -10.73 21.97 -27.42
C CYS A 1148 -11.50 23.09 -26.70
N ILE A 1149 -12.66 22.79 -26.11
CA ILE A 1149 -13.45 23.77 -25.35
C ILE A 1149 -12.68 24.22 -24.10
N ARG A 1150 -12.14 23.27 -23.33
CA ARG A 1150 -11.28 23.54 -22.17
C ARG A 1150 -10.13 24.46 -22.55
N ALA A 1151 -9.45 24.18 -23.65
CA ALA A 1151 -8.31 24.96 -24.11
C ALA A 1151 -8.66 26.42 -24.44
N VAL A 1152 -9.81 26.68 -25.06
CA VAL A 1152 -10.28 28.05 -25.32
C VAL A 1152 -10.55 28.79 -24.00
N ILE A 1153 -11.28 28.15 -23.07
CA ILE A 1153 -11.59 28.71 -21.74
C ILE A 1153 -10.30 29.04 -20.99
N ASN A 1154 -9.37 28.07 -20.95
CA ASN A 1154 -8.07 28.23 -20.32
C ASN A 1154 -7.30 29.41 -20.92
N GLY A 1155 -7.24 29.50 -22.25
CA GLY A 1155 -6.57 30.59 -22.95
C GLY A 1155 -7.13 31.98 -22.60
N VAL A 1156 -8.45 32.11 -22.46
CA VAL A 1156 -9.11 33.37 -22.06
C VAL A 1156 -8.81 33.73 -20.61
N ALA A 1157 -8.91 32.76 -19.70
CA ALA A 1157 -8.71 32.98 -18.26
C ALA A 1157 -7.27 33.46 -17.97
N TRP A 1158 -6.29 32.72 -18.51
CA TRP A 1158 -4.87 32.95 -18.27
C TRP A 1158 -4.37 34.29 -18.82
N ILE A 1159 -4.75 34.65 -20.05
CA ILE A 1159 -4.25 35.91 -20.65
C ILE A 1159 -4.75 37.13 -19.88
N CYS A 1160 -5.97 37.05 -19.31
CA CYS A 1160 -6.53 38.13 -18.52
C CYS A 1160 -5.84 38.27 -17.15
N VAL A 1161 -5.47 37.16 -16.50
CA VAL A 1161 -4.67 37.22 -15.25
C VAL A 1161 -3.28 37.80 -15.49
N ILE A 1162 -2.61 37.38 -16.57
CA ILE A 1162 -1.33 37.99 -16.96
C ILE A 1162 -1.50 39.49 -17.15
N ALA A 1163 -2.57 39.94 -17.80
CA ALA A 1163 -2.85 41.36 -17.99
C ALA A 1163 -3.10 42.10 -16.65
N VAL A 1164 -3.75 41.48 -15.67
CA VAL A 1164 -3.86 42.02 -14.30
C VAL A 1164 -2.47 42.19 -13.67
N ALA A 1165 -1.61 41.18 -13.78
CA ALA A 1165 -0.25 41.25 -13.26
C ALA A 1165 0.58 42.35 -13.91
N MET A 1166 0.36 42.62 -15.19
CA MET A 1166 1.00 43.75 -15.88
C MET A 1166 0.53 45.11 -15.37
N ARG A 1167 -0.78 45.30 -15.18
CA ARG A 1167 -1.32 46.58 -14.68
C ARG A 1167 -0.85 46.91 -13.26
N LEU A 1168 -0.60 45.88 -12.45
CA LEU A 1168 -0.08 46.01 -11.08
C LEU A 1168 1.44 46.09 -10.98
N THR A 1169 2.12 46.47 -12.08
CA THR A 1169 3.58 46.67 -12.09
C THR A 1169 3.91 48.16 -12.14
N PHE A 1170 4.82 48.57 -11.26
CA PHE A 1170 5.30 49.95 -11.18
C PHE A 1170 6.31 50.21 -12.29
N SER A 1171 6.14 51.26 -13.10
CA SER A 1171 6.95 51.50 -14.32
C SER A 1171 8.45 51.56 -14.06
N LYS A 1172 8.90 52.11 -12.92
CA LYS A 1172 10.33 52.22 -12.58
C LYS A 1172 10.98 50.90 -12.19
N ALA A 1173 10.19 49.88 -11.85
CA ALA A 1173 10.64 48.54 -11.51
C ALA A 1173 9.90 47.44 -12.30
N GLY A 1174 9.23 47.81 -13.40
CA GLY A 1174 8.18 47.00 -14.01
C GLY A 1174 8.68 45.65 -14.52
N GLY A 1175 9.85 45.64 -15.16
CA GLY A 1175 10.49 44.40 -15.64
C GLY A 1175 10.78 43.42 -14.50
N SER A 1176 11.41 43.89 -13.43
CA SER A 1176 11.76 43.06 -12.27
C SER A 1176 10.53 42.62 -11.47
N GLN A 1177 9.55 43.51 -11.26
CA GLN A 1177 8.31 43.19 -10.54
C GLN A 1177 7.42 42.20 -11.33
N PHE A 1178 7.26 42.40 -12.63
CA PHE A 1178 6.50 41.51 -13.49
C PHE A 1178 7.13 40.12 -13.57
N THR A 1179 8.46 40.08 -13.72
CA THR A 1179 9.23 38.83 -13.73
C THR A 1179 9.04 38.06 -12.43
N ALA A 1180 8.98 38.75 -11.29
CA ALA A 1180 8.69 38.11 -10.00
C ALA A 1180 7.29 37.48 -9.96
N TYR A 1181 6.24 38.12 -10.50
CA TYR A 1181 4.92 37.49 -10.62
C TYR A 1181 4.95 36.26 -11.52
N MET A 1182 5.62 36.32 -12.68
CA MET A 1182 5.77 35.18 -13.58
C MET A 1182 6.56 34.04 -12.94
N SER A 1183 7.59 34.36 -12.16
CA SER A 1183 8.31 33.41 -11.33
C SER A 1183 7.40 32.70 -10.32
N MET A 1184 6.47 33.41 -9.69
CA MET A 1184 5.53 32.80 -8.75
C MET A 1184 4.52 31.86 -9.43
N PHE A 1185 4.05 32.17 -10.64
CA PHE A 1185 3.26 31.22 -11.44
C PHE A 1185 4.05 29.95 -11.75
N ASN A 1186 5.32 30.08 -12.16
CA ASN A 1186 6.14 28.91 -12.43
C ASN A 1186 6.44 28.11 -11.16
N LEU A 1187 6.63 28.77 -10.02
CA LEU A 1187 6.79 28.10 -8.72
C LEU A 1187 5.52 27.33 -8.34
N SER A 1188 4.36 27.94 -8.56
CA SER A 1188 3.05 27.29 -8.38
C SER A 1188 2.95 26.00 -9.19
N ALA A 1189 3.30 26.05 -10.49
CA ALA A 1189 3.33 24.88 -11.36
C ALA A 1189 4.32 23.80 -10.88
N VAL A 1190 5.53 24.18 -10.49
CA VAL A 1190 6.53 23.24 -9.96
C VAL A 1190 6.04 22.56 -8.68
N MET A 1191 5.47 23.32 -7.74
CA MET A 1191 4.89 22.75 -6.52
C MET A 1191 3.73 21.81 -6.84
N ALA A 1192 2.87 22.18 -7.80
CA ALA A 1192 1.77 21.34 -8.27
C ALA A 1192 2.28 20.00 -8.80
N TYR A 1193 3.26 20.00 -9.71
CA TYR A 1193 3.83 18.76 -10.24
C TYR A 1193 4.52 17.90 -9.18
N LEU A 1194 5.24 18.51 -8.23
CA LEU A 1194 5.83 17.76 -7.12
C LEU A 1194 4.77 17.12 -6.20
N PHE A 1195 3.58 17.70 -6.16
CA PHE A 1195 2.46 17.20 -5.37
C PHE A 1195 1.69 16.06 -6.05
N THR A 1196 1.80 15.92 -7.38
CA THR A 1196 1.10 14.88 -8.15
C THR A 1196 1.31 13.50 -7.55
N GLY A 1197 2.55 13.11 -7.24
CA GLY A 1197 2.81 11.76 -6.72
C GLY A 1197 2.23 11.50 -5.34
N THR A 1198 2.25 12.49 -4.44
CA THR A 1198 1.59 12.35 -3.13
C THR A 1198 0.06 12.30 -3.28
N MET A 1199 -0.49 12.98 -4.28
CA MET A 1199 -1.92 12.96 -4.58
C MET A 1199 -2.36 11.63 -5.18
N THR A 1200 -1.63 11.08 -6.15
CA THR A 1200 -1.96 9.76 -6.77
C THR A 1200 -1.70 8.58 -5.86
N GLN A 1201 -0.87 8.75 -4.81
CA GLN A 1201 -0.69 7.78 -3.73
C GLN A 1201 -1.76 7.84 -2.65
N ARG A 1202 -2.58 8.89 -2.60
CA ARG A 1202 -3.59 9.10 -1.55
C ARG A 1202 -5.02 9.18 -2.05
N PHE A 1203 -5.25 9.54 -3.31
CA PHE A 1203 -6.58 9.74 -3.88
C PHE A 1203 -6.67 9.11 -5.26
N ASP A 1204 -7.86 8.63 -5.62
CA ASP A 1204 -8.11 8.13 -6.96
C ASP A 1204 -8.08 9.27 -8.00
N TYR A 1205 -7.98 8.93 -9.30
CA TYR A 1205 -7.87 9.92 -10.37
C TYR A 1205 -9.08 10.87 -10.44
N VAL A 1206 -10.30 10.36 -10.20
CA VAL A 1206 -11.51 11.18 -10.24
C VAL A 1206 -11.49 12.20 -9.10
N THR A 1207 -11.10 11.76 -7.90
CA THR A 1207 -10.91 12.66 -6.75
C THR A 1207 -9.82 13.69 -6.99
N CYS A 1208 -8.67 13.29 -7.53
CA CYS A 1208 -7.59 14.20 -7.90
C CYS A 1208 -8.08 15.29 -8.87
N LEU A 1209 -8.90 14.92 -9.86
CA LEU A 1209 -9.49 15.89 -10.81
C LEU A 1209 -10.45 16.86 -10.12
N TYR A 1210 -11.29 16.40 -9.17
CA TYR A 1210 -12.16 17.28 -8.39
C TYR A 1210 -11.38 18.21 -7.45
N ILE A 1211 -10.33 17.72 -6.79
CA ILE A 1211 -9.43 18.55 -5.98
C ILE A 1211 -8.76 19.61 -6.86
N GLY A 1212 -8.22 19.21 -8.01
CA GLY A 1212 -7.63 20.16 -8.98
C GLY A 1212 -8.62 21.23 -9.42
N ALA A 1213 -9.87 20.84 -9.71
CA ALA A 1213 -10.94 21.77 -10.04
C ALA A 1213 -11.28 22.70 -8.87
N ALA A 1214 -11.32 22.21 -7.62
CA ALA A 1214 -11.55 23.04 -6.45
C ALA A 1214 -10.41 24.04 -6.22
N LEU A 1215 -9.15 23.63 -6.41
CA LEU A 1215 -7.98 24.50 -6.26
C LEU A 1215 -8.00 25.67 -7.24
N THR A 1216 -8.53 25.50 -8.46
CA THR A 1216 -8.66 26.63 -9.40
C THR A 1216 -9.58 27.76 -8.92
N LEU A 1217 -10.51 27.47 -7.99
CA LEU A 1217 -11.45 28.46 -7.48
C LEU A 1217 -10.79 29.49 -6.54
N PHE A 1218 -9.63 29.17 -5.95
CA PHE A 1218 -8.88 30.12 -5.12
C PHE A 1218 -8.50 31.39 -5.89
N THR A 1219 -8.18 31.27 -7.17
CA THR A 1219 -7.87 32.41 -8.04
C THR A 1219 -9.03 33.41 -8.07
N VAL A 1220 -10.27 32.93 -8.17
CA VAL A 1220 -11.46 33.79 -8.22
C VAL A 1220 -11.64 34.55 -6.91
N VAL A 1221 -11.42 33.88 -5.78
CA VAL A 1221 -11.53 34.49 -4.44
C VAL A 1221 -10.46 35.57 -4.25
N LEU A 1222 -9.21 35.32 -4.67
CA LEU A 1222 -8.13 36.29 -4.53
C LEU A 1222 -8.29 37.50 -5.45
N LEU A 1223 -8.82 37.31 -6.66
CA LEU A 1223 -9.10 38.41 -7.59
C LEU A 1223 -10.11 39.42 -7.03
N TRP A 1224 -11.00 39.00 -6.13
CA TRP A 1224 -11.93 39.91 -5.48
C TRP A 1224 -11.22 40.99 -4.65
N PHE A 1225 -10.10 40.64 -4.02
CA PHE A 1225 -9.31 41.56 -3.19
C PHE A 1225 -8.30 42.40 -3.99
N ILE A 1226 -8.28 42.25 -5.32
CA ILE A 1226 -7.35 42.94 -6.21
C ILE A 1226 -8.06 44.07 -6.95
N ASP A 1227 -7.51 45.28 -6.80
CA ASP A 1227 -7.82 46.45 -7.60
C ASP A 1227 -6.73 46.63 -8.68
N PRO A 1228 -7.01 46.36 -9.97
CA PRO A 1228 -6.01 46.39 -11.03
C PRO A 1228 -5.44 47.79 -11.30
N ASP A 1229 -6.10 48.85 -10.82
CA ASP A 1229 -5.69 50.23 -11.07
C ASP A 1229 -5.04 50.90 -9.83
N GLU A 1230 -4.83 50.15 -8.72
CA GLU A 1230 -4.26 50.68 -7.46
C GLU A 1230 -2.83 51.22 -7.65
N VAL A 1231 -1.98 50.52 -8.40
CA VAL A 1231 -0.59 50.95 -8.64
C VAL A 1231 -0.53 52.24 -9.46
N ASP A 1232 -1.36 52.35 -10.50
CA ASP A 1232 -1.44 53.56 -11.31
C ASP A 1232 -1.95 54.77 -10.49
N ARG A 1233 -2.80 54.52 -9.50
CA ARG A 1233 -3.34 55.54 -8.58
C ARG A 1233 -2.32 55.95 -7.51
N VAL A 1234 -1.70 55.00 -6.82
CA VAL A 1234 -0.85 55.23 -5.63
C VAL A 1234 0.61 55.53 -5.98
N LEU A 1235 1.19 54.85 -6.98
CA LEU A 1235 2.62 54.93 -7.29
C LEU A 1235 2.94 55.75 -8.55
N GLU A 1236 2.03 55.78 -9.53
CA GLU A 1236 2.24 56.50 -10.79
C GLU A 1236 1.54 57.89 -10.84
N GLY A 1237 0.56 58.13 -9.98
CA GLY A 1237 -0.18 59.40 -9.92
C GLY A 1237 -0.99 59.72 -11.19
N ARG A 1238 -1.38 58.70 -11.97
CA ARG A 1238 -2.06 58.89 -13.27
C ARG A 1238 -3.55 59.24 -13.14
N PHE A 1239 -4.15 58.91 -12.01
CA PHE A 1239 -5.51 59.32 -11.63
C PHE A 1239 -5.37 60.42 -10.57
N GLY A 1240 -5.40 61.68 -10.99
CA GLY A 1240 -5.29 62.82 -10.06
C GLY A 1240 -6.45 62.85 -9.06
N ASP A 1241 -6.25 63.60 -7.97
CA ASP A 1241 -7.15 63.86 -6.83
C ASP A 1241 -8.52 64.46 -7.22
N GLY A 1242 -9.27 63.77 -8.07
CA GLY A 1242 -10.59 64.12 -8.54
C GLY A 1242 -11.63 63.22 -7.88
N GLU A 1243 -12.41 63.84 -7.01
CA GLU A 1243 -13.68 63.36 -6.45
C GLU A 1243 -14.47 62.45 -7.41
N ASP A 1244 -14.31 61.14 -7.26
CA ASP A 1244 -15.33 60.13 -7.56
C ASP A 1244 -15.04 58.94 -6.62
N GLU A 1245 -15.45 59.15 -5.37
CA GLU A 1245 -15.49 58.18 -4.29
C GLU A 1245 -16.26 56.93 -4.76
N PHE A 1246 -15.54 55.86 -5.09
CA PHE A 1246 -16.15 54.53 -5.13
C PHE A 1246 -16.25 54.07 -3.67
N ASP A 1247 -17.36 54.44 -3.04
CA ASP A 1247 -17.83 53.96 -1.74
C ASP A 1247 -18.05 52.43 -1.82
N GLY A 1248 -16.95 51.70 -1.73
CA GLY A 1248 -16.88 50.28 -1.50
C GLY A 1248 -16.12 50.05 -0.20
N ASP A 1249 -16.71 50.48 0.91
CA ASP A 1249 -16.30 50.12 2.26
C ASP A 1249 -16.35 48.59 2.41
N LEU A 1250 -15.21 47.96 2.13
CA LEU A 1250 -14.85 46.63 2.61
C LEU A 1250 -13.69 46.81 3.58
N GLY A 1251 -14.00 47.41 4.74
CA GLY A 1251 -13.43 47.02 6.03
C GLY A 1251 -11.91 47.14 6.16
N GLU A 1252 -11.52 48.13 6.97
CA GLU A 1252 -10.21 48.32 7.58
C GLU A 1252 -9.15 49.00 6.71
N ARG A 1253 -9.18 50.35 6.75
CA ARG A 1253 -7.95 51.13 6.83
C ARG A 1253 -7.17 50.67 8.07
N PRO A 1254 -5.86 50.40 8.00
CA PRO A 1254 -5.07 50.10 9.17
C PRO A 1254 -4.73 51.42 9.90
N GLU A 1255 -5.72 52.07 10.51
CA GLU A 1255 -5.49 53.17 11.46
C GLU A 1255 -5.21 52.65 12.90
N ALA A 1256 -5.22 51.33 13.11
CA ALA A 1256 -5.10 50.71 14.44
C ALA A 1256 -3.66 50.53 14.98
N TRP A 1257 -2.67 51.33 14.55
CA TRP A 1257 -1.30 51.21 15.07
C TRP A 1257 -0.69 52.48 15.68
N TYR A 1258 -1.40 53.61 15.73
CA TYR A 1258 -0.94 54.79 16.47
C TYR A 1258 -2.11 55.56 17.10
N GLU A 1259 -2.55 55.11 18.27
CA GLU A 1259 -3.17 56.00 19.26
C GLU A 1259 -2.36 55.90 20.56
N GLU A 1260 -1.35 56.77 20.70
CA GLU A 1260 -0.94 57.22 22.02
C GLU A 1260 -1.65 58.55 22.29
N ASP A 1261 -2.54 58.50 23.27
CA ASP A 1261 -3.15 59.64 23.95
C ASP A 1261 -2.07 60.62 24.44
N GLU A 1262 -1.89 61.75 23.75
CA GLU A 1262 -1.39 62.98 24.38
C GLU A 1262 -2.48 64.06 24.36
N THR A 1263 -3.15 64.16 25.50
CA THR A 1263 -3.99 65.29 25.89
C THR A 1263 -3.17 66.59 25.97
N VAL A 1264 -3.43 67.56 25.10
CA VAL A 1264 -3.16 69.00 25.37
C VAL A 1264 -4.31 69.89 24.90
N VAL A 1265 -5.23 70.12 25.84
CA VAL A 1265 -5.80 71.40 26.29
C VAL A 1265 -5.47 72.68 25.46
N THR A 1266 -6.50 73.17 24.78
CA THR A 1266 -6.97 74.57 24.60
C THR A 1266 -6.14 75.66 23.88
N SER A 1267 -6.85 76.24 22.91
CA SER A 1267 -7.18 77.67 22.70
C SER A 1267 -6.27 78.58 21.87
N SER A 1268 -7.00 79.31 21.00
CA SER A 1268 -6.75 80.54 20.23
C SER A 1268 -6.05 80.41 18.89
#